data_AF-A0A182W9P0-F1
#
_entry.id   AF-A0A182W9P0-F1
#
_cell.length_a   1.000
_cell.length_b   1.000
_cell.length_c   1.000
_cell.angle_alpha   90.00
_cell.angle_beta   90.00
_cell.angle_gamma   90.00
#
_symmetry.space_group_name_H-M   'P 1'
#
loop_
_entity.id
_entity.type
_entity.pdbx_description
1 polymer ?
#
loop_
_entity_poly.entity_id
_entity_poly.type
_entity_poly.pdbx_seq_one_letter_code
_entity_poly.pdbx_strand_id
1 'polypeptide(L)'
;MDNFQEKCENSLLDLSFENIGSALATDSTVDNKFGKDENSADLLFSCTAEPEAKSKDGDVFDECMPIGQSTYSNETLLDKDEPFSVVEPVPAPSQNSPFELNNAEVKDEVESDYMNPYANVRTQKEEKPTLFFDESAAAPFSDVLPELPSEPEKNIAPESDVSHATDKVNAAKVEVEAANECIKIEQMFKDYGLDTWFNPARLHPKVESLIYWRDIKKSAVVFGGGLAILLAMSLFSLISVFSYLSLLLLFGTISFRIYKNVLQAVQKTSEGHPFKDYLEMDLNLSQEKVQQLATFAVAHVNALLTGLRRLFLVEDLVDSIKFGVLLYWLTYVGAIFNGITCVMIGFVALFTLPKVYENNKQSIDTHIEIVRSKIQEITEKVKAAVPLGKKTETEKTNVVLYGPSRQLRTESNSLPTKRKNVTRMAKPQSDVDKRKQISVRGIAQLEDVNEIKKDFNRHLHYTLVKDRNVATVRDYYFALAHTVKDHLVSRWIRTQQYYYEKDPKRVYYLSLEYYMGRSLQNTMINLGIQTSCDEAMYQMGLDIEELEELEEDAGLGNGGLGRLAACFLDSMATLGMPAYGYGIRYEYGIFAQKIRNGEQVEEPDDWLRYGNPWEKARPEYMIPIHFYGRVIDTPEGKKWVDTQTVFAMPYDNPVPGYGNNVVNTLRLWSAKSPIDFNLKFFNDGDYIQAVLDRNLAENISRVLYPNDNFFEGKELRLKQEYFMCAATLQDIVRRYKASKFGSRDAVRTSFDDFPNKVAIQLNDTHPSLAIPELMRILIDDEKLSWEKAWDIVTRTCAYTNHTVLPEALERWPVSMLQSILPRHLDIIYHINFLHLQEVEKRFPGDYGRMRALSLVEEDGEKRINMANLSIVGSHAVNGVAAIHSEIIKKDIFKCFYEMTPEKFQNKTNGITPRRWLLLCNPGLSDLIAEKIGDQWPVHLEQLQELKKWAKDPTFQRAVARVKQENKLKLAQLLEKDYGVKVNPASMFDIQVKRIHEYKRQLLNCLHIITLYNRIKRDPTANFTPRTIMIGGKAAPGYYIAKQIIKLICAVGNVVNNDPIVGDKLKVIFLENYRVTLAEKIMPAADLSEQISTAGTEASGTGNMKFQLNGALTIGTLDGANVEMAEEMGNENIFIFGMTVEEVEDLKCRGYNAYDYYNSNPDIKQCVDQIQGGFFSPGNPHEFQDLANVLLKYDRYYLFADFESYIKTQDRVSAVYQDQTKWLEMSINNIATSGKFSSDRTIAEYARQIWGIEPSWEKLPNPGLAK
;
A
#
# COMPACT_ATOMS: atom_id res chain seq x y z
N MET A 1 25.68 -57.72 21.91
CA MET A 1 26.15 -56.91 23.06
C MET A 1 25.13 -55.85 23.40
N ASP A 2 24.16 -56.04 24.30
CA ASP A 2 23.62 -57.16 25.13
C ASP A 2 23.10 -56.49 26.43
N ASN A 3 21.97 -56.82 27.05
CA ASN A 3 20.80 -57.63 26.66
C ASN A 3 19.65 -57.35 27.69
N PHE A 4 18.54 -58.11 27.63
CA PHE A 4 17.41 -58.21 28.58
C PHE A 4 16.37 -57.06 28.63
N GLN A 5 15.07 -57.31 28.95
CA GLN A 5 14.12 -58.39 28.54
C GLN A 5 12.70 -58.09 29.09
N GLU A 6 11.73 -58.98 28.76
CA GLU A 6 10.35 -59.10 29.32
C GLU A 6 9.30 -58.05 28.85
N LYS A 7 8.03 -58.41 28.55
CA LYS A 7 7.39 -59.73 28.35
C LYS A 7 6.03 -59.62 27.61
N CYS A 8 5.62 -60.72 26.96
CA CYS A 8 4.25 -61.08 26.52
C CYS A 8 3.55 -60.16 25.47
N GLU A 9 2.73 -60.65 24.53
CA GLU A 9 2.45 -62.01 24.03
C GLU A 9 1.76 -61.88 22.66
N ASN A 10 2.22 -62.60 21.60
CA ASN A 10 1.49 -62.71 20.31
C ASN A 10 2.16 -63.69 19.32
N SER A 11 1.40 -64.68 18.82
CA SER A 11 1.69 -65.52 17.64
C SER A 11 0.43 -66.40 17.32
N LEU A 12 0.14 -66.91 16.11
CA LEU A 12 0.84 -66.89 14.81
C LEU A 12 -0.16 -67.27 13.67
N LEU A 13 0.36 -67.32 12.43
CA LEU A 13 -0.20 -67.81 11.14
C LEU A 13 -1.11 -66.82 10.38
N ASP A 14 -0.95 -66.61 9.07
CA ASP A 14 -0.02 -67.18 8.06
C ASP A 14 0.08 -66.24 6.82
N LEU A 15 0.95 -66.37 5.80
CA LEU A 15 1.93 -67.39 5.37
C LEU A 15 3.04 -66.67 4.53
N SER A 16 4.19 -67.30 4.27
CA SER A 16 5.22 -66.82 3.31
C SER A 16 6.01 -67.97 2.66
N PHE A 17 6.49 -67.82 1.42
CA PHE A 17 7.50 -68.70 0.79
C PHE A 17 8.21 -68.05 -0.42
N GLU A 18 9.40 -68.55 -0.77
CA GLU A 18 10.29 -68.05 -1.84
C GLU A 18 10.76 -69.14 -2.84
N ASN A 19 11.00 -68.70 -4.09
CA ASN A 19 12.07 -69.12 -5.04
C ASN A 19 12.07 -70.50 -5.76
N ILE A 20 12.92 -70.54 -6.83
CA ILE A 20 13.21 -71.57 -7.88
C ILE A 20 12.47 -71.31 -9.23
N GLY A 21 13.11 -71.23 -10.42
CA GLY A 21 14.55 -71.10 -10.79
C GLY A 21 14.88 -71.49 -12.26
N SER A 22 15.97 -70.94 -12.86
CA SER A 22 16.67 -71.35 -14.13
C SER A 22 15.88 -71.34 -15.48
N ALA A 23 16.42 -71.37 -16.73
CA ALA A 23 17.76 -71.33 -17.37
C ALA A 23 17.59 -70.80 -18.84
N LEU A 24 18.45 -69.93 -19.42
CA LEU A 24 19.65 -70.17 -20.30
C LEU A 24 19.47 -70.87 -21.67
N ALA A 25 20.12 -70.30 -22.72
CA ALA A 25 20.51 -70.88 -24.04
C ALA A 25 19.39 -71.13 -25.11
N THR A 26 19.58 -71.09 -26.45
CA THR A 26 20.70 -70.68 -27.35
C THR A 26 20.22 -70.45 -28.82
N ASP A 27 21.00 -69.66 -29.58
CA ASP A 27 21.24 -69.64 -31.06
C ASP A 27 20.13 -69.70 -32.15
N SER A 28 19.99 -68.55 -32.84
CA SER A 28 20.18 -68.27 -34.30
C SER A 28 19.60 -69.12 -35.47
N THR A 29 19.45 -68.42 -36.63
CA THR A 29 19.15 -68.90 -38.02
C THR A 29 17.69 -69.31 -38.34
N VAL A 30 17.10 -69.12 -39.55
CA VAL A 30 17.29 -68.16 -40.67
C VAL A 30 16.03 -68.16 -41.59
N ASP A 31 15.87 -67.12 -42.42
CA ASP A 31 15.13 -67.04 -43.70
C ASP A 31 13.63 -66.62 -43.86
N ASN A 32 13.45 -65.75 -44.88
CA ASN A 32 12.32 -65.51 -45.80
C ASN A 32 10.94 -64.89 -45.40
N LYS A 33 10.94 -63.54 -45.39
CA LYS A 33 10.12 -62.62 -46.24
C LYS A 33 8.57 -62.67 -46.21
N PHE A 34 7.97 -61.60 -45.67
CA PHE A 34 7.32 -60.47 -46.39
C PHE A 34 6.80 -59.42 -45.37
N GLY A 35 6.65 -58.11 -45.65
CA GLY A 35 7.09 -57.30 -46.81
C GLY A 35 6.39 -55.91 -46.92
N LYS A 36 7.10 -54.94 -47.52
CA LYS A 36 6.71 -53.55 -47.88
C LYS A 36 6.58 -52.44 -46.79
N ASP A 37 7.70 -51.73 -46.59
CA ASP A 37 7.99 -50.32 -46.97
C ASP A 37 6.98 -49.19 -46.60
N GLU A 38 7.36 -47.98 -46.17
CA GLU A 38 8.70 -47.31 -46.19
C GLU A 38 8.80 -46.12 -45.19
N ASN A 39 10.02 -45.81 -44.69
CA ASN A 39 10.56 -44.50 -44.18
C ASN A 39 9.85 -43.75 -42.99
N SER A 40 10.53 -43.06 -42.04
CA SER A 40 11.94 -42.60 -41.91
C SER A 40 12.35 -42.16 -40.47
N ALA A 41 13.67 -42.16 -40.17
CA ALA A 41 14.44 -41.30 -39.21
C ALA A 41 14.32 -41.44 -37.66
N ASP A 42 15.39 -41.99 -37.04
CA ASP A 42 16.39 -41.34 -36.13
C ASP A 42 16.01 -40.19 -35.16
N LEU A 43 16.66 -40.00 -33.99
CA LEU A 43 17.35 -40.86 -32.99
C LEU A 43 17.67 -40.02 -31.73
N LEU A 44 18.13 -40.61 -30.60
CA LEU A 44 18.29 -39.92 -29.30
C LEU A 44 19.59 -40.27 -28.52
N PHE A 45 19.72 -39.71 -27.31
CA PHE A 45 20.98 -39.34 -26.63
C PHE A 45 21.65 -40.40 -25.71
N SER A 46 22.92 -40.10 -25.36
CA SER A 46 23.65 -40.42 -24.11
C SER A 46 24.35 -41.79 -23.93
N CYS A 47 25.51 -41.75 -23.26
CA CYS A 47 26.26 -42.89 -22.70
C CYS A 47 27.34 -42.38 -21.71
N THR A 48 27.91 -43.24 -20.84
CA THR A 48 28.89 -42.86 -19.80
C THR A 48 29.92 -43.96 -19.51
N ALA A 49 31.23 -43.61 -19.47
CA ALA A 49 32.37 -44.25 -18.76
C ALA A 49 32.61 -45.79 -18.91
N GLU A 50 33.82 -46.36 -18.84
CA GLU A 50 35.16 -45.84 -18.51
C GLU A 50 36.26 -46.54 -19.41
N PRO A 51 37.54 -46.84 -19.04
CA PRO A 51 38.66 -46.46 -19.92
C PRO A 51 39.51 -47.62 -20.51
N GLU A 52 40.28 -47.33 -21.57
CA GLU A 52 41.68 -47.76 -21.68
C GLU A 52 42.47 -46.86 -22.67
N ALA A 53 43.79 -47.05 -22.83
CA ALA A 53 44.70 -45.99 -23.29
C ALA A 53 45.75 -46.40 -24.35
N LYS A 54 46.29 -45.37 -25.03
CA LYS A 54 47.45 -45.34 -25.96
C LYS A 54 47.20 -45.88 -27.39
N SER A 55 47.81 -45.36 -28.46
CA SER A 55 48.53 -44.07 -28.66
C SER A 55 48.95 -43.88 -30.14
N LYS A 56 49.35 -42.63 -30.49
CA LYS A 56 50.38 -42.21 -31.48
C LYS A 56 50.04 -41.88 -32.95
N ASP A 57 50.35 -40.61 -33.27
CA ASP A 57 51.18 -40.07 -34.38
C ASP A 57 50.59 -39.65 -35.75
N GLY A 58 50.81 -38.36 -36.08
CA GLY A 58 50.99 -37.77 -37.43
C GLY A 58 49.78 -37.06 -38.09
N ASP A 59 49.92 -36.09 -39.01
CA ASP A 59 51.05 -35.25 -39.49
C ASP A 59 50.52 -34.34 -40.65
N VAL A 60 50.94 -33.11 -41.02
CA VAL A 60 51.89 -32.07 -40.51
C VAL A 60 51.39 -30.66 -41.02
N PHE A 61 52.18 -29.58 -40.78
CA PHE A 61 52.26 -28.27 -41.52
C PHE A 61 51.51 -27.01 -40.99
N ASP A 62 52.07 -25.79 -41.16
CA ASP A 62 53.26 -25.13 -40.54
C ASP A 62 53.42 -23.68 -41.11
N GLU A 63 54.12 -22.76 -40.41
CA GLU A 63 55.08 -21.79 -40.98
C GLU A 63 55.83 -20.91 -39.93
N CYS A 64 57.16 -21.09 -39.86
CA CYS A 64 58.20 -20.03 -39.77
C CYS A 64 58.40 -19.13 -38.51
N MET A 65 59.05 -19.68 -37.47
CA MET A 65 60.49 -19.48 -37.09
C MET A 65 61.30 -18.25 -37.63
N PRO A 66 62.42 -17.77 -36.99
CA PRO A 66 63.49 -18.61 -36.39
C PRO A 66 64.32 -18.13 -35.16
N ILE A 67 64.81 -19.12 -34.37
CA ILE A 67 66.18 -19.34 -33.79
C ILE A 67 66.89 -18.19 -33.00
N GLY A 68 67.49 -18.37 -31.81
CA GLY A 68 67.64 -19.57 -30.94
C GLY A 68 68.85 -19.48 -29.97
N GLN A 69 69.07 -20.53 -29.12
CA GLN A 69 70.14 -20.70 -28.09
C GLN A 69 70.04 -19.77 -26.84
N SER A 70 70.43 -20.12 -25.61
CA SER A 70 70.78 -21.39 -24.90
C SER A 70 71.01 -21.11 -23.38
N THR A 71 71.10 -22.02 -22.39
CA THR A 71 70.45 -23.32 -22.03
C THR A 71 70.83 -23.69 -20.57
N TYR A 72 69.99 -24.45 -19.85
CA TYR A 72 70.27 -25.21 -18.58
C TYR A 72 70.48 -24.42 -17.26
N SER A 73 70.16 -24.93 -16.05
CA SER A 73 69.47 -26.18 -15.60
C SER A 73 69.12 -26.12 -14.09
N ASN A 74 68.06 -26.83 -13.66
CA ASN A 74 67.83 -27.58 -12.37
C ASN A 74 68.16 -26.89 -11.00
N GLU A 75 67.60 -27.23 -9.82
CA GLU A 75 66.72 -28.32 -9.39
C GLU A 75 65.88 -27.95 -8.13
N THR A 76 65.18 -28.95 -7.59
CA THR A 76 64.14 -28.98 -6.53
C THR A 76 64.38 -28.42 -5.11
N LEU A 77 63.26 -28.00 -4.48
CA LEU A 77 62.76 -28.30 -3.11
C LEU A 77 63.12 -27.46 -1.85
N LEU A 78 62.11 -27.42 -0.96
CA LEU A 78 62.06 -27.21 0.52
C LEU A 78 62.10 -25.79 1.16
N ASP A 79 60.91 -25.37 1.63
CA ASP A 79 60.54 -25.04 3.03
C ASP A 79 61.26 -23.88 3.81
N LYS A 80 60.46 -22.87 4.22
CA LYS A 80 60.65 -21.93 5.38
C LYS A 80 61.84 -20.93 5.32
N ASP A 81 61.79 -19.71 5.89
CA ASP A 81 60.94 -19.06 6.91
C ASP A 81 60.73 -17.54 6.62
N GLU A 82 59.90 -16.87 7.45
CA GLU A 82 59.79 -15.40 7.64
C GLU A 82 60.99 -14.82 8.46
N PRO A 83 61.10 -13.50 8.85
CA PRO A 83 60.32 -12.28 8.52
C PRO A 83 61.16 -10.96 8.30
N PHE A 84 60.44 -9.83 8.22
CA PHE A 84 60.80 -8.45 8.66
C PHE A 84 61.71 -7.45 7.85
N SER A 85 61.09 -6.28 7.61
CA SER A 85 61.55 -4.87 7.83
C SER A 85 62.59 -4.11 6.96
N VAL A 86 62.08 -3.03 6.32
CA VAL A 86 62.48 -1.58 6.38
C VAL A 86 63.97 -1.16 6.34
N VAL A 87 64.33 -0.20 5.45
CA VAL A 87 65.03 1.12 5.69
C VAL A 87 65.43 1.82 4.35
N GLU A 88 65.62 3.14 4.42
CA GLU A 88 65.94 4.18 3.39
C GLU A 88 67.45 4.17 2.91
N PRO A 89 68.07 5.14 2.16
CA PRO A 89 67.60 6.46 1.68
C PRO A 89 68.10 7.02 0.29
N VAL A 90 67.50 8.18 -0.07
CA VAL A 90 68.00 9.40 -0.78
C VAL A 90 69.54 9.49 -1.04
N PRO A 91 70.05 9.87 -2.26
CA PRO A 91 70.00 11.27 -2.76
C PRO A 91 69.97 11.54 -4.31
N ALA A 92 69.87 12.84 -4.65
CA ALA A 92 69.91 13.47 -6.00
C ALA A 92 71.35 14.02 -6.31
N PRO A 93 71.66 14.95 -7.27
CA PRO A 93 70.81 15.77 -8.19
C PRO A 93 71.40 16.04 -9.62
N SER A 94 70.87 17.07 -10.30
CA SER A 94 71.46 17.86 -11.43
C SER A 94 71.35 17.26 -12.85
N GLN A 95 71.31 18.02 -13.96
CA GLN A 95 71.17 19.48 -14.17
C GLN A 95 70.71 19.78 -15.63
N ASN A 96 70.13 20.96 -15.91
CA ASN A 96 70.59 21.81 -17.04
C ASN A 96 70.00 23.24 -17.06
N SER A 97 70.86 24.18 -17.48
CA SER A 97 70.71 25.65 -17.64
C SER A 97 72.02 26.16 -18.34
N PRO A 98 72.40 27.46 -18.51
CA PRO A 98 71.74 28.74 -18.18
C PRO A 98 71.93 29.94 -19.19
N PHE A 99 71.41 31.13 -18.80
CA PHE A 99 71.95 32.51 -18.91
C PHE A 99 71.99 33.43 -20.18
N GLU A 100 71.58 34.70 -19.92
CA GLU A 100 72.14 36.03 -20.36
C GLU A 100 72.01 36.56 -21.82
N LEU A 101 71.95 37.88 -22.14
CA LEU A 101 72.00 39.15 -21.35
C LEU A 101 71.42 40.37 -22.16
N ASN A 102 70.72 41.33 -21.51
CA ASN A 102 70.95 42.82 -21.56
C ASN A 102 69.74 43.71 -21.12
N ASN A 103 69.99 44.60 -20.15
CA ASN A 103 69.53 46.01 -19.90
C ASN A 103 68.07 46.44 -20.24
N ALA A 104 67.34 47.24 -19.44
CA ALA A 104 67.73 48.25 -18.43
C ALA A 104 66.68 48.47 -17.30
N GLU A 105 66.76 49.58 -16.55
CA GLU A 105 66.11 49.84 -15.24
C GLU A 105 64.66 50.40 -15.26
N VAL A 106 63.92 50.16 -14.13
CA VAL A 106 62.87 51.04 -13.50
C VAL A 106 61.53 51.18 -14.29
N LYS A 107 60.31 50.85 -13.77
CA LYS A 107 59.74 51.11 -12.41
C LYS A 107 58.39 50.37 -12.11
N ASP A 108 58.02 50.29 -10.82
CA ASP A 108 56.69 50.12 -10.14
C ASP A 108 55.71 48.91 -10.36
N GLU A 109 55.47 48.19 -9.25
CA GLU A 109 54.18 47.71 -8.65
C GLU A 109 53.20 46.71 -9.36
N VAL A 110 53.61 45.43 -9.37
CA VAL A 110 52.94 44.22 -8.78
C VAL A 110 51.41 43.98 -8.91
N GLU A 111 51.08 42.82 -9.49
CA GLU A 111 49.79 42.10 -9.60
C GLU A 111 49.36 41.32 -8.32
N SER A 112 48.08 40.99 -8.04
CA SER A 112 47.20 39.91 -8.61
C SER A 112 47.67 38.45 -8.29
N ASP A 113 46.85 37.40 -8.14
CA ASP A 113 45.39 37.23 -8.01
C ASP A 113 45.00 35.81 -7.44
N TYR A 114 43.70 35.57 -7.20
CA TYR A 114 42.96 34.27 -7.11
C TYR A 114 43.44 33.00 -6.31
N MET A 115 42.67 32.73 -5.23
CA MET A 115 41.92 31.46 -4.91
C MET A 115 42.54 30.24 -4.15
N ASN A 116 41.62 29.52 -3.46
CA ASN A 116 41.68 28.14 -2.90
C ASN A 116 42.49 27.92 -1.58
N PRO A 117 42.40 26.75 -0.88
CA PRO A 117 41.21 26.00 -0.39
C PRO A 117 41.23 25.72 1.15
N TYR A 118 40.35 24.84 1.63
CA TYR A 118 40.22 24.27 2.99
C TYR A 118 41.52 23.99 3.80
N ALA A 119 41.53 24.33 5.09
CA ALA A 119 42.25 23.63 6.18
C ALA A 119 41.68 24.02 7.57
N ASN A 120 42.08 23.33 8.65
CA ASN A 120 41.52 23.51 10.01
C ASN A 120 42.56 23.24 11.13
N VAL A 121 42.31 23.76 12.34
CA VAL A 121 42.93 23.40 13.66
C VAL A 121 44.37 23.88 14.02
N ARG A 122 44.45 24.92 14.88
CA ARG A 122 45.42 25.17 16.01
C ARG A 122 46.93 25.34 15.68
N THR A 123 47.82 25.91 16.52
CA THR A 123 47.82 26.20 17.98
C THR A 123 48.81 27.34 18.37
N GLN A 124 48.47 28.19 19.38
CA GLN A 124 49.37 28.88 20.36
C GLN A 124 50.49 29.87 19.87
N LYS A 125 51.13 30.73 20.70
CA LYS A 125 50.78 31.55 21.91
C LYS A 125 52.03 32.31 22.43
N GLU A 126 51.95 33.63 22.72
CA GLU A 126 52.71 34.39 23.78
C GLU A 126 52.23 35.88 23.78
N GLU A 127 51.81 36.53 24.89
CA GLU A 127 52.53 37.20 26.02
C GLU A 127 53.13 38.60 25.67
N LYS A 128 53.15 39.66 26.50
CA LYS A 128 52.73 40.04 27.90
C LYS A 128 52.62 41.61 27.96
N PRO A 129 52.66 42.40 29.08
CA PRO A 129 52.63 42.17 30.56
C PRO A 129 51.48 42.89 31.33
N THR A 130 50.80 42.30 32.34
CA THR A 130 51.03 42.23 33.82
C THR A 130 50.92 43.49 34.70
N LEU A 131 50.03 43.45 35.73
CA LEU A 131 50.33 43.78 37.15
C LEU A 131 49.23 43.21 38.10
N PHE A 132 49.46 43.24 39.43
CA PHE A 132 48.68 42.55 40.49
C PHE A 132 48.39 43.50 41.68
N PHE A 133 47.86 43.20 42.89
CA PHE A 133 47.47 42.02 43.73
C PHE A 133 46.55 42.58 44.88
N ASP A 134 45.78 41.88 45.74
CA ASP A 134 45.08 40.57 45.78
C ASP A 134 44.15 40.52 47.04
N GLU A 135 43.60 39.33 47.37
CA GLU A 135 43.21 38.79 48.69
C GLU A 135 41.81 38.96 49.34
N SER A 136 41.31 37.81 49.83
CA SER A 136 40.41 37.58 50.98
C SER A 136 38.87 37.65 50.80
N ALA A 137 38.15 37.12 51.81
CA ALA A 137 36.73 36.76 51.73
C ALA A 137 35.99 36.96 53.06
N ALA A 138 34.68 37.22 53.00
CA ALA A 138 33.73 36.93 54.08
C ALA A 138 32.27 37.01 53.60
N ALA A 139 31.40 36.22 54.23
CA ALA A 139 29.99 36.55 54.40
C ALA A 139 29.67 36.48 55.90
N PRO A 140 28.96 37.47 56.46
CA PRO A 140 28.15 37.25 57.65
C PRO A 140 26.69 37.68 57.48
N PHE A 141 25.85 37.14 58.36
CA PHE A 141 24.41 37.38 58.48
C PHE A 141 24.09 38.63 59.33
N SER A 142 22.79 38.94 59.42
CA SER A 142 22.11 39.63 60.55
C SER A 142 22.37 41.14 60.73
N ASP A 143 21.43 41.96 61.21
CA ASP A 143 19.95 41.84 61.32
C ASP A 143 19.34 43.23 61.65
N VAL A 144 18.02 43.26 61.87
CA VAL A 144 17.28 44.08 62.87
C VAL A 144 16.06 44.85 62.32
N LEU A 145 14.91 44.32 62.73
CA LEU A 145 13.51 44.80 62.74
C LEU A 145 13.31 46.11 63.56
N PRO A 146 12.12 46.78 63.63
CA PRO A 146 10.75 46.22 63.63
C PRO A 146 9.72 47.06 62.78
N GLU A 147 8.39 46.88 62.76
CA GLU A 147 7.41 46.37 63.75
C GLU A 147 6.24 45.52 63.18
N LEU A 148 5.66 44.71 64.08
CA LEU A 148 4.32 44.10 64.12
C LEU A 148 3.53 44.79 65.26
N PRO A 149 2.19 44.64 65.47
CA PRO A 149 1.31 43.50 65.17
C PRO A 149 -0.09 43.96 64.63
N SER A 150 -1.24 43.26 64.69
CA SER A 150 -1.65 41.98 65.34
C SER A 150 -2.88 41.32 64.67
N GLU A 151 -2.97 39.99 64.76
CA GLU A 151 -4.24 39.20 64.79
C GLU A 151 -5.07 39.52 66.07
N PRO A 152 -6.33 39.03 66.30
CA PRO A 152 -6.99 37.81 65.78
C PRO A 152 -8.49 38.04 65.36
N GLU A 153 -9.44 37.08 65.21
CA GLU A 153 -9.51 35.62 65.39
C GLU A 153 -10.66 34.98 64.53
N LYS A 154 -10.47 33.72 64.07
CA LYS A 154 -11.44 32.59 63.88
C LYS A 154 -12.90 32.74 63.36
N ASN A 155 -13.23 31.76 62.48
CA ASN A 155 -14.44 30.90 62.40
C ASN A 155 -15.67 31.22 61.48
N ILE A 156 -15.77 30.44 60.40
CA ILE A 156 -16.91 29.60 59.93
C ILE A 156 -18.35 30.20 59.85
N ALA A 157 -18.74 30.64 58.63
CA ALA A 157 -20.08 30.51 57.98
C ALA A 157 -21.36 31.07 58.69
N PRO A 158 -22.58 31.07 58.08
CA PRO A 158 -23.00 30.87 56.67
C PRO A 158 -23.91 32.03 56.13
N GLU A 159 -24.53 31.81 54.95
CA GLU A 159 -25.83 32.34 54.45
C GLU A 159 -26.17 33.85 54.27
N SER A 160 -26.71 34.12 53.06
CA SER A 160 -27.89 34.97 52.73
C SER A 160 -27.85 36.53 52.69
N ASP A 161 -28.26 37.02 51.52
CA ASP A 161 -29.33 38.01 51.26
C ASP A 161 -29.26 39.53 51.56
N VAL A 162 -29.27 40.27 50.42
CA VAL A 162 -30.31 41.25 50.02
C VAL A 162 -30.13 42.77 50.30
N SER A 163 -30.49 43.54 49.26
CA SER A 163 -30.82 44.98 49.20
C SER A 163 -29.66 46.00 49.26
N HIS A 164 -29.81 47.23 48.74
CA HIS A 164 -30.30 47.69 47.42
C HIS A 164 -30.04 49.21 47.28
N ALA A 165 -30.03 49.72 46.03
CA ALA A 165 -30.45 51.09 45.66
C ALA A 165 -29.50 52.32 45.86
N THR A 166 -28.25 52.26 45.38
CA THR A 166 -27.42 53.48 45.12
C THR A 166 -26.72 53.56 43.75
N ASP A 167 -27.17 52.83 42.72
CA ASP A 167 -26.50 52.84 41.38
C ASP A 167 -27.36 53.32 40.18
N LYS A 168 -28.65 53.62 40.37
CA LYS A 168 -29.57 53.96 39.26
C LYS A 168 -29.37 55.34 38.62
N VAL A 169 -28.31 56.08 38.97
CA VAL A 169 -28.02 57.43 38.44
C VAL A 169 -26.86 57.44 37.43
N ASN A 170 -25.91 56.51 37.53
CA ASN A 170 -24.74 56.48 36.63
C ASN A 170 -24.95 55.59 35.40
N ALA A 171 -25.54 54.39 35.55
CA ALA A 171 -25.80 53.49 34.43
C ALA A 171 -26.66 54.13 33.32
N ALA A 172 -27.71 54.86 33.71
CA ALA A 172 -28.63 55.54 32.80
C ALA A 172 -28.01 56.71 32.01
N LYS A 173 -26.79 57.17 32.34
CA LYS A 173 -26.04 58.09 31.48
C LYS A 173 -25.25 57.34 30.40
N VAL A 174 -24.56 56.26 30.78
CA VAL A 174 -23.69 55.48 29.88
C VAL A 174 -24.51 54.82 28.77
N GLU A 175 -25.67 54.24 29.07
CA GLU A 175 -26.56 53.66 28.03
C GLU A 175 -27.08 54.71 27.05
N VAL A 176 -27.35 55.94 27.51
CA VAL A 176 -27.82 57.05 26.67
C VAL A 176 -26.70 57.60 25.78
N GLU A 177 -25.45 57.63 26.24
CA GLU A 177 -24.32 58.02 25.39
C GLU A 177 -24.00 56.93 24.35
N ALA A 178 -23.95 55.65 24.74
CA ALA A 178 -23.73 54.52 23.83
C ALA A 178 -24.83 54.40 22.76
N ALA A 179 -26.11 54.60 23.12
CA ALA A 179 -27.21 54.63 22.15
C ALA A 179 -27.08 55.80 21.16
N ASN A 180 -26.65 56.98 21.62
CA ASN A 180 -26.45 58.15 20.75
C ASN A 180 -25.26 57.97 19.78
N GLU A 181 -24.19 57.25 20.17
CA GLU A 181 -23.14 56.87 19.21
C GLU A 181 -23.63 55.85 18.19
N CYS A 182 -24.39 54.83 18.62
CA CYS A 182 -24.94 53.82 17.72
C CYS A 182 -25.88 54.44 16.66
N ILE A 183 -26.75 55.38 17.07
CA ILE A 183 -27.64 56.13 16.16
C ILE A 183 -26.85 57.02 15.18
N LYS A 184 -25.75 57.65 15.62
CA LYS A 184 -24.84 58.38 14.71
C LYS A 184 -24.17 57.46 13.68
N ILE A 185 -23.81 56.24 14.08
CA ILE A 185 -23.20 55.25 13.18
C ILE A 185 -24.24 54.75 12.14
N GLU A 186 -25.50 54.51 12.52
CA GLU A 186 -26.58 54.24 11.56
C GLU A 186 -26.81 55.42 10.59
N GLN A 187 -26.67 56.67 11.04
CA GLN A 187 -26.76 57.83 10.15
C GLN A 187 -25.59 57.87 9.16
N MET A 188 -24.34 57.62 9.58
CA MET A 188 -23.20 57.52 8.65
C MET A 188 -23.35 56.37 7.64
N PHE A 189 -23.95 55.24 8.05
CA PHE A 189 -24.25 54.13 7.13
C PHE A 189 -25.31 54.48 6.07
N LYS A 190 -26.25 55.38 6.38
CA LYS A 190 -27.23 55.89 5.39
C LYS A 190 -26.61 56.80 4.34
N ASP A 191 -25.52 57.49 4.65
CA ASP A 191 -24.84 58.38 3.70
C ASP A 191 -23.88 57.65 2.74
N TYR A 192 -23.50 56.40 3.06
CA TYR A 192 -22.64 55.52 2.22
C TYR A 192 -23.28 54.15 1.90
N GLY A 193 -24.61 54.13 1.71
CA GLY A 193 -25.33 52.93 1.26
C GLY A 193 -24.96 52.48 -0.17
N LEU A 194 -25.44 51.30 -0.57
CA LEU A 194 -25.23 50.73 -1.90
C LEU A 194 -25.68 51.67 -3.04
N ASP A 195 -26.72 52.48 -2.78
CA ASP A 195 -27.26 53.53 -3.65
C ASP A 195 -26.23 54.61 -4.04
N THR A 196 -25.19 54.82 -3.21
CA THR A 196 -24.08 55.76 -3.48
C THR A 196 -23.35 55.42 -4.78
N TRP A 197 -23.16 54.12 -5.06
CA TRP A 197 -22.48 53.64 -6.27
C TRP A 197 -23.33 53.75 -7.54
N PHE A 198 -24.64 53.95 -7.39
CA PHE A 198 -25.61 54.11 -8.48
C PHE A 198 -26.01 55.57 -8.72
N ASN A 199 -25.40 56.52 -8.01
CA ASN A 199 -25.63 57.96 -8.12
C ASN A 199 -24.32 58.71 -8.42
N PRO A 200 -24.03 59.07 -9.68
CA PRO A 200 -22.79 59.75 -10.07
C PRO A 200 -22.44 60.99 -9.24
N ALA A 201 -23.44 61.74 -8.78
CA ALA A 201 -23.25 62.98 -8.04
C ALA A 201 -22.75 62.78 -6.59
N ARG A 202 -22.74 61.55 -6.06
CA ARG A 202 -22.17 61.21 -4.74
C ARG A 202 -20.76 60.61 -4.82
N LEU A 203 -20.24 60.35 -6.02
CA LEU A 203 -18.92 59.74 -6.21
C LEU A 203 -17.85 60.80 -6.44
N HIS A 204 -16.63 60.54 -5.95
CA HIS A 204 -15.48 61.38 -6.25
C HIS A 204 -15.20 61.35 -7.78
N PRO A 205 -14.92 62.48 -8.47
CA PRO A 205 -14.87 62.54 -9.94
C PRO A 205 -13.89 61.55 -10.61
N LYS A 206 -12.79 61.18 -9.94
CA LYS A 206 -11.86 60.16 -10.45
C LYS A 206 -12.41 58.72 -10.38
N VAL A 207 -13.37 58.45 -9.50
CA VAL A 207 -14.01 57.13 -9.33
C VAL A 207 -15.21 57.02 -10.26
N GLU A 208 -16.05 58.07 -10.32
CA GLU A 208 -17.16 58.18 -11.27
C GLU A 208 -16.68 57.94 -12.72
N SER A 209 -15.61 58.64 -13.13
CA SER A 209 -15.09 58.56 -14.49
C SER A 209 -14.51 57.19 -14.90
N LEU A 210 -14.19 56.34 -13.92
CA LEU A 210 -13.74 54.96 -14.12
C LEU A 210 -14.91 53.97 -14.17
N ILE A 211 -15.80 53.97 -13.17
CA ILE A 211 -16.86 52.93 -13.09
C ILE A 211 -18.06 53.19 -14.00
N TYR A 212 -18.28 54.46 -14.40
CA TYR A 212 -19.24 54.83 -15.45
C TYR A 212 -18.61 54.92 -16.86
N TRP A 213 -17.35 54.51 -17.01
CA TRP A 213 -16.62 54.46 -18.29
C TRP A 213 -16.55 55.79 -19.05
N ARG A 214 -16.48 56.92 -18.33
CA ARG A 214 -16.39 58.26 -18.94
C ARG A 214 -15.04 58.46 -19.64
N ASP A 215 -13.96 57.93 -19.08
CA ASP A 215 -12.68 57.75 -19.78
C ASP A 215 -12.50 56.27 -20.12
N ILE A 216 -12.93 55.87 -21.32
CA ILE A 216 -12.89 54.48 -21.79
C ILE A 216 -11.47 53.89 -21.68
N LYS A 217 -10.42 54.67 -21.95
CA LYS A 217 -9.03 54.17 -21.97
C LYS A 217 -8.53 53.89 -20.55
N LYS A 218 -8.72 54.82 -19.61
CA LYS A 218 -8.33 54.58 -18.22
C LYS A 218 -9.18 53.48 -17.57
N SER A 219 -10.49 53.47 -17.85
CA SER A 219 -11.41 52.45 -17.35
C SER A 219 -11.02 51.06 -17.82
N ALA A 220 -10.71 50.89 -19.12
CA ALA A 220 -10.26 49.61 -19.68
C ALA A 220 -8.94 49.12 -19.07
N VAL A 221 -7.98 50.01 -18.81
CA VAL A 221 -6.69 49.64 -18.20
C VAL A 221 -6.86 49.22 -16.74
N VAL A 222 -7.64 49.97 -15.94
CA VAL A 222 -7.88 49.64 -14.53
C VAL A 222 -8.71 48.36 -14.40
N PHE A 223 -9.76 48.20 -15.21
CA PHE A 223 -10.59 47.01 -15.24
C PHE A 223 -9.81 45.77 -15.71
N GLY A 224 -9.16 45.84 -16.87
CA GLY A 224 -8.40 44.73 -17.44
C GLY A 224 -7.21 44.31 -16.56
N GLY A 225 -6.47 45.30 -16.02
CA GLY A 225 -5.36 45.04 -15.10
C GLY A 225 -5.81 44.41 -13.78
N GLY A 226 -6.85 44.96 -13.14
CA GLY A 226 -7.40 44.41 -11.90
C GLY A 226 -7.96 42.99 -12.09
N LEU A 227 -8.69 42.74 -13.17
CA LEU A 227 -9.22 41.41 -13.48
C LEU A 227 -8.11 40.39 -13.79
N ALA A 228 -7.05 40.80 -14.51
CA ALA A 228 -5.90 39.94 -14.77
C ALA A 228 -5.13 39.58 -13.49
N ILE A 229 -4.99 40.50 -12.54
CA ILE A 229 -4.36 40.23 -11.23
C ILE A 229 -5.22 39.28 -10.40
N LEU A 230 -6.54 39.49 -10.35
CA LEU A 230 -7.45 38.58 -9.63
C LEU A 230 -7.50 37.18 -10.25
N LEU A 231 -7.46 37.08 -11.59
CA LEU A 231 -7.35 35.80 -12.29
C LEU A 231 -6.01 35.12 -11.99
N ALA A 232 -4.89 35.86 -12.01
CA ALA A 232 -3.59 35.31 -11.63
C ALA A 232 -3.58 34.81 -10.16
N MET A 233 -4.22 35.53 -9.24
CA MET A 233 -4.41 35.09 -7.84
C MET A 233 -5.35 33.89 -7.67
N SER A 234 -6.14 33.53 -8.70
CA SER A 234 -6.94 32.30 -8.72
C SER A 234 -6.18 31.08 -9.26
N LEU A 235 -5.02 31.30 -9.89
CA LEU A 235 -4.20 30.26 -10.53
C LEU A 235 -2.83 30.06 -9.85
N PHE A 236 -2.31 31.09 -9.16
CA PHE A 236 -0.99 31.11 -8.54
C PHE A 236 -1.05 31.73 -7.14
N SER A 237 -0.09 31.41 -6.28
CA SER A 237 -0.03 31.98 -4.93
C SER A 237 0.13 33.50 -4.95
N LEU A 238 -0.41 34.19 -3.93
CA LEU A 238 -0.26 35.65 -3.78
C LEU A 238 1.22 36.09 -3.83
N ILE A 239 2.12 35.31 -3.23
CA ILE A 239 3.57 35.57 -3.23
C ILE A 239 4.15 35.43 -4.65
N SER A 240 3.72 34.41 -5.41
CA SER A 240 4.11 34.21 -6.80
C SER A 240 3.63 35.37 -7.69
N VAL A 241 2.35 35.76 -7.56
CA VAL A 241 1.78 36.87 -8.34
C VAL A 241 2.48 38.18 -8.02
N PHE A 242 2.70 38.49 -6.73
CA PHE A 242 3.46 39.67 -6.31
C PHE A 242 4.89 39.65 -6.86
N SER A 243 5.61 38.53 -6.71
CA SER A 243 6.99 38.38 -7.21
C SER A 243 7.10 38.59 -8.72
N TYR A 244 6.26 37.93 -9.53
CA TYR A 244 6.31 38.07 -10.98
C TYR A 244 5.88 39.47 -11.47
N LEU A 245 4.90 40.11 -10.81
CA LEU A 245 4.53 41.50 -11.13
C LEU A 245 5.65 42.48 -10.76
N SER A 246 6.30 42.30 -9.61
CA SER A 246 7.46 43.10 -9.19
C SER A 246 8.66 42.90 -10.12
N LEU A 247 8.94 41.66 -10.55
CA LEU A 247 9.99 41.34 -11.53
C LEU A 247 9.69 41.95 -12.90
N LEU A 248 8.44 41.90 -13.37
CA LEU A 248 8.03 42.50 -14.65
C LEU A 248 8.16 44.03 -14.62
N LEU A 249 7.75 44.67 -13.51
CA LEU A 249 7.90 46.11 -13.30
C LEU A 249 9.39 46.52 -13.21
N LEU A 250 10.19 45.76 -12.47
CA LEU A 250 11.62 45.99 -12.33
C LEU A 250 12.35 45.83 -13.67
N PHE A 251 12.06 44.76 -14.42
CA PHE A 251 12.62 44.56 -15.75
C PHE A 251 12.21 45.69 -16.71
N GLY A 252 10.92 46.04 -16.74
CA GLY A 252 10.42 47.14 -17.59
C GLY A 252 11.04 48.50 -17.28
N THR A 253 11.20 48.85 -15.99
CA THR A 253 11.86 50.11 -15.58
C THR A 253 13.36 50.09 -15.88
N ILE A 254 14.05 48.95 -15.72
CA ILE A 254 15.46 48.78 -16.13
C ILE A 254 15.59 48.92 -17.66
N SER A 255 14.79 48.22 -18.45
CA SER A 255 14.80 48.31 -19.92
C SER A 255 14.51 49.73 -20.41
N PHE A 256 13.52 50.43 -19.81
CA PHE A 256 13.22 51.82 -20.16
C PHE A 256 14.34 52.78 -19.78
N ARG A 257 15.00 52.58 -18.62
CA ARG A 257 16.17 53.36 -18.20
C ARG A 257 17.36 53.12 -19.15
N ILE A 258 17.63 51.88 -19.54
CA ILE A 258 18.66 51.55 -20.53
C ILE A 258 18.33 52.22 -21.88
N TYR A 259 17.08 52.11 -22.35
CA TYR A 259 16.64 52.76 -23.58
C TYR A 259 16.83 54.29 -23.53
N LYS A 260 16.40 54.97 -22.46
CA LYS A 260 16.60 56.41 -22.28
C LYS A 260 18.08 56.79 -22.22
N ASN A 261 18.91 56.03 -21.50
CA ASN A 261 20.36 56.27 -21.43
C ASN A 261 21.03 56.11 -22.81
N VAL A 262 20.67 55.09 -23.59
CA VAL A 262 21.18 54.89 -24.96
C VAL A 262 20.70 56.01 -25.89
N LEU A 263 19.44 56.42 -25.78
CA LEU A 263 18.89 57.53 -26.56
C LEU A 263 19.59 58.86 -26.24
N GLN A 264 19.88 59.14 -24.96
CA GLN A 264 20.68 60.30 -24.53
C GLN A 264 22.11 60.25 -25.08
N ALA A 265 22.77 59.10 -25.05
CA ALA A 265 24.12 58.92 -25.62
C ALA A 265 24.15 59.17 -27.14
N VAL A 266 23.11 58.73 -27.87
CA VAL A 266 22.98 58.96 -29.33
C VAL A 266 22.61 60.42 -29.65
N GLN A 267 21.74 61.06 -28.86
CA GLN A 267 21.23 62.41 -29.12
C GLN A 267 22.06 63.53 -28.47
N LYS A 268 23.04 63.19 -27.61
CA LYS A 268 23.86 64.13 -26.81
C LYS A 268 23.04 65.10 -25.94
N THR A 269 21.88 64.65 -25.46
CA THR A 269 20.96 65.43 -24.61
C THR A 269 21.08 65.03 -23.14
N SER A 270 21.24 66.02 -22.25
CA SER A 270 21.36 65.82 -20.81
C SER A 270 20.03 65.99 -20.08
N GLU A 271 19.10 65.05 -20.27
CA GLU A 271 17.91 64.96 -19.42
C GLU A 271 18.22 64.19 -18.12
N GLY A 272 17.52 64.54 -17.03
CA GLY A 272 17.68 63.90 -15.72
C GLY A 272 17.16 62.46 -15.65
N HIS A 273 17.17 61.88 -14.46
CA HIS A 273 16.70 60.50 -14.23
C HIS A 273 15.25 60.32 -14.72
N PRO A 274 14.94 59.30 -15.56
CA PRO A 274 13.65 59.20 -16.26
C PRO A 274 12.44 58.91 -15.36
N PHE A 275 12.67 58.67 -14.07
CA PHE A 275 11.63 58.48 -13.05
C PHE A 275 11.77 59.47 -11.86
N LYS A 276 12.46 60.61 -12.06
CA LYS A 276 12.76 61.57 -10.98
C LYS A 276 11.51 61.93 -10.15
N ASP A 277 10.43 62.32 -10.82
CA ASP A 277 9.17 62.76 -10.20
C ASP A 277 8.49 61.68 -9.34
N TYR A 278 8.82 60.40 -9.57
CA TYR A 278 8.34 59.26 -8.76
C TYR A 278 9.28 58.91 -7.61
N LEU A 279 10.57 59.26 -7.71
CA LEU A 279 11.57 59.11 -6.64
C LEU A 279 11.49 60.25 -5.61
N GLU A 280 11.03 61.43 -6.03
CA GLU A 280 10.78 62.58 -5.16
C GLU A 280 9.34 62.59 -4.58
N MET A 281 8.56 61.51 -4.79
CA MET A 281 7.20 61.36 -4.26
C MET A 281 7.23 60.87 -2.81
N ASP A 282 6.71 61.67 -1.88
CA ASP A 282 6.60 61.30 -0.47
C ASP A 282 5.58 60.16 -0.27
N LEU A 283 6.06 59.03 0.26
CA LEU A 283 5.29 57.81 0.52
C LEU A 283 4.81 57.69 1.99
N ASN A 284 5.07 58.69 2.84
CA ASN A 284 4.74 58.61 4.27
C ASN A 284 3.22 58.59 4.53
N LEU A 285 2.73 57.47 5.07
CA LEU A 285 1.40 57.35 5.66
C LEU A 285 1.36 58.12 6.98
N SER A 286 0.48 59.13 7.11
CA SER A 286 0.35 59.84 8.38
C SER A 286 -0.23 58.93 9.46
N GLN A 287 0.47 58.86 10.60
CA GLN A 287 0.14 58.00 11.73
C GLN A 287 -1.31 58.21 12.22
N GLU A 288 -1.76 59.46 12.19
CA GLU A 288 -3.13 59.89 12.50
C GLU A 288 -4.20 59.23 11.61
N LYS A 289 -3.95 59.07 10.30
CA LYS A 289 -4.89 58.37 9.38
C LYS A 289 -4.93 56.87 9.65
N VAL A 290 -3.78 56.26 9.95
CA VAL A 290 -3.70 54.84 10.31
C VAL A 290 -4.48 54.58 11.61
N GLN A 291 -4.34 55.48 12.59
CA GLN A 291 -5.03 55.39 13.87
C GLN A 291 -6.56 55.54 13.71
N GLN A 292 -7.03 56.48 12.88
CA GLN A 292 -8.46 56.62 12.56
C GLN A 292 -9.04 55.36 11.88
N LEU A 293 -8.31 54.79 10.92
CA LEU A 293 -8.70 53.54 10.23
C LEU A 293 -8.77 52.35 11.19
N ALA A 294 -7.79 52.21 12.08
CA ALA A 294 -7.77 51.15 13.10
C ALA A 294 -8.96 51.26 14.07
N THR A 295 -9.24 52.45 14.59
CA THR A 295 -10.39 52.69 15.49
C THR A 295 -11.72 52.39 14.80
N PHE A 296 -11.88 52.82 13.55
CA PHE A 296 -13.08 52.54 12.75
C PHE A 296 -13.28 51.02 12.50
N ALA A 297 -12.20 50.30 12.19
CA ALA A 297 -12.23 48.85 11.98
C ALA A 297 -12.58 48.09 13.27
N VAL A 298 -11.97 48.46 14.41
CA VAL A 298 -12.27 47.84 15.72
C VAL A 298 -13.73 48.05 16.12
N ALA A 299 -14.30 49.25 15.89
CA ALA A 299 -15.71 49.51 16.12
C ALA A 299 -16.63 48.58 15.28
N HIS A 300 -16.28 48.35 14.01
CA HIS A 300 -17.03 47.45 13.14
C HIS A 300 -16.93 45.98 13.57
N VAL A 301 -15.74 45.51 13.96
CA VAL A 301 -15.54 44.14 14.45
C VAL A 301 -16.32 43.91 15.74
N ASN A 302 -16.31 44.85 16.68
CA ASN A 302 -17.05 44.74 17.94
C ASN A 302 -18.58 44.78 17.72
N ALA A 303 -19.07 45.64 16.83
CA ALA A 303 -20.47 45.67 16.43
C ALA A 303 -20.91 44.35 15.76
N LEU A 304 -20.10 43.83 14.82
CA LEU A 304 -20.34 42.56 14.15
C LEU A 304 -20.35 41.38 15.12
N LEU A 305 -19.38 41.29 16.03
CA LEU A 305 -19.32 40.23 17.06
C LEU A 305 -20.53 40.29 17.99
N THR A 306 -21.01 41.50 18.35
CA THR A 306 -22.21 41.68 19.16
C THR A 306 -23.47 41.26 18.40
N GLY A 307 -23.61 41.62 17.12
CA GLY A 307 -24.71 41.18 16.25
C GLY A 307 -24.71 39.66 16.01
N LEU A 308 -23.56 39.06 15.73
CA LEU A 308 -23.41 37.61 15.59
C LEU A 308 -23.73 36.89 16.90
N ARG A 309 -23.29 37.40 18.05
CA ARG A 309 -23.67 36.85 19.36
C ARG A 309 -25.19 36.89 19.57
N ARG A 310 -25.85 38.00 19.27
CA ARG A 310 -27.31 38.16 19.34
C ARG A 310 -28.07 37.14 18.47
N LEU A 311 -27.55 36.86 17.27
CA LEU A 311 -28.15 35.92 16.31
C LEU A 311 -27.85 34.44 16.61
N PHE A 312 -26.63 34.09 17.04
CA PHE A 312 -26.26 32.71 17.36
C PHE A 312 -26.80 32.26 18.73
N LEU A 313 -27.00 33.17 19.69
CA LEU A 313 -27.61 32.86 21.00
C LEU A 313 -29.15 33.01 21.01
N VAL A 314 -29.76 33.24 19.86
CA VAL A 314 -31.23 33.26 19.65
C VAL A 314 -31.97 34.26 20.55
N GLU A 315 -31.44 35.48 20.64
CA GLU A 315 -32.04 36.57 21.43
C GLU A 315 -33.35 37.09 20.81
N ASP A 316 -33.43 37.11 19.47
CA ASP A 316 -34.68 37.19 18.71
C ASP A 316 -34.79 35.99 17.77
N LEU A 317 -35.83 35.18 17.95
CA LEU A 317 -36.04 33.95 17.21
C LEU A 317 -36.26 34.18 15.70
N VAL A 318 -36.90 35.29 15.31
CA VAL A 318 -37.24 35.58 13.91
C VAL A 318 -36.01 36.04 13.14
N ASP A 319 -35.19 36.92 13.72
CA ASP A 319 -33.93 37.35 13.12
C ASP A 319 -32.91 36.21 13.08
N SER A 320 -32.87 35.35 14.11
CA SER A 320 -32.00 34.17 14.15
C SER A 320 -32.41 33.11 13.10
N ILE A 321 -33.71 32.94 12.85
CA ILE A 321 -34.21 32.09 11.75
C ILE A 321 -33.85 32.68 10.38
N LYS A 322 -33.99 34.00 10.16
CA LYS A 322 -33.51 34.65 8.92
C LYS A 322 -32.03 34.42 8.71
N PHE A 323 -31.23 34.53 9.77
CA PHE A 323 -29.78 34.32 9.74
C PHE A 323 -29.43 32.85 9.46
N GLY A 324 -30.12 31.88 10.07
CA GLY A 324 -29.96 30.47 9.75
C GLY A 324 -30.30 30.12 8.30
N VAL A 325 -31.38 30.72 7.76
CA VAL A 325 -31.73 30.59 6.33
C VAL A 325 -30.70 31.25 5.42
N LEU A 326 -30.15 32.40 5.80
CA LEU A 326 -29.06 33.06 5.07
C LEU A 326 -27.79 32.19 5.05
N LEU A 327 -27.40 31.60 6.18
CA LEU A 327 -26.28 30.66 6.27
C LEU A 327 -26.52 29.41 5.41
N TYR A 328 -27.74 28.87 5.40
CA TYR A 328 -28.12 27.75 4.53
C TYR A 328 -28.02 28.10 3.03
N TRP A 329 -28.45 29.28 2.61
CA TRP A 329 -28.21 29.72 1.23
C TRP A 329 -26.72 29.94 0.94
N LEU A 330 -25.95 30.44 1.91
CA LEU A 330 -24.50 30.61 1.78
C LEU A 330 -23.73 29.28 1.62
N THR A 331 -24.23 28.14 2.12
CA THR A 331 -23.57 26.84 1.82
C THR A 331 -23.69 26.46 0.36
N TYR A 332 -24.82 26.76 -0.30
CA TYR A 332 -24.97 26.55 -1.75
C TYR A 332 -24.14 27.54 -2.56
N VAL A 333 -24.06 28.82 -2.14
CA VAL A 333 -23.19 29.81 -2.79
C VAL A 333 -21.72 29.41 -2.66
N GLY A 334 -21.28 28.97 -1.48
CA GLY A 334 -19.91 28.48 -1.24
C GLY A 334 -19.57 27.16 -1.94
N ALA A 335 -20.56 26.32 -2.22
CA ALA A 335 -20.39 25.11 -3.04
C ALA A 335 -20.22 25.41 -4.54
N ILE A 336 -20.61 26.61 -5.00
CA ILE A 336 -20.52 27.03 -6.41
C ILE A 336 -19.36 28.02 -6.63
N PHE A 337 -19.03 28.85 -5.63
CA PHE A 337 -18.04 29.92 -5.75
C PHE A 337 -17.01 29.89 -4.61
N ASN A 338 -15.74 29.75 -4.98
CA ASN A 338 -14.61 30.05 -4.09
C ASN A 338 -14.58 31.56 -3.77
N GLY A 339 -14.02 31.95 -2.62
CA GLY A 339 -13.96 33.35 -2.17
C GLY A 339 -13.30 34.29 -3.19
N ILE A 340 -12.25 33.85 -3.88
CA ILE A 340 -11.62 34.61 -4.97
C ILE A 340 -12.57 34.82 -6.16
N THR A 341 -13.46 33.86 -6.44
CA THR A 341 -14.48 33.97 -7.50
C THR A 341 -15.55 34.99 -7.11
N CYS A 342 -15.96 35.05 -5.84
CA CYS A 342 -16.84 36.10 -5.33
C CYS A 342 -16.19 37.50 -5.46
N VAL A 343 -14.88 37.62 -5.19
CA VAL A 343 -14.13 38.88 -5.40
C VAL A 343 -14.06 39.26 -6.88
N MET A 344 -13.81 38.30 -7.79
CA MET A 344 -13.84 38.55 -9.24
C MET A 344 -15.22 39.00 -9.71
N ILE A 345 -16.30 38.34 -9.27
CA ILE A 345 -17.67 38.74 -9.59
C ILE A 345 -17.98 40.14 -9.04
N GLY A 346 -17.55 40.45 -7.81
CA GLY A 346 -17.70 41.78 -7.21
C GLY A 346 -16.94 42.88 -7.97
N PHE A 347 -15.72 42.60 -8.44
CA PHE A 347 -14.92 43.52 -9.23
C PHE A 347 -15.52 43.75 -10.63
N VAL A 348 -16.04 42.70 -11.28
CA VAL A 348 -16.80 42.84 -12.54
C VAL A 348 -18.10 43.61 -12.32
N ALA A 349 -18.84 43.33 -11.25
CA ALA A 349 -20.05 44.04 -10.89
C ALA A 349 -19.80 45.55 -10.67
N LEU A 350 -18.70 45.92 -10.02
CA LEU A 350 -18.31 47.31 -9.75
C LEU A 350 -18.16 48.14 -11.06
N PHE A 351 -17.60 47.55 -12.11
CA PHE A 351 -17.42 48.21 -13.41
C PHE A 351 -18.58 48.01 -14.39
N THR A 352 -19.59 47.21 -14.06
CA THR A 352 -20.72 46.92 -14.98
C THR A 352 -22.07 47.38 -14.44
N LEU A 353 -22.42 47.07 -13.19
CA LEU A 353 -23.73 47.38 -12.64
C LEU A 353 -24.07 48.89 -12.62
N PRO A 354 -23.17 49.82 -12.25
CA PRO A 354 -23.50 51.25 -12.27
C PRO A 354 -23.89 51.74 -13.67
N LYS A 355 -23.20 51.24 -14.70
CA LYS A 355 -23.45 51.62 -16.10
C LYS A 355 -24.65 50.88 -16.70
N VAL A 356 -24.88 49.62 -16.35
CA VAL A 356 -26.09 48.87 -16.73
C VAL A 356 -27.33 49.50 -16.09
N TYR A 357 -27.26 49.94 -14.83
CA TYR A 357 -28.33 50.66 -14.15
C TYR A 357 -28.61 52.03 -14.78
N GLU A 358 -27.58 52.84 -15.06
CA GLU A 358 -27.72 54.10 -15.79
C GLU A 358 -28.45 53.93 -17.13
N ASN A 359 -28.14 52.86 -17.87
CA ASN A 359 -28.72 52.59 -19.19
C ASN A 359 -30.16 52.01 -19.13
N ASN A 360 -30.60 51.39 -18.03
CA ASN A 360 -31.86 50.62 -17.97
C ASN A 360 -32.81 51.02 -16.82
N LYS A 361 -32.52 52.15 -16.16
CA LYS A 361 -33.10 52.55 -14.86
C LYS A 361 -34.61 52.31 -14.70
N GLN A 362 -35.44 52.82 -15.61
CA GLN A 362 -36.90 52.67 -15.52
C GLN A 362 -37.37 51.20 -15.47
N SER A 363 -36.73 50.31 -16.22
CA SER A 363 -37.09 48.89 -16.23
C SER A 363 -36.66 48.20 -14.92
N ILE A 364 -35.44 48.48 -14.47
CA ILE A 364 -34.89 47.91 -13.24
C ILE A 364 -35.67 48.37 -12.01
N ASP A 365 -35.94 49.67 -11.87
CA ASP A 365 -36.72 50.22 -10.75
C ASP A 365 -38.13 49.59 -10.71
N THR A 366 -38.81 49.46 -11.85
CA THR A 366 -40.12 48.78 -11.98
C THR A 366 -40.07 47.33 -11.48
N HIS A 367 -39.05 46.56 -11.89
CA HIS A 367 -38.91 45.17 -11.46
C HIS A 367 -38.52 45.04 -9.98
N ILE A 368 -37.77 45.99 -9.42
CA ILE A 368 -37.44 46.04 -7.99
C ILE A 368 -38.69 46.28 -7.13
N GLU A 369 -39.63 47.12 -7.57
CA GLU A 369 -40.92 47.31 -6.86
C GLU A 369 -41.80 46.03 -6.87
N ILE A 370 -41.82 45.31 -8.00
CA ILE A 370 -42.51 44.01 -8.11
C ILE A 370 -41.89 42.97 -7.17
N VAL A 371 -40.56 42.94 -7.03
CA VAL A 371 -39.87 42.04 -6.08
C VAL A 371 -40.12 42.46 -4.63
N ARG A 372 -40.02 43.76 -4.32
CA ARG A 372 -40.22 44.30 -2.96
C ARG A 372 -41.64 44.04 -2.45
N SER A 373 -42.66 44.25 -3.27
CA SER A 373 -44.06 43.96 -2.91
C SER A 373 -44.29 42.47 -2.63
N LYS A 374 -43.74 41.55 -3.44
CA LYS A 374 -43.83 40.11 -3.15
C LYS A 374 -43.07 39.68 -1.89
N ILE A 375 -41.92 40.30 -1.59
CA ILE A 375 -41.20 40.04 -0.33
C ILE A 375 -42.03 40.51 0.87
N GLN A 376 -42.73 41.66 0.78
CA GLN A 376 -43.69 42.08 1.81
C GLN A 376 -44.85 41.08 1.97
N GLU A 377 -45.49 40.67 0.87
CA GLU A 377 -46.59 39.69 0.87
C GLU A 377 -46.20 38.37 1.55
N ILE A 378 -45.00 37.86 1.26
CA ILE A 378 -44.44 36.65 1.90
C ILE A 378 -44.13 36.91 3.38
N THR A 379 -43.55 38.06 3.73
CA THR A 379 -43.23 38.42 5.12
C THR A 379 -44.47 38.53 6.00
N GLU A 380 -45.57 39.07 5.47
CA GLU A 380 -46.85 39.14 6.17
C GLU A 380 -47.49 37.75 6.33
N LYS A 381 -47.45 36.91 5.30
CA LYS A 381 -47.90 35.51 5.37
C LYS A 381 -47.12 34.69 6.40
N VAL A 382 -45.81 34.89 6.51
CA VAL A 382 -44.98 34.24 7.54
C VAL A 382 -45.30 34.77 8.95
N LYS A 383 -45.49 36.09 9.12
CA LYS A 383 -45.91 36.67 10.41
C LYS A 383 -47.28 36.15 10.87
N ALA A 384 -48.20 35.89 9.95
CA ALA A 384 -49.52 35.34 10.27
C ALA A 384 -49.50 33.85 10.70
N ALA A 385 -48.42 33.12 10.42
CA ALA A 385 -48.32 31.68 10.63
C ALA A 385 -47.67 31.25 11.97
N VAL A 386 -47.17 32.19 12.78
CA VAL A 386 -46.41 31.90 14.02
C VAL A 386 -47.21 32.30 15.27
N PRO A 387 -47.58 31.35 16.15
CA PRO A 387 -48.35 31.65 17.36
C PRO A 387 -47.47 32.24 18.48
N LEU A 388 -47.48 33.57 18.60
CA LEU A 388 -46.80 34.29 19.69
C LEU A 388 -47.57 34.14 21.02
N GLY A 389 -47.08 33.26 21.90
CA GLY A 389 -47.65 33.04 23.23
C GLY A 389 -47.48 34.22 24.18
N LYS A 390 -48.56 34.63 24.86
CA LYS A 390 -48.52 35.57 26.00
C LYS A 390 -48.26 34.83 27.32
N LYS A 391 -47.61 35.50 28.28
CA LYS A 391 -47.25 34.97 29.60
C LYS A 391 -48.31 35.23 30.68
N THR A 392 -48.31 34.36 31.71
CA THR A 392 -48.79 34.55 33.12
C THR A 392 -50.31 34.79 33.31
N GLU A 393 -50.98 34.32 34.37
CA GLU A 393 -50.66 34.42 35.81
C GLU A 393 -51.25 33.33 36.75
N THR A 394 -50.68 33.24 37.96
CA THR A 394 -51.25 32.80 39.28
C THR A 394 -51.69 31.35 39.57
N GLU A 395 -51.79 31.05 40.87
CA GLU A 395 -51.89 29.71 41.49
C GLU A 395 -53.32 29.33 41.96
N LYS A 396 -53.59 28.02 42.14
CA LYS A 396 -53.86 27.40 43.47
C LYS A 396 -54.15 25.88 43.44
N THR A 397 -53.61 25.18 44.46
CA THR A 397 -54.05 23.94 45.14
C THR A 397 -55.31 23.20 44.61
N ASN A 398 -55.31 21.88 44.34
CA ASN A 398 -55.07 20.79 45.31
C ASN A 398 -55.07 19.35 44.71
N VAL A 399 -54.27 18.45 45.31
CA VAL A 399 -54.53 17.02 45.66
C VAL A 399 -55.26 16.07 44.68
N VAL A 400 -54.58 14.98 44.27
CA VAL A 400 -54.91 13.57 44.64
C VAL A 400 -53.67 12.68 44.42
N LEU A 401 -53.45 11.70 45.31
CA LEU A 401 -52.36 10.71 45.26
C LEU A 401 -52.86 9.35 44.77
N TYR A 402 -52.03 8.58 44.07
CA TYR A 402 -51.96 7.13 44.24
C TYR A 402 -50.56 6.58 43.93
N GLY A 403 -49.97 5.86 44.90
CA GLY A 403 -48.85 4.93 44.66
C GLY A 403 -49.36 3.52 44.32
N PRO A 404 -48.56 2.44 44.43
CA PRO A 404 -47.73 2.20 45.62
C PRO A 404 -46.33 1.58 45.40
N SER A 405 -45.53 1.57 46.47
CA SER A 405 -44.34 0.72 46.64
C SER A 405 -44.58 -0.25 47.81
N ARG A 406 -44.19 -1.53 47.73
CA ARG A 406 -43.97 -2.36 48.94
C ARG A 406 -43.07 -3.59 48.74
N GLN A 407 -42.72 -4.23 49.86
CA GLN A 407 -41.59 -5.13 50.04
C GLN A 407 -41.99 -6.60 50.28
N LEU A 408 -40.99 -7.47 50.10
CA LEU A 408 -40.77 -8.81 50.66
C LEU A 408 -41.58 -9.21 51.92
N ARG A 409 -42.15 -10.43 51.93
CA ARG A 409 -41.72 -11.51 52.87
C ARG A 409 -42.21 -12.92 52.43
N THR A 410 -42.02 -13.91 53.30
CA THR A 410 -41.97 -15.36 53.05
C THR A 410 -43.10 -16.15 53.72
N GLU A 411 -43.53 -17.29 53.15
CA GLU A 411 -43.55 -18.65 53.76
C GLU A 411 -44.32 -19.70 52.90
N SER A 412 -44.86 -20.79 53.46
CA SER A 412 -44.66 -22.15 52.90
C SER A 412 -45.88 -23.11 52.79
N ASN A 413 -45.64 -24.22 52.07
CA ASN A 413 -46.33 -25.54 52.09
C ASN A 413 -47.76 -25.73 51.51
N SER A 414 -47.85 -26.51 50.42
CA SER A 414 -48.73 -27.70 50.27
C SER A 414 -48.50 -28.46 48.95
N LEU A 415 -49.04 -29.67 48.82
CA LEU A 415 -48.85 -30.67 47.74
C LEU A 415 -50.23 -31.18 47.23
N PRO A 416 -50.34 -32.05 46.19
CA PRO A 416 -49.80 -31.90 44.83
C PRO A 416 -50.80 -32.32 43.71
N THR A 417 -50.66 -31.82 42.49
CA THR A 417 -51.33 -32.42 41.29
C THR A 417 -50.40 -32.50 40.08
N LYS A 418 -50.42 -33.66 39.40
CA LYS A 418 -49.52 -34.00 38.27
C LYS A 418 -49.93 -33.32 36.96
N ARG A 419 -48.96 -32.86 36.16
CA ARG A 419 -48.81 -33.30 34.74
C ARG A 419 -47.53 -32.83 34.04
N LYS A 420 -46.92 -33.80 33.34
CA LYS A 420 -45.94 -33.73 32.23
C LYS A 420 -44.60 -33.01 32.46
N ASN A 421 -43.53 -33.71 32.09
CA ASN A 421 -42.14 -33.24 32.23
C ASN A 421 -41.79 -32.21 31.16
N VAL A 422 -41.28 -31.06 31.58
CA VAL A 422 -40.36 -30.23 30.80
C VAL A 422 -39.06 -30.19 31.59
N THR A 423 -37.92 -30.48 30.95
CA THR A 423 -36.61 -30.60 31.61
C THR A 423 -36.13 -29.22 32.06
N ARG A 424 -36.53 -28.81 33.27
CA ARG A 424 -36.23 -27.51 33.84
C ARG A 424 -34.76 -27.46 34.25
N MET A 425 -33.92 -26.79 33.46
CA MET A 425 -32.52 -26.53 33.80
C MET A 425 -32.39 -25.94 35.21
N ALA A 426 -31.35 -26.37 35.94
CA ALA A 426 -31.10 -25.91 37.30
C ALA A 426 -30.89 -24.39 37.35
N LYS A 427 -31.36 -23.75 38.43
CA LYS A 427 -30.99 -22.35 38.71
C LYS A 427 -29.47 -22.28 38.95
N PRO A 428 -28.75 -21.31 38.38
CA PRO A 428 -27.34 -21.11 38.68
C PRO A 428 -27.19 -20.75 40.16
N GLN A 429 -26.36 -21.51 40.88
CA GLN A 429 -26.21 -21.38 42.34
C GLN A 429 -25.17 -20.32 42.72
N SER A 430 -24.15 -20.09 41.88
CA SER A 430 -23.15 -19.04 42.07
C SER A 430 -23.25 -17.92 41.03
N ASP A 431 -22.66 -16.76 41.32
CA ASP A 431 -22.50 -15.68 40.32
C ASP A 431 -21.54 -16.07 39.19
N VAL A 432 -20.63 -17.02 39.41
CA VAL A 432 -19.81 -17.61 38.34
C VAL A 432 -20.69 -18.37 37.34
N ASP A 433 -21.70 -19.10 37.82
CA ASP A 433 -22.63 -19.83 36.95
C ASP A 433 -23.63 -18.89 36.26
N LYS A 434 -24.04 -17.79 36.92
CA LYS A 434 -24.77 -16.70 36.25
C LYS A 434 -23.95 -16.07 35.12
N ARG A 435 -22.64 -15.86 35.34
CA ARG A 435 -21.71 -15.35 34.31
C ARG A 435 -21.51 -16.35 33.17
N LYS A 436 -21.44 -17.66 33.43
CA LYS A 436 -21.46 -18.70 32.38
C LYS A 436 -22.75 -18.66 31.54
N GLN A 437 -23.89 -18.28 32.14
CA GLN A 437 -25.17 -18.11 31.43
C GLN A 437 -25.26 -16.83 30.56
N ILE A 438 -24.19 -16.03 30.45
CA ILE A 438 -24.06 -14.93 29.48
C ILE A 438 -23.72 -15.48 28.07
N SER A 439 -23.32 -16.75 27.95
CA SER A 439 -23.23 -17.43 26.65
C SER A 439 -24.57 -17.37 25.90
N VAL A 440 -24.52 -17.07 24.60
CA VAL A 440 -25.70 -16.67 23.81
C VAL A 440 -26.75 -17.79 23.76
N ARG A 441 -27.91 -17.55 24.39
CA ARG A 441 -29.08 -18.44 24.32
C ARG A 441 -29.80 -18.27 22.98
N GLY A 442 -29.22 -18.87 21.96
CA GLY A 442 -29.56 -18.63 20.56
C GLY A 442 -28.27 -18.55 19.76
N ILE A 443 -27.48 -19.63 19.76
CA ILE A 443 -26.42 -19.81 18.78
C ILE A 443 -27.13 -19.92 17.43
N ALA A 444 -26.91 -18.97 16.53
CA ALA A 444 -27.56 -18.93 15.23
C ALA A 444 -27.35 -20.27 14.52
N GLN A 445 -28.46 -20.90 14.15
CA GLN A 445 -28.43 -22.20 13.49
C GLN A 445 -27.87 -22.05 12.08
N LEU A 446 -27.29 -23.13 11.56
CA LEU A 446 -26.99 -23.19 10.14
C LEU A 446 -28.31 -23.26 9.36
N GLU A 447 -28.32 -22.65 8.18
CA GLU A 447 -29.29 -22.88 7.10
C GLU A 447 -30.77 -22.43 7.32
N ASP A 448 -31.18 -21.93 8.50
CA ASP A 448 -32.53 -21.34 8.65
C ASP A 448 -32.61 -19.91 8.07
N VAL A 449 -33.15 -19.83 6.85
CA VAL A 449 -33.53 -18.60 6.14
C VAL A 449 -34.35 -17.64 7.01
N ASN A 450 -35.19 -18.14 7.92
CA ASN A 450 -35.99 -17.28 8.81
C ASN A 450 -35.14 -16.64 9.91
N GLU A 451 -34.13 -17.35 10.42
CA GLU A 451 -33.18 -16.79 11.39
C GLU A 451 -32.27 -15.75 10.71
N ILE A 452 -31.77 -16.02 9.49
CA ILE A 452 -31.00 -15.04 8.71
C ILE A 452 -31.82 -13.77 8.44
N LYS A 453 -33.07 -13.90 7.98
CA LYS A 453 -33.96 -12.74 7.76
C LYS A 453 -34.24 -11.98 9.06
N LYS A 454 -34.49 -12.66 10.16
CA LYS A 454 -34.72 -12.06 11.48
C LYS A 454 -33.48 -11.30 11.97
N ASP A 455 -32.30 -11.87 11.78
CA ASP A 455 -31.05 -11.32 12.26
C ASP A 455 -30.56 -10.16 11.38
N PHE A 456 -30.76 -10.22 10.06
CA PHE A 456 -30.61 -9.08 9.15
C PHE A 456 -31.49 -7.90 9.59
N ASN A 457 -32.77 -8.13 9.88
CA ASN A 457 -33.66 -7.07 10.37
C ASN A 457 -33.27 -6.58 11.78
N ARG A 458 -32.67 -7.44 12.63
CA ARG A 458 -32.07 -7.04 13.91
C ARG A 458 -30.91 -6.07 13.68
N HIS A 459 -29.98 -6.36 12.78
CA HIS A 459 -28.83 -5.47 12.54
C HIS A 459 -29.24 -4.18 11.85
N LEU A 460 -30.14 -4.23 10.87
CA LEU A 460 -30.70 -3.03 10.25
C LEU A 460 -31.34 -2.09 11.29
N HIS A 461 -32.10 -2.63 12.24
CA HIS A 461 -32.82 -1.82 13.22
C HIS A 461 -31.98 -1.39 14.42
N TYR A 462 -31.19 -2.29 15.01
CA TYR A 462 -30.47 -2.04 16.27
C TYR A 462 -28.98 -1.73 16.11
N THR A 463 -28.33 -2.16 15.01
CA THR A 463 -26.92 -1.86 14.75
C THR A 463 -26.76 -0.62 13.87
N LEU A 464 -27.60 -0.47 12.85
CA LEU A 464 -27.54 0.65 11.90
C LEU A 464 -28.56 1.77 12.18
N VAL A 465 -29.49 1.54 13.12
CA VAL A 465 -30.53 2.51 13.51
C VAL A 465 -31.38 2.95 12.29
N LYS A 466 -31.70 2.00 11.40
CA LYS A 466 -32.55 2.21 10.23
C LYS A 466 -33.89 1.50 10.34
N ASP A 467 -34.85 1.99 9.56
CA ASP A 467 -36.03 1.26 9.15
C ASP A 467 -36.08 1.17 7.62
N ARG A 468 -36.97 0.32 7.08
CA ARG A 468 -37.02 0.00 5.65
C ARG A 468 -37.36 1.18 4.73
N ASN A 469 -37.87 2.29 5.25
CA ASN A 469 -38.20 3.48 4.46
C ASN A 469 -37.00 4.41 4.23
N VAL A 470 -35.93 4.27 5.02
CA VAL A 470 -34.71 5.13 4.99
C VAL A 470 -33.39 4.35 4.96
N ALA A 471 -33.49 3.03 4.77
CA ALA A 471 -32.35 2.15 4.52
C ALA A 471 -31.93 2.24 3.05
N THR A 472 -30.65 2.54 2.83
CA THR A 472 -29.98 2.51 1.53
C THR A 472 -29.40 1.12 1.28
N VAL A 473 -29.00 0.85 0.02
CA VAL A 473 -28.35 -0.41 -0.35
C VAL A 473 -27.08 -0.68 0.49
N ARG A 474 -26.34 0.38 0.89
CA ARG A 474 -25.20 0.26 1.81
C ARG A 474 -25.61 -0.16 3.22
N ASP A 475 -26.76 0.29 3.73
CA ASP A 475 -27.28 -0.18 5.02
C ASP A 475 -27.67 -1.67 4.95
N TYR A 476 -28.24 -2.11 3.82
CA TYR A 476 -28.54 -3.52 3.60
C TYR A 476 -27.28 -4.38 3.51
N TYR A 477 -26.23 -3.93 2.82
CA TYR A 477 -24.91 -4.58 2.84
C TYR A 477 -24.37 -4.73 4.27
N PHE A 478 -24.34 -3.65 5.07
CA PHE A 478 -23.83 -3.72 6.44
C PHE A 478 -24.69 -4.63 7.35
N ALA A 479 -26.01 -4.67 7.16
CA ALA A 479 -26.90 -5.57 7.89
C ALA A 479 -26.61 -7.05 7.55
N LEU A 480 -26.35 -7.36 6.27
CA LEU A 480 -25.94 -8.70 5.83
C LEU A 480 -24.55 -9.07 6.37
N ALA A 481 -23.56 -8.19 6.24
CA ALA A 481 -22.19 -8.43 6.73
C ALA A 481 -22.15 -8.68 8.25
N HIS A 482 -22.93 -7.93 9.04
CA HIS A 482 -23.07 -8.20 10.48
C HIS A 482 -23.76 -9.54 10.78
N THR A 483 -24.81 -9.89 10.03
CA THR A 483 -25.51 -11.18 10.16
C THR A 483 -24.56 -12.35 9.90
N VAL A 484 -23.83 -12.31 8.79
CA VAL A 484 -22.82 -13.32 8.40
C VAL A 484 -21.68 -13.39 9.43
N LYS A 485 -21.26 -12.25 10.00
CA LYS A 485 -20.23 -12.20 11.06
C LYS A 485 -20.67 -12.85 12.37
N ASP A 486 -21.94 -12.79 12.77
CA ASP A 486 -22.40 -13.46 14.00
C ASP A 486 -22.23 -15.00 13.91
N HIS A 487 -22.38 -15.59 12.72
CA HIS A 487 -22.05 -17.01 12.47
C HIS A 487 -20.54 -17.33 12.52
N LEU A 488 -19.66 -16.34 12.28
CA LEU A 488 -18.20 -16.47 12.48
C LEU A 488 -17.82 -16.40 13.96
N VAL A 489 -18.33 -15.42 14.71
CA VAL A 489 -17.85 -15.09 16.07
C VAL A 489 -17.93 -16.30 17.01
N SER A 490 -19.02 -17.07 16.94
CA SER A 490 -19.20 -18.29 17.76
C SER A 490 -18.18 -19.40 17.45
N ARG A 491 -17.73 -19.50 16.18
CA ARG A 491 -16.70 -20.46 15.76
C ARG A 491 -15.29 -19.98 16.11
N TRP A 492 -15.04 -18.68 15.94
CA TRP A 492 -13.77 -18.04 16.27
C TRP A 492 -13.42 -18.15 17.76
N ILE A 493 -14.37 -17.83 18.65
CA ILE A 493 -14.19 -17.99 20.10
C ILE A 493 -13.82 -19.44 20.45
N ARG A 494 -14.52 -20.42 19.86
CA ARG A 494 -14.30 -21.86 20.11
C ARG A 494 -12.98 -22.37 19.51
N THR A 495 -12.57 -21.88 18.35
CA THR A 495 -11.26 -22.19 17.75
C THR A 495 -10.12 -21.66 18.62
N GLN A 496 -10.24 -20.43 19.10
CA GLN A 496 -9.27 -19.83 20.02
C GLN A 496 -9.21 -20.60 21.35
N GLN A 497 -10.37 -20.94 21.94
CA GLN A 497 -10.45 -21.79 23.15
C GLN A 497 -9.76 -23.15 22.92
N TYR A 498 -10.09 -23.86 21.85
CA TYR A 498 -9.48 -25.13 21.49
C TYR A 498 -7.95 -25.03 21.41
N TYR A 499 -7.41 -23.98 20.78
CA TYR A 499 -5.96 -23.76 20.73
C TYR A 499 -5.34 -23.42 22.10
N TYR A 500 -6.06 -22.83 23.05
CA TYR A 500 -5.56 -22.62 24.43
C TYR A 500 -5.72 -23.87 25.31
N GLU A 501 -6.70 -24.74 25.05
CA GLU A 501 -6.91 -25.99 25.80
C GLU A 501 -5.98 -27.12 25.33
N LYS A 502 -5.68 -27.18 24.02
CA LYS A 502 -4.75 -28.16 23.44
C LYS A 502 -3.28 -27.72 23.50
N ASP A 503 -3.00 -26.42 23.61
CA ASP A 503 -1.65 -25.82 23.58
C ASP A 503 -0.72 -26.42 22.48
N PRO A 504 -1.16 -26.48 21.20
CA PRO A 504 -0.35 -27.02 20.10
C PRO A 504 0.77 -26.04 19.72
N LYS A 505 1.72 -26.50 18.89
CA LYS A 505 2.63 -25.58 18.18
C LYS A 505 1.81 -24.64 17.29
N ARG A 506 2.16 -23.35 17.29
CA ARG A 506 1.45 -22.30 16.54
C ARG A 506 2.35 -21.66 15.48
N VAL A 507 1.77 -21.45 14.31
CA VAL A 507 2.41 -20.76 13.19
C VAL A 507 2.09 -19.28 13.25
N TYR A 508 3.11 -18.45 13.09
CA TYR A 508 3.02 -17.00 13.00
C TYR A 508 3.61 -16.57 11.66
N TYR A 509 2.74 -16.20 10.73
CA TYR A 509 3.13 -15.74 9.41
C TYR A 509 3.25 -14.21 9.45
N LEU A 510 4.44 -13.67 9.22
CA LEU A 510 4.72 -12.24 9.30
C LEU A 510 4.89 -11.68 7.89
N SER A 511 4.09 -10.67 7.53
CA SER A 511 4.21 -9.97 6.26
C SER A 511 3.70 -8.54 6.33
N LEU A 512 4.27 -7.65 5.51
CA LEU A 512 3.75 -6.31 5.30
C LEU A 512 2.50 -6.30 4.40
N GLU A 513 2.22 -7.35 3.63
CA GLU A 513 1.06 -7.40 2.74
C GLU A 513 0.08 -8.56 3.04
N TYR A 514 -1.22 -8.28 3.01
CA TYR A 514 -2.31 -9.25 2.94
C TYR A 514 -3.38 -8.75 1.96
N TYR A 515 -3.30 -9.17 0.70
CA TYR A 515 -4.22 -8.69 -0.34
C TYR A 515 -5.54 -9.48 -0.30
N MET A 516 -6.34 -9.27 0.75
CA MET A 516 -7.50 -10.10 1.09
C MET A 516 -8.62 -10.04 0.03
N GLY A 517 -8.89 -8.85 -0.52
CA GLY A 517 -10.09 -8.57 -1.33
C GLY A 517 -11.35 -8.43 -0.48
N ARG A 518 -12.51 -8.57 -1.12
CA ARG A 518 -13.83 -8.64 -0.45
C ARG A 518 -13.97 -9.91 0.40
N SER A 519 -14.65 -9.85 1.53
CA SER A 519 -14.72 -10.93 2.54
C SER A 519 -16.11 -11.54 2.73
N LEU A 520 -17.19 -10.88 2.26
CA LEU A 520 -18.57 -11.33 2.44
C LEU A 520 -18.83 -12.71 1.82
N GLN A 521 -18.70 -12.81 0.49
CA GLN A 521 -18.95 -14.04 -0.28
C GLN A 521 -18.02 -15.19 0.16
N ASN A 522 -16.72 -14.92 0.37
CA ASN A 522 -15.75 -15.89 0.87
C ASN A 522 -16.14 -16.42 2.27
N THR A 523 -16.75 -15.59 3.11
CA THR A 523 -17.25 -16.02 4.43
C THR A 523 -18.49 -16.89 4.28
N MET A 524 -19.44 -16.50 3.43
CA MET A 524 -20.67 -17.26 3.20
C MET A 524 -20.38 -18.65 2.59
N ILE A 525 -19.43 -18.74 1.66
CA ILE A 525 -18.94 -20.00 1.09
C ILE A 525 -18.22 -20.86 2.14
N ASN A 526 -17.20 -20.34 2.84
CA ASN A 526 -16.44 -21.16 3.80
C ASN A 526 -17.30 -21.61 5.01
N LEU A 527 -18.38 -20.90 5.33
CA LEU A 527 -19.36 -21.30 6.34
C LEU A 527 -20.47 -22.23 5.84
N GLY A 528 -20.66 -22.36 4.52
CA GLY A 528 -21.75 -23.15 3.92
C GLY A 528 -23.14 -22.50 4.00
N ILE A 529 -23.22 -21.16 4.01
CA ILE A 529 -24.49 -20.42 4.20
C ILE A 529 -24.91 -19.55 3.02
N GLN A 530 -24.16 -19.55 1.90
CA GLN A 530 -24.43 -18.74 0.69
C GLN A 530 -25.90 -18.83 0.26
N THR A 531 -26.38 -20.03 -0.13
CA THR A 531 -27.75 -20.26 -0.60
C THR A 531 -28.83 -19.81 0.39
N SER A 532 -28.57 -19.91 1.69
CA SER A 532 -29.49 -19.45 2.73
C SER A 532 -29.50 -17.93 2.89
N CYS A 533 -28.40 -17.25 2.58
CA CYS A 533 -28.33 -15.79 2.48
C CYS A 533 -28.98 -15.30 1.18
N ASP A 534 -28.70 -15.95 0.05
CA ASP A 534 -29.29 -15.62 -1.26
C ASP A 534 -30.83 -15.65 -1.18
N GLU A 535 -31.41 -16.76 -0.71
CA GLU A 535 -32.86 -16.93 -0.52
C GLU A 535 -33.43 -15.96 0.53
N ALA A 536 -32.66 -15.63 1.59
CA ALA A 536 -33.07 -14.64 2.58
C ALA A 536 -33.18 -13.23 2.00
N MET A 537 -32.23 -12.83 1.14
CA MET A 537 -32.24 -11.52 0.48
C MET A 537 -33.33 -11.48 -0.60
N TYR A 538 -33.46 -12.53 -1.41
CA TYR A 538 -34.51 -12.67 -2.42
C TYR A 538 -35.92 -12.56 -1.79
N GLN A 539 -36.20 -13.30 -0.71
CA GLN A 539 -37.47 -13.19 0.03
C GLN A 539 -37.68 -11.83 0.75
N MET A 540 -36.67 -10.95 0.75
CA MET A 540 -36.78 -9.58 1.25
C MET A 540 -36.82 -8.53 0.13
N GLY A 541 -36.72 -8.93 -1.14
CA GLY A 541 -36.70 -8.03 -2.29
C GLY A 541 -35.36 -7.33 -2.51
N LEU A 542 -34.25 -7.97 -2.12
CA LEU A 542 -32.89 -7.48 -2.27
C LEU A 542 -32.09 -8.41 -3.20
N ASP A 543 -31.27 -7.84 -4.08
CA ASP A 543 -30.29 -8.58 -4.88
C ASP A 543 -28.97 -8.70 -4.11
N ILE A 544 -28.46 -9.92 -3.92
CA ILE A 544 -27.22 -10.14 -3.18
C ILE A 544 -25.97 -9.79 -4.00
N GLU A 545 -26.00 -9.89 -5.34
CA GLU A 545 -24.88 -9.43 -6.18
C GLU A 545 -24.72 -7.90 -6.04
N GLU A 546 -25.81 -7.14 -5.88
CA GLU A 546 -25.75 -5.69 -5.60
C GLU A 546 -25.16 -5.39 -4.21
N LEU A 547 -25.47 -6.19 -3.18
CA LEU A 547 -24.90 -6.02 -1.84
C LEU A 547 -23.41 -6.37 -1.78
N GLU A 548 -22.98 -7.41 -2.49
CA GLU A 548 -21.57 -7.83 -2.55
C GLU A 548 -20.70 -6.81 -3.30
N GLU A 549 -21.25 -6.11 -4.30
CA GLU A 549 -20.58 -5.02 -5.03
C GLU A 549 -20.44 -3.70 -4.23
N LEU A 550 -20.98 -3.63 -3.01
CA LEU A 550 -20.79 -2.50 -2.09
C LEU A 550 -19.69 -2.72 -1.03
N GLU A 551 -19.09 -3.91 -0.98
CA GLU A 551 -17.90 -4.16 -0.16
C GLU A 551 -16.63 -3.65 -0.88
N GLU A 552 -15.83 -2.82 -0.22
CA GLU A 552 -14.51 -2.42 -0.74
C GLU A 552 -13.47 -3.53 -0.53
N ASP A 553 -12.55 -3.71 -1.49
CA ASP A 553 -11.35 -4.53 -1.27
C ASP A 553 -10.58 -4.02 -0.04
N ALA A 554 -10.20 -4.91 0.88
CA ALA A 554 -9.39 -4.50 2.02
C ALA A 554 -7.99 -4.02 1.56
N GLY A 555 -7.74 -2.71 1.70
CA GLY A 555 -6.51 -2.00 1.34
C GLY A 555 -5.34 -2.37 2.25
N LEU A 556 -4.88 -3.62 2.15
CA LEU A 556 -3.88 -4.24 3.01
C LEU A 556 -2.76 -4.94 2.22
N GLY A 557 -2.78 -4.85 0.89
CA GLY A 557 -1.80 -5.45 -0.02
C GLY A 557 -1.87 -4.86 -1.42
N ASN A 558 -0.93 -5.26 -2.27
CA ASN A 558 -0.70 -4.72 -3.61
C ASN A 558 -0.30 -5.81 -4.62
N GLY A 559 0.56 -6.75 -4.20
CA GLY A 559 1.26 -7.67 -5.10
C GLY A 559 0.87 -9.14 -4.97
N GLY A 560 1.61 -9.97 -5.69
CA GLY A 560 1.55 -11.43 -5.55
C GLY A 560 1.94 -11.91 -4.15
N LEU A 561 2.89 -11.22 -3.50
CA LEU A 561 3.33 -11.47 -2.12
C LEU A 561 2.15 -11.42 -1.13
N GLY A 562 1.42 -10.30 -1.10
CA GLY A 562 0.23 -10.14 -0.27
C GLY A 562 -0.92 -11.09 -0.63
N ARG A 563 -1.07 -11.43 -1.91
CA ARG A 563 -2.12 -12.36 -2.34
C ARG A 563 -1.80 -13.81 -1.99
N LEU A 564 -0.52 -14.20 -2.00
CA LEU A 564 -0.04 -15.48 -1.50
C LEU A 564 -0.31 -15.61 -0.01
N ALA A 565 0.08 -14.61 0.79
CA ALA A 565 -0.20 -14.56 2.23
C ALA A 565 -1.71 -14.74 2.53
N ALA A 566 -2.57 -14.06 1.78
CA ALA A 566 -4.03 -14.19 1.89
C ALA A 566 -4.57 -15.56 1.42
N CYS A 567 -3.93 -16.26 0.47
CA CYS A 567 -4.27 -17.65 0.13
C CYS A 567 -3.80 -18.63 1.22
N PHE A 568 -2.61 -18.42 1.77
CA PHE A 568 -2.03 -19.23 2.85
C PHE A 568 -2.86 -19.16 4.14
N LEU A 569 -3.45 -18.01 4.47
CA LEU A 569 -4.39 -17.90 5.60
C LEU A 569 -5.64 -18.77 5.44
N ASP A 570 -6.27 -18.76 4.26
CA ASP A 570 -7.43 -19.60 3.93
C ASP A 570 -7.08 -21.10 3.97
N SER A 571 -5.94 -21.48 3.40
CA SER A 571 -5.41 -22.85 3.47
C SER A 571 -5.08 -23.31 4.90
N MET A 572 -4.39 -22.49 5.70
CA MET A 572 -4.09 -22.84 7.10
C MET A 572 -5.36 -22.97 7.95
N ALA A 573 -6.39 -22.16 7.72
CA ALA A 573 -7.68 -22.31 8.40
C ALA A 573 -8.43 -23.57 7.94
N THR A 574 -8.37 -23.89 6.64
CA THR A 574 -9.00 -25.07 6.02
C THR A 574 -8.34 -26.40 6.45
N LEU A 575 -7.01 -26.41 6.61
CA LEU A 575 -6.20 -27.51 7.12
C LEU A 575 -6.15 -27.61 8.66
N GLY A 576 -7.06 -26.93 9.36
CA GLY A 576 -7.21 -26.97 10.82
C GLY A 576 -6.01 -26.43 11.62
N MET A 577 -5.07 -25.74 10.97
CA MET A 577 -3.77 -25.42 11.55
C MET A 577 -3.86 -24.27 12.56
N PRO A 578 -3.20 -24.37 13.73
CA PRO A 578 -3.12 -23.30 14.74
C PRO A 578 -2.28 -22.09 14.28
N ALA A 579 -2.81 -21.31 13.34
CA ALA A 579 -2.08 -20.27 12.63
C ALA A 579 -2.63 -18.85 12.82
N TYR A 580 -1.73 -17.87 12.75
CA TYR A 580 -2.03 -16.44 12.79
C TYR A 580 -1.26 -15.71 11.69
N GLY A 581 -1.95 -14.84 10.95
CA GLY A 581 -1.31 -13.81 10.14
C GLY A 581 -1.03 -12.57 10.97
N TYR A 582 0.12 -11.94 10.76
CA TYR A 582 0.51 -10.67 11.35
C TYR A 582 0.99 -9.69 10.30
N GLY A 583 0.51 -8.44 10.39
CA GLY A 583 0.83 -7.33 9.49
C GLY A 583 0.37 -5.97 10.04
N ILE A 584 0.29 -4.95 9.18
CA ILE A 584 -0.13 -3.58 9.54
C ILE A 584 -1.54 -3.29 9.03
N ARG A 585 -2.33 -2.53 9.79
CA ARG A 585 -3.66 -2.04 9.38
C ARG A 585 -3.52 -0.70 8.66
N TYR A 586 -3.19 -0.73 7.37
CA TYR A 586 -3.07 0.48 6.56
C TYR A 586 -4.40 1.21 6.39
N GLU A 587 -4.40 2.52 6.64
CA GLU A 587 -5.61 3.35 6.55
C GLU A 587 -6.03 3.65 5.10
N TYR A 588 -5.06 3.81 4.18
CA TYR A 588 -5.29 4.24 2.78
C TYR A 588 -4.67 3.30 1.73
N GLY A 589 -4.49 2.01 2.08
CA GLY A 589 -3.92 1.00 1.20
C GLY A 589 -2.55 1.37 0.64
N ILE A 590 -2.32 1.11 -0.64
CA ILE A 590 -1.20 1.68 -1.40
C ILE A 590 -1.64 2.94 -2.15
N PHE A 591 -2.67 2.81 -3.00
CA PHE A 591 -3.46 3.85 -3.64
C PHE A 591 -4.57 3.20 -4.49
N ALA A 592 -5.69 3.90 -4.67
CA ALA A 592 -6.61 3.68 -5.77
C ALA A 592 -6.01 4.27 -7.05
N GLN A 593 -5.97 3.49 -8.13
CA GLN A 593 -5.45 3.95 -9.42
C GLN A 593 -6.56 4.64 -10.21
N LYS A 594 -6.28 5.82 -10.78
CA LYS A 594 -7.13 6.44 -11.81
C LYS A 594 -6.37 6.68 -13.10
N ILE A 595 -7.03 6.49 -14.23
CA ILE A 595 -6.48 6.79 -15.56
C ILE A 595 -7.07 8.12 -16.05
N ARG A 596 -6.26 9.18 -16.03
CA ARG A 596 -6.66 10.52 -16.50
C ARG A 596 -5.80 10.90 -17.70
N ASN A 597 -6.43 11.20 -18.84
CA ASN A 597 -5.73 11.49 -20.11
C ASN A 597 -4.74 10.38 -20.54
N GLY A 598 -4.98 9.13 -20.13
CA GLY A 598 -4.09 7.98 -20.35
C GLY A 598 -3.01 7.79 -19.28
N GLU A 599 -2.84 8.73 -18.34
CA GLU A 599 -1.82 8.66 -17.30
C GLU A 599 -2.36 8.05 -16.00
N GLN A 600 -1.52 7.27 -15.29
CA GLN A 600 -1.81 6.85 -13.92
C GLN A 600 -1.70 8.04 -12.96
N VAL A 601 -2.81 8.32 -12.29
CA VAL A 601 -2.91 9.19 -11.10
C VAL A 601 -3.19 8.32 -9.88
N GLU A 602 -2.46 8.55 -8.79
CA GLU A 602 -2.71 7.94 -7.49
C GLU A 602 -3.76 8.74 -6.69
N GLU A 603 -4.78 8.06 -6.16
CA GLU A 603 -5.72 8.60 -5.17
C GLU A 603 -5.72 7.74 -3.89
N PRO A 604 -6.03 8.26 -2.69
CA PRO A 604 -6.04 7.45 -1.46
C PRO A 604 -7.06 6.30 -1.52
N ASP A 605 -6.65 5.09 -1.15
CA ASP A 605 -7.51 3.90 -1.12
C ASP A 605 -8.32 3.87 0.19
N ASP A 606 -9.32 4.74 0.30
CA ASP A 606 -10.08 5.05 1.53
C ASP A 606 -11.13 3.96 1.90
N TRP A 607 -10.68 2.70 1.91
CA TRP A 607 -11.49 1.49 2.17
C TRP A 607 -12.14 1.47 3.57
N LEU A 608 -11.64 2.30 4.49
CA LEU A 608 -12.15 2.42 5.86
C LEU A 608 -13.19 3.53 6.05
N ARG A 609 -13.47 4.36 5.03
CA ARG A 609 -14.37 5.54 5.12
C ARG A 609 -15.70 5.29 5.82
N TYR A 610 -16.31 4.12 5.58
CA TYR A 610 -17.61 3.74 6.13
C TYR A 610 -17.49 2.71 7.27
N GLY A 611 -16.27 2.40 7.70
CA GLY A 611 -15.95 1.32 8.64
C GLY A 611 -15.84 -0.05 7.97
N ASN A 612 -14.98 -0.91 8.53
CA ASN A 612 -14.84 -2.32 8.14
C ASN A 612 -15.72 -3.18 9.07
N PRO A 613 -16.73 -3.92 8.58
CA PRO A 613 -17.59 -4.72 9.44
C PRO A 613 -16.91 -5.99 9.96
N TRP A 614 -15.83 -6.46 9.33
CA TRP A 614 -15.15 -7.73 9.63
C TRP A 614 -14.18 -7.66 10.80
N GLU A 615 -13.48 -6.55 10.97
CA GLU A 615 -12.47 -6.39 12.02
C GLU A 615 -13.05 -6.30 13.44
N LYS A 616 -12.19 -6.52 14.44
CA LYS A 616 -12.46 -6.22 15.84
C LYS A 616 -11.21 -5.58 16.46
N ALA A 617 -11.31 -4.29 16.78
CA ALA A 617 -10.32 -3.59 17.59
C ALA A 617 -10.15 -4.23 18.98
N ARG A 618 -8.90 -4.32 19.44
CA ARG A 618 -8.45 -4.96 20.68
C ARG A 618 -7.62 -4.02 21.58
N PRO A 619 -8.19 -2.89 22.06
CA PRO A 619 -7.46 -1.97 22.96
C PRO A 619 -6.99 -2.66 24.24
N GLU A 620 -7.60 -3.78 24.66
CA GLU A 620 -7.18 -4.58 25.81
C GLU A 620 -5.82 -5.30 25.65
N TYR A 621 -5.21 -5.23 24.46
CA TYR A 621 -3.88 -5.77 24.10
C TYR A 621 -2.99 -4.74 23.38
N MET A 622 -3.12 -3.45 23.70
CA MET A 622 -2.22 -2.40 23.19
C MET A 622 -0.79 -2.56 23.75
N ILE A 623 0.23 -2.38 22.91
CA ILE A 623 1.66 -2.66 23.23
C ILE A 623 2.53 -1.44 22.92
N PRO A 624 3.48 -1.02 23.79
CA PRO A 624 4.45 0.03 23.48
C PRO A 624 5.56 -0.48 22.53
N ILE A 625 5.89 0.34 21.55
CA ILE A 625 6.95 0.13 20.56
C ILE A 625 7.91 1.33 20.64
N HIS A 626 9.20 1.06 20.55
CA HIS A 626 10.25 2.05 20.80
C HIS A 626 11.06 2.37 19.53
N PHE A 627 11.51 3.61 19.40
CA PHE A 627 12.37 4.10 18.32
C PHE A 627 13.42 5.08 18.85
N TYR A 628 14.51 5.23 18.10
CA TYR A 628 15.64 6.12 18.42
C TYR A 628 16.28 5.80 19.77
N GLY A 629 16.52 6.82 20.61
CA GLY A 629 17.16 6.66 21.91
C GLY A 629 18.63 6.22 21.79
N ARG A 630 19.11 5.51 22.82
CA ARG A 630 20.51 5.06 22.91
C ARG A 630 20.64 3.80 23.76
N VAL A 631 21.75 3.08 23.58
CA VAL A 631 22.13 1.96 24.46
C VAL A 631 22.94 2.49 25.64
N ILE A 632 22.71 1.95 26.82
CA ILE A 632 23.58 2.08 27.99
C ILE A 632 23.96 0.71 28.54
N ASP A 633 25.20 0.57 29.01
CA ASP A 633 25.63 -0.60 29.77
C ASP A 633 25.27 -0.42 31.25
N THR A 634 24.71 -1.47 31.87
CA THR A 634 24.36 -1.51 33.30
C THR A 634 24.82 -2.84 33.93
N PRO A 635 24.89 -2.96 35.27
CA PRO A 635 25.28 -4.22 35.91
C PRO A 635 24.38 -5.41 35.55
N GLU A 636 23.12 -5.16 35.18
CA GLU A 636 22.17 -6.18 34.69
C GLU A 636 22.16 -6.34 33.15
N GLY A 637 23.23 -5.92 32.48
CA GLY A 637 23.40 -5.95 31.02
C GLY A 637 23.06 -4.64 30.31
N LYS A 638 23.03 -4.68 28.97
CA LYS A 638 22.64 -3.54 28.13
C LYS A 638 21.16 -3.19 28.30
N LYS A 639 20.83 -1.90 28.20
CA LYS A 639 19.46 -1.37 28.18
C LYS A 639 19.32 -0.32 27.09
N TRP A 640 18.19 -0.35 26.40
CA TRP A 640 17.80 0.66 25.42
C TRP A 640 16.94 1.72 26.12
N VAL A 641 17.36 2.99 26.07
CA VAL A 641 16.78 4.09 26.84
C VAL A 641 16.58 5.35 26.00
N ASP A 642 15.84 6.32 26.55
CA ASP A 642 15.56 7.63 25.95
C ASP A 642 14.85 7.54 24.58
N THR A 643 14.00 6.53 24.40
CA THR A 643 13.33 6.21 23.14
C THR A 643 12.03 7.00 22.93
N GLN A 644 11.74 7.34 21.66
CA GLN A 644 10.38 7.71 21.26
C GLN A 644 9.48 6.47 21.39
N THR A 645 8.28 6.63 21.97
CA THR A 645 7.32 5.52 22.12
C THR A 645 6.10 5.74 21.23
N VAL A 646 5.67 4.68 20.55
CA VAL A 646 4.43 4.59 19.75
C VAL A 646 3.65 3.37 20.23
N PHE A 647 2.33 3.46 20.34
CA PHE A 647 1.50 2.30 20.70
C PHE A 647 1.06 1.52 19.45
N ALA A 648 1.19 0.20 19.51
CA ALA A 648 0.58 -0.74 18.58
C ALA A 648 -0.77 -1.21 19.13
N MET A 649 -1.87 -0.82 18.47
CA MET A 649 -3.22 -1.31 18.77
C MET A 649 -3.61 -2.43 17.81
N PRO A 650 -3.90 -3.65 18.30
CA PRO A 650 -4.28 -4.75 17.43
C PRO A 650 -5.74 -4.65 16.95
N TYR A 651 -5.95 -5.06 15.71
CA TYR A 651 -7.24 -5.32 15.10
C TYR A 651 -7.26 -6.76 14.60
N ASP A 652 -8.18 -7.57 15.10
CA ASP A 652 -8.36 -8.95 14.68
C ASP A 652 -9.35 -9.04 13.53
N ASN A 653 -9.00 -9.75 12.46
CA ASN A 653 -9.91 -10.15 11.39
C ASN A 653 -10.04 -11.69 11.41
N PRO A 654 -11.26 -12.25 11.46
CA PRO A 654 -11.49 -13.70 11.44
C PRO A 654 -11.22 -14.29 10.05
N VAL A 655 -10.58 -15.47 9.99
CA VAL A 655 -10.32 -16.21 8.75
C VAL A 655 -10.96 -17.60 8.84
N PRO A 656 -12.14 -17.83 8.23
CA PRO A 656 -12.80 -19.14 8.25
C PRO A 656 -12.10 -20.15 7.34
N GLY A 657 -11.93 -21.39 7.83
CA GLY A 657 -11.61 -22.55 7.00
C GLY A 657 -12.84 -23.10 6.29
N TYR A 658 -12.66 -23.69 5.11
CA TYR A 658 -13.76 -24.23 4.31
C TYR A 658 -14.42 -25.44 4.99
N GLY A 659 -15.70 -25.31 5.37
CA GLY A 659 -16.56 -26.42 5.76
C GLY A 659 -16.12 -27.21 7.01
N ASN A 660 -15.22 -26.67 7.83
CA ASN A 660 -14.58 -27.38 8.96
C ASN A 660 -14.82 -26.73 10.35
N ASN A 661 -15.55 -25.61 10.43
CA ASN A 661 -15.81 -24.79 11.62
C ASN A 661 -14.57 -24.14 12.29
N VAL A 662 -13.38 -24.24 11.71
CA VAL A 662 -12.16 -23.57 12.19
C VAL A 662 -12.19 -22.11 11.74
N VAL A 663 -11.86 -21.19 12.64
CA VAL A 663 -11.66 -19.77 12.30
C VAL A 663 -10.35 -19.28 12.92
N ASN A 664 -9.34 -19.09 12.07
CA ASN A 664 -8.05 -18.50 12.43
C ASN A 664 -8.14 -16.96 12.47
N THR A 665 -7.02 -16.28 12.72
CA THR A 665 -7.00 -14.82 12.90
C THR A 665 -5.89 -14.15 12.09
N LEU A 666 -6.24 -13.11 11.33
CA LEU A 666 -5.29 -12.12 10.83
C LEU A 666 -5.28 -10.93 11.80
N ARG A 667 -4.16 -10.72 12.50
CA ARG A 667 -3.97 -9.61 13.44
C ARG A 667 -3.18 -8.50 12.76
N LEU A 668 -3.78 -7.32 12.71
CA LEU A 668 -3.22 -6.14 12.05
C LEU A 668 -2.95 -5.04 13.08
N TRP A 669 -1.76 -4.46 13.06
CA TRP A 669 -1.37 -3.39 13.98
C TRP A 669 -1.69 -2.01 13.41
N SER A 670 -2.42 -1.19 14.15
CA SER A 670 -2.55 0.26 13.90
C SER A 670 -1.65 1.02 14.86
N ALA A 671 -0.89 1.99 14.34
CA ALA A 671 -0.04 2.85 15.14
C ALA A 671 -0.86 3.96 15.79
N LYS A 672 -0.60 4.24 17.06
CA LYS A 672 -1.32 5.24 17.87
C LYS A 672 -0.35 6.02 18.75
N SER A 673 -0.65 7.29 18.98
CA SER A 673 0.14 8.17 19.84
C SER A 673 0.05 7.77 21.31
N PRO A 674 1.12 7.92 22.13
CA PRO A 674 1.00 7.88 23.58
C PRO A 674 0.35 9.15 24.18
N ILE A 675 0.26 10.22 23.40
CA ILE A 675 -0.37 11.49 23.77
C ILE A 675 -1.40 11.82 22.68
N ASP A 676 -2.69 11.64 22.98
CA ASP A 676 -3.76 11.94 22.02
C ASP A 676 -3.83 13.42 21.61
N PHE A 677 -3.43 14.33 22.51
CA PHE A 677 -3.52 15.77 22.36
C PHE A 677 -2.64 16.49 23.38
N ASN A 678 -1.79 17.45 22.97
CA ASN A 678 -1.02 18.26 23.91
C ASN A 678 -1.76 19.58 24.24
N LEU A 679 -2.53 19.55 25.33
CA LEU A 679 -3.34 20.68 25.80
C LEU A 679 -2.50 21.94 26.12
N LYS A 680 -1.20 21.81 26.43
CA LYS A 680 -0.35 22.99 26.65
C LYS A 680 -0.16 23.76 25.35
N PHE A 681 0.36 23.13 24.31
CA PHE A 681 0.54 23.78 23.00
C PHE A 681 -0.78 24.35 22.47
N PHE A 682 -1.90 23.63 22.66
CA PHE A 682 -3.21 24.14 22.28
C PHE A 682 -3.62 25.41 23.05
N ASN A 683 -3.43 25.47 24.37
CA ASN A 683 -3.73 26.66 25.17
C ASN A 683 -2.76 27.82 24.89
N ASP A 684 -1.52 27.53 24.54
CA ASP A 684 -0.50 28.50 24.10
C ASP A 684 -0.76 29.01 22.66
N GLY A 685 -1.76 28.45 21.96
CA GLY A 685 -2.19 28.84 20.60
C GLY A 685 -1.50 28.08 19.45
N ASP A 686 -0.55 27.19 19.76
CA ASP A 686 0.11 26.33 18.78
C ASP A 686 -0.71 25.04 18.55
N TYR A 687 -1.81 25.22 17.82
CA TYR A 687 -2.72 24.14 17.44
C TYR A 687 -2.08 23.10 16.52
N ILE A 688 -0.96 23.42 15.86
CA ILE A 688 -0.25 22.51 14.96
C ILE A 688 0.62 21.57 15.80
N GLN A 689 1.50 22.10 16.67
CA GLN A 689 2.35 21.29 17.54
C GLN A 689 1.52 20.46 18.54
N ALA A 690 0.32 20.91 18.91
CA ALA A 690 -0.61 20.14 19.73
C ALA A 690 -1.05 18.78 19.13
N VAL A 691 -0.89 18.58 17.82
CA VAL A 691 -1.33 17.38 17.07
C VAL A 691 -0.23 16.80 16.16
N LEU A 692 0.93 17.44 16.01
CA LEU A 692 2.04 16.94 15.17
C LEU A 692 2.58 15.59 15.63
N ASP A 693 2.90 15.45 16.92
CA ASP A 693 3.47 14.22 17.48
C ASP A 693 2.55 13.01 17.23
N ARG A 694 1.24 13.23 17.34
CA ARG A 694 0.21 12.23 17.01
C ARG A 694 0.26 11.83 15.54
N ASN A 695 0.30 12.80 14.63
CA ASN A 695 0.36 12.51 13.19
C ASN A 695 1.63 11.73 12.81
N LEU A 696 2.78 12.08 13.40
CA LEU A 696 4.03 11.38 13.17
C LEU A 696 3.99 9.91 13.65
N ALA A 697 3.34 9.65 14.78
CA ALA A 697 3.10 8.28 15.26
C ALA A 697 2.11 7.50 14.37
N GLU A 698 0.97 8.10 14.03
CA GLU A 698 -0.08 7.43 13.24
C GLU A 698 0.33 7.19 11.77
N ASN A 699 1.25 8.00 11.21
CA ASN A 699 1.81 7.83 9.85
C ASN A 699 2.33 6.41 9.57
N ILE A 700 2.85 5.70 10.58
CA ILE A 700 3.38 4.34 10.43
C ILE A 700 2.30 3.40 9.86
N SER A 701 1.03 3.53 10.23
CA SER A 701 -0.06 2.71 9.70
C SER A 701 -0.95 3.42 8.66
N ARG A 702 -0.48 4.45 7.96
CA ARG A 702 -1.29 5.15 6.94
C ARG A 702 -1.26 4.50 5.55
N VAL A 703 -0.07 4.32 4.97
CA VAL A 703 0.10 3.88 3.58
C VAL A 703 1.11 2.72 3.49
N LEU A 704 0.80 1.72 2.68
CA LEU A 704 1.65 0.59 2.33
C LEU A 704 2.70 1.03 1.29
N TYR A 705 3.98 0.77 1.57
CA TYR A 705 5.12 1.20 0.74
C TYR A 705 5.11 2.72 0.42
N PRO A 706 5.38 3.58 1.43
CA PRO A 706 5.64 4.99 1.17
C PRO A 706 6.79 5.15 0.16
N ASN A 707 6.74 6.21 -0.66
CA ASN A 707 7.75 6.49 -1.68
C ASN A 707 9.13 6.66 -1.04
N ASP A 708 10.03 5.71 -1.27
CA ASP A 708 11.35 5.61 -0.65
C ASP A 708 12.49 6.13 -1.55
N ASN A 709 12.16 6.92 -2.58
CA ASN A 709 13.15 7.70 -3.34
C ASN A 709 13.82 8.81 -2.51
N PHE A 710 13.29 9.16 -1.34
CA PHE A 710 13.82 10.15 -0.40
C PHE A 710 14.00 9.57 1.02
N PHE A 711 14.80 10.24 1.85
CA PHE A 711 15.28 9.71 3.14
C PHE A 711 14.14 9.42 4.12
N GLU A 712 13.16 10.32 4.22
CA GLU A 712 12.02 10.25 5.12
C GLU A 712 11.09 9.07 4.77
N GLY A 713 10.98 8.73 3.48
CA GLY A 713 10.25 7.56 3.00
C GLY A 713 10.95 6.24 3.37
N LYS A 714 12.28 6.20 3.22
CA LYS A 714 13.12 5.08 3.68
C LYS A 714 13.02 4.87 5.18
N GLU A 715 13.13 5.94 5.96
CA GLU A 715 12.94 5.90 7.41
C GLU A 715 11.53 5.41 7.80
N LEU A 716 10.48 5.89 7.14
CA LEU A 716 9.11 5.46 7.43
C LEU A 716 8.89 3.97 7.11
N ARG A 717 9.48 3.46 6.02
CA ARG A 717 9.46 2.04 5.66
C ARG A 717 10.17 1.18 6.71
N LEU A 718 11.40 1.54 7.13
CA LEU A 718 12.11 0.84 8.20
C LEU A 718 11.33 0.86 9.53
N LYS A 719 10.65 1.97 9.83
CA LYS A 719 9.76 2.07 11.00
C LYS A 719 8.55 1.14 10.90
N GLN A 720 7.96 0.96 9.71
CA GLN A 720 6.89 -0.01 9.47
C GLN A 720 7.35 -1.45 9.71
N GLU A 721 8.48 -1.83 9.12
CA GLU A 721 9.10 -3.15 9.27
C GLU A 721 9.36 -3.48 10.75
N TYR A 722 9.99 -2.57 11.49
CA TYR A 722 10.23 -2.76 12.91
C TYR A 722 8.95 -2.77 13.76
N PHE A 723 8.02 -1.84 13.52
CA PHE A 723 6.75 -1.75 14.25
C PHE A 723 5.95 -3.05 14.19
N MET A 724 5.84 -3.63 12.99
CA MET A 724 5.18 -4.92 12.77
C MET A 724 5.90 -6.05 13.52
N CYS A 725 7.23 -6.14 13.41
CA CYS A 725 8.03 -7.16 14.09
C CYS A 725 7.91 -7.09 15.63
N ALA A 726 8.16 -5.92 16.22
CA ALA A 726 8.20 -5.74 17.66
C ALA A 726 6.83 -5.94 18.34
N ALA A 727 5.75 -5.43 17.74
CA ALA A 727 4.40 -5.64 18.27
C ALA A 727 4.00 -7.13 18.21
N THR A 728 4.34 -7.78 17.09
CA THR A 728 4.06 -9.20 16.87
C THR A 728 4.82 -10.10 17.84
N LEU A 729 6.13 -9.89 18.01
CA LEU A 729 6.96 -10.70 18.91
C LEU A 729 6.55 -10.56 20.37
N GLN A 730 6.25 -9.33 20.83
CA GLN A 730 5.72 -9.14 22.19
C GLN A 730 4.39 -9.89 22.41
N ASP A 731 3.47 -9.89 21.43
CA ASP A 731 2.22 -10.66 21.54
C ASP A 731 2.43 -12.18 21.46
N ILE A 732 3.42 -12.66 20.70
CA ILE A 732 3.82 -14.08 20.64
C ILE A 732 4.39 -14.52 22.00
N VAL A 733 5.35 -13.79 22.56
CA VAL A 733 5.99 -14.10 23.85
C VAL A 733 4.97 -14.06 24.98
N ARG A 734 4.13 -13.02 25.03
CA ARG A 734 2.99 -12.91 25.96
C ARG A 734 2.07 -14.14 25.89
N ARG A 735 1.78 -14.61 24.67
CA ARG A 735 0.87 -15.74 24.43
C ARG A 735 1.49 -17.10 24.73
N TYR A 736 2.79 -17.26 24.51
CA TYR A 736 3.58 -18.43 24.94
C TYR A 736 3.59 -18.53 26.48
N LYS A 737 3.90 -17.42 27.16
CA LYS A 737 3.92 -17.31 28.63
C LYS A 737 2.58 -17.63 29.28
N ALA A 738 1.48 -17.08 28.77
CA ALA A 738 0.16 -17.23 29.39
C ALA A 738 -0.36 -18.68 29.35
N SER A 739 -0.19 -19.37 28.21
CA SER A 739 -0.60 -20.74 27.83
C SER A 739 -2.04 -21.20 28.12
N LYS A 740 -2.57 -20.95 29.32
CA LYS A 740 -3.89 -21.34 29.83
C LYS A 740 -4.98 -20.33 29.43
N PHE A 741 -6.12 -20.83 28.94
CA PHE A 741 -7.26 -19.98 28.58
C PHE A 741 -7.72 -19.08 29.73
N GLY A 742 -7.97 -17.80 29.44
CA GLY A 742 -8.43 -16.79 30.40
C GLY A 742 -7.38 -16.30 31.42
N SER A 743 -6.17 -16.87 31.42
CA SER A 743 -5.06 -16.40 32.26
C SER A 743 -4.39 -15.16 31.66
N ARG A 744 -3.94 -14.24 32.51
CA ARG A 744 -2.88 -13.27 32.19
C ARG A 744 -1.56 -13.59 32.89
N ASP A 745 -1.57 -14.51 33.85
CA ASP A 745 -0.40 -14.93 34.62
C ASP A 745 0.53 -15.77 33.75
N ALA A 746 1.85 -15.59 33.90
CA ALA A 746 2.84 -16.39 33.19
C ALA A 746 2.91 -17.81 33.78
N VAL A 747 2.36 -18.78 33.06
CA VAL A 747 2.40 -20.21 33.39
C VAL A 747 3.69 -20.85 32.88
N ARG A 748 4.21 -20.40 31.72
CA ARG A 748 5.57 -20.73 31.27
C ARG A 748 6.56 -19.66 31.73
N THR A 749 7.65 -20.09 32.36
CA THR A 749 8.79 -19.24 32.74
C THR A 749 10.05 -19.55 31.93
N SER A 750 10.28 -20.80 31.52
CA SER A 750 11.37 -21.14 30.60
C SER A 750 10.97 -21.00 29.13
N PHE A 751 11.95 -20.66 28.28
CA PHE A 751 11.86 -20.60 26.82
C PHE A 751 12.44 -21.85 26.12
N ASP A 752 12.86 -22.89 26.84
CA ASP A 752 13.39 -24.13 26.23
C ASP A 752 12.41 -24.81 25.26
N ASP A 753 11.10 -24.68 25.53
CA ASP A 753 9.99 -25.21 24.73
C ASP A 753 9.50 -24.21 23.64
N PHE A 754 10.12 -23.03 23.52
CA PHE A 754 9.66 -21.97 22.61
C PHE A 754 9.68 -22.42 21.13
N PRO A 755 10.77 -23.01 20.59
CA PRO A 755 10.79 -23.51 19.20
C PRO A 755 9.86 -24.72 18.96
N ASN A 756 9.40 -25.38 20.03
CA ASN A 756 8.43 -26.48 19.95
C ASN A 756 6.98 -25.96 19.97
N LYS A 757 6.76 -24.71 20.38
CA LYS A 757 5.43 -24.08 20.53
C LYS A 757 5.19 -22.91 19.59
N VAL A 758 6.24 -22.40 18.97
CA VAL A 758 6.26 -21.25 18.06
C VAL A 758 7.01 -21.64 16.78
N ALA A 759 6.45 -21.30 15.62
CA ALA A 759 7.19 -21.16 14.36
C ALA A 759 6.88 -19.77 13.77
N ILE A 760 7.91 -19.06 13.31
CA ILE A 760 7.80 -17.73 12.70
C ILE A 760 8.25 -17.83 11.25
N GLN A 761 7.33 -17.57 10.31
CA GLN A 761 7.65 -17.50 8.89
C GLN A 761 7.86 -16.03 8.48
N LEU A 762 9.04 -15.75 7.93
CA LEU A 762 9.43 -14.48 7.36
C LEU A 762 9.04 -14.47 5.87
N ASN A 763 7.97 -13.77 5.53
CA ASN A 763 7.50 -13.61 4.15
C ASN A 763 8.29 -12.49 3.45
N ASP A 764 9.31 -12.87 2.69
CA ASP A 764 10.37 -12.01 2.17
C ASP A 764 11.21 -11.34 3.28
N THR A 765 12.00 -10.33 2.94
CA THR A 765 13.01 -9.68 3.78
C THR A 765 12.45 -8.63 4.74
N HIS A 766 11.30 -8.01 4.44
CA HIS A 766 10.65 -7.01 5.28
C HIS A 766 10.50 -7.39 6.78
N PRO A 767 10.09 -8.63 7.15
CA PRO A 767 10.01 -9.06 8.56
C PRO A 767 11.35 -9.48 9.20
N SER A 768 12.49 -9.35 8.52
CA SER A 768 13.82 -9.80 8.98
C SER A 768 14.25 -9.25 10.35
N LEU A 769 13.79 -8.04 10.71
CA LEU A 769 14.02 -7.44 12.03
C LEU A 769 13.43 -8.23 13.20
N ALA A 770 12.57 -9.22 12.94
CA ALA A 770 12.13 -10.17 13.96
C ALA A 770 13.29 -11.00 14.56
N ILE A 771 14.36 -11.25 13.80
CA ILE A 771 15.55 -11.97 14.28
C ILE A 771 16.27 -11.16 15.40
N PRO A 772 16.75 -9.91 15.16
CA PRO A 772 17.39 -9.13 16.21
C PRO A 772 16.43 -8.66 17.31
N GLU A 773 15.13 -8.45 17.05
CA GLU A 773 14.18 -8.11 18.12
C GLU A 773 13.88 -9.30 19.04
N LEU A 774 13.76 -10.53 18.52
CA LEU A 774 13.60 -11.70 19.39
C LEU A 774 14.88 -11.96 20.21
N MET A 775 16.07 -11.74 19.64
CA MET A 775 17.33 -11.70 20.41
C MET A 775 17.29 -10.62 21.49
N ARG A 776 16.82 -9.41 21.18
CA ARG A 776 16.70 -8.30 22.14
C ARG A 776 15.78 -8.67 23.30
N ILE A 777 14.58 -9.20 23.03
CA ILE A 777 13.63 -9.64 24.06
C ILE A 777 14.28 -10.72 24.94
N LEU A 778 14.83 -11.78 24.34
CA LEU A 778 15.36 -12.92 25.09
C LEU A 778 16.56 -12.55 25.97
N ILE A 779 17.42 -11.61 25.55
CA ILE A 779 18.62 -11.21 26.29
C ILE A 779 18.36 -10.03 27.24
N ASP A 780 17.78 -8.94 26.74
CA ASP A 780 17.65 -7.69 27.50
C ASP A 780 16.48 -7.76 28.49
N ASP A 781 15.36 -8.38 28.10
CA ASP A 781 14.12 -8.43 28.90
C ASP A 781 14.02 -9.73 29.71
N GLU A 782 14.26 -10.88 29.06
CA GLU A 782 14.10 -12.23 29.65
C GLU A 782 15.40 -12.81 30.29
N LYS A 783 16.54 -12.13 30.10
CA LYS A 783 17.84 -12.43 30.73
C LYS A 783 18.44 -13.81 30.41
N LEU A 784 18.23 -14.32 29.19
CA LEU A 784 18.96 -15.48 28.67
C LEU A 784 20.41 -15.12 28.27
N SER A 785 21.29 -16.12 28.23
CA SER A 785 22.61 -15.98 27.58
C SER A 785 22.46 -15.88 26.06
N TRP A 786 23.48 -15.33 25.40
CA TRP A 786 23.47 -15.12 23.95
C TRP A 786 23.29 -16.44 23.17
N GLU A 787 24.01 -17.48 23.56
CA GLU A 787 24.01 -18.79 22.89
C GLU A 787 22.63 -19.44 22.96
N LYS A 788 21.99 -19.36 24.14
CA LYS A 788 20.65 -19.90 24.36
C LYS A 788 19.59 -19.10 23.60
N ALA A 789 19.69 -17.77 23.59
CA ALA A 789 18.80 -16.94 22.78
C ALA A 789 18.95 -17.23 21.28
N TRP A 790 20.18 -17.40 20.78
CA TRP A 790 20.46 -17.63 19.37
C TRP A 790 19.99 -19.00 18.86
N ASP A 791 20.12 -20.07 19.66
CA ASP A 791 19.50 -21.38 19.36
C ASP A 791 17.98 -21.27 19.21
N ILE A 792 17.32 -20.60 20.18
CA ILE A 792 15.88 -20.41 20.19
C ILE A 792 15.42 -19.60 18.96
N VAL A 793 16.10 -18.51 18.63
CA VAL A 793 15.78 -17.68 17.45
C VAL A 793 15.93 -18.48 16.16
N THR A 794 17.10 -19.10 15.95
CA THR A 794 17.41 -19.85 14.72
C THR A 794 16.41 -20.98 14.49
N ARG A 795 16.07 -21.74 15.54
CA ARG A 795 15.09 -22.85 15.49
C ARG A 795 13.63 -22.40 15.41
N THR A 796 13.33 -21.12 15.63
CA THR A 796 11.97 -20.57 15.53
C THR A 796 11.71 -19.92 14.17
N CYS A 797 12.70 -19.24 13.60
CA CYS A 797 12.57 -18.48 12.36
C CYS A 797 12.86 -19.32 11.10
N ALA A 798 12.03 -19.13 10.06
CA ALA A 798 12.24 -19.64 8.71
C ALA A 798 11.96 -18.55 7.66
N TYR A 799 12.73 -18.52 6.57
CA TYR A 799 12.73 -17.44 5.58
C TYR A 799 12.28 -17.91 4.20
N THR A 800 11.32 -17.21 3.60
CA THR A 800 10.93 -17.41 2.20
C THR A 800 11.43 -16.27 1.34
N ASN A 801 12.22 -16.57 0.31
CA ASN A 801 12.69 -15.60 -0.67
C ASN A 801 11.75 -15.54 -1.89
N HIS A 802 11.48 -14.32 -2.38
CA HIS A 802 10.56 -14.04 -3.48
C HIS A 802 11.19 -13.32 -4.69
N THR A 803 12.51 -13.14 -4.73
CA THR A 803 13.17 -12.33 -5.77
C THR A 803 14.51 -12.88 -6.22
N VAL A 804 14.66 -12.94 -7.54
CA VAL A 804 15.92 -13.21 -8.25
C VAL A 804 16.73 -11.95 -8.54
N LEU A 805 16.12 -10.77 -8.48
CA LEU A 805 16.75 -9.50 -8.82
C LEU A 805 17.58 -8.98 -7.62
N PRO A 806 18.92 -8.83 -7.73
CA PRO A 806 19.73 -8.33 -6.63
C PRO A 806 19.35 -6.91 -6.20
N GLU A 807 18.89 -6.06 -7.13
CA GLU A 807 18.42 -4.70 -6.82
C GLU A 807 17.13 -4.65 -5.97
N ALA A 808 16.44 -5.79 -5.80
CA ALA A 808 15.23 -5.91 -4.98
C ALA A 808 15.49 -6.54 -3.60
N LEU A 809 16.72 -6.98 -3.28
CA LEU A 809 17.08 -7.47 -1.95
C LEU A 809 17.33 -6.29 -1.00
N GLU A 810 16.66 -6.26 0.14
CA GLU A 810 16.70 -5.09 1.03
C GLU A 810 18.10 -4.80 1.60
N ARG A 811 18.44 -3.51 1.62
CA ARG A 811 19.72 -2.94 2.06
C ARG A 811 19.51 -1.68 2.89
N TRP A 812 19.58 -1.81 4.20
CA TRP A 812 19.40 -0.68 5.11
C TRP A 812 20.75 -0.03 5.46
N PRO A 813 20.92 1.29 5.25
CA PRO A 813 22.13 1.99 5.66
C PRO A 813 22.41 1.84 7.17
N VAL A 814 23.66 1.58 7.52
CA VAL A 814 24.12 1.48 8.91
C VAL A 814 23.82 2.77 9.68
N SER A 815 24.01 3.93 9.03
CA SER A 815 23.67 5.26 9.55
C SER A 815 22.21 5.36 10.03
N MET A 816 21.28 4.84 9.23
CA MET A 816 19.84 4.83 9.49
C MET A 816 19.47 3.85 10.61
N LEU A 817 20.01 2.63 10.59
CA LEU A 817 19.81 1.64 11.65
C LEU A 817 20.41 2.09 12.99
N GLN A 818 21.58 2.75 12.98
CA GLN A 818 22.22 3.31 14.17
C GLN A 818 21.36 4.40 14.82
N SER A 819 20.73 5.25 14.00
CA SER A 819 19.84 6.30 14.48
C SER A 819 18.54 5.76 15.07
N ILE A 820 17.85 4.86 14.35
CA ILE A 820 16.47 4.46 14.67
C ILE A 820 16.41 3.24 15.59
N LEU A 821 17.35 2.28 15.46
CA LEU A 821 17.37 0.98 16.12
C LEU A 821 18.77 0.63 16.69
N PRO A 822 19.39 1.50 17.52
CA PRO A 822 20.79 1.34 17.94
C PRO A 822 21.08 0.00 18.63
N ARG A 823 20.13 -0.51 19.43
CA ARG A 823 20.28 -1.80 20.11
C ARG A 823 20.26 -2.99 19.15
N HIS A 824 19.51 -2.91 18.05
CA HIS A 824 19.42 -3.95 17.03
C HIS A 824 20.66 -3.97 16.15
N LEU A 825 21.25 -2.81 15.85
CA LEU A 825 22.53 -2.73 15.14
C LEU A 825 23.66 -3.40 15.95
N ASP A 826 23.72 -3.14 17.26
CA ASP A 826 24.59 -3.86 18.22
C ASP A 826 24.45 -5.40 18.11
N ILE A 827 23.20 -5.90 18.03
CA ILE A 827 22.89 -7.33 17.91
C ILE A 827 23.31 -7.86 16.53
N ILE A 828 22.99 -7.14 15.45
CA ILE A 828 23.34 -7.51 14.07
C ILE A 828 24.86 -7.59 13.89
N TYR A 829 25.63 -6.64 14.45
CA TYR A 829 27.09 -6.71 14.43
C TYR A 829 27.64 -7.91 15.20
N HIS A 830 27.05 -8.28 16.34
CA HIS A 830 27.51 -9.45 17.09
C HIS A 830 27.12 -10.78 16.42
N ILE A 831 25.94 -10.86 15.78
CA ILE A 831 25.57 -11.96 14.87
C ILE A 831 26.61 -12.07 13.73
N ASN A 832 26.94 -10.95 13.07
CA ASN A 832 27.92 -10.95 11.98
C ASN A 832 29.31 -11.40 12.45
N PHE A 833 29.79 -10.90 13.59
CA PHE A 833 31.07 -11.29 14.16
C PHE A 833 31.17 -12.80 14.41
N LEU A 834 30.16 -13.40 15.07
CA LEU A 834 30.13 -14.84 15.34
C LEU A 834 29.92 -15.67 14.07
N HIS A 835 29.14 -15.17 13.10
CA HIS A 835 28.97 -15.81 11.80
C HIS A 835 30.28 -15.85 11.03
N LEU A 836 30.98 -14.71 10.90
CA LEU A 836 32.26 -14.64 10.17
C LEU A 836 33.38 -15.43 10.87
N GLN A 837 33.36 -15.55 12.22
CA GLN A 837 34.22 -16.51 12.92
C GLN A 837 33.94 -17.97 12.54
N GLU A 838 32.72 -18.35 12.17
CA GLU A 838 32.40 -19.69 11.67
C GLU A 838 32.74 -19.85 10.19
N VAL A 839 32.62 -18.78 9.38
CA VAL A 839 33.08 -18.75 7.99
C VAL A 839 34.60 -18.98 7.92
N GLU A 840 35.39 -18.23 8.68
CA GLU A 840 36.86 -18.35 8.68
C GLU A 840 37.34 -19.74 9.15
N LYS A 841 36.63 -20.39 10.09
CA LYS A 841 36.94 -21.78 10.49
C LYS A 841 36.68 -22.80 9.38
N ARG A 842 35.68 -22.56 8.51
CA ARG A 842 35.29 -23.47 7.42
C ARG A 842 36.06 -23.22 6.13
N PHE A 843 36.42 -21.96 5.88
CA PHE A 843 37.06 -21.52 4.64
C PHE A 843 38.25 -20.57 4.96
N PRO A 844 39.32 -21.05 5.64
CA PRO A 844 40.38 -20.18 6.13
C PRO A 844 41.05 -19.38 5.01
N GLY A 845 41.13 -18.06 5.17
CA GLY A 845 41.72 -17.15 4.18
C GLY A 845 40.90 -16.87 2.92
N ASP A 846 39.68 -17.43 2.74
CA ASP A 846 38.78 -17.06 1.64
C ASP A 846 38.04 -15.74 1.96
N TYR A 847 38.80 -14.65 1.96
CA TYR A 847 38.28 -13.30 2.25
C TYR A 847 37.20 -12.84 1.25
N GLY A 848 37.18 -13.40 0.03
CA GLY A 848 36.14 -13.13 -0.97
C GLY A 848 34.79 -13.71 -0.54
N ARG A 849 34.79 -14.99 -0.15
CA ARG A 849 33.62 -15.65 0.46
C ARG A 849 33.23 -15.02 1.79
N MET A 850 34.19 -14.64 2.63
CA MET A 850 33.91 -13.94 3.90
C MET A 850 33.16 -12.62 3.67
N ARG A 851 33.55 -11.85 2.64
CA ARG A 851 32.84 -10.63 2.23
C ARG A 851 31.43 -10.91 1.69
N ALA A 852 31.25 -11.97 0.90
CA ALA A 852 29.93 -12.34 0.35
C ALA A 852 28.95 -12.87 1.42
N LEU A 853 29.46 -13.55 2.45
CA LEU A 853 28.66 -14.09 3.56
C LEU A 853 28.37 -13.07 4.68
N SER A 854 29.11 -11.95 4.72
CA SER A 854 28.91 -10.88 5.69
C SER A 854 27.47 -10.34 5.66
N LEU A 855 26.89 -10.11 6.84
CA LEU A 855 25.64 -9.36 7.00
C LEU A 855 25.84 -7.85 6.76
N VAL A 856 27.10 -7.40 6.73
CA VAL A 856 27.50 -5.99 6.56
C VAL A 856 28.22 -5.84 5.23
N GLU A 857 27.67 -5.01 4.35
CA GLU A 857 28.33 -4.58 3.11
C GLU A 857 29.16 -3.32 3.40
N GLU A 858 30.43 -3.34 2.99
CA GLU A 858 31.44 -2.33 3.32
C GLU A 858 31.68 -1.30 2.20
N ASP A 859 31.10 -1.51 1.01
CA ASP A 859 31.32 -0.65 -0.15
C ASP A 859 30.48 0.65 -0.10
N GLY A 860 31.16 1.79 -0.10
CA GLY A 860 30.51 3.11 -0.10
C GLY A 860 29.93 3.47 1.26
N GLU A 861 28.61 3.73 1.32
CA GLU A 861 27.92 3.82 2.60
C GLU A 861 27.58 2.42 3.09
N LYS A 862 28.13 2.03 4.25
CA LYS A 862 27.91 0.70 4.84
C LYS A 862 26.43 0.36 4.97
N ARG A 863 26.05 -0.86 4.61
CA ARG A 863 24.67 -1.35 4.64
C ARG A 863 24.57 -2.69 5.37
N ILE A 864 23.42 -2.95 5.97
CA ILE A 864 23.04 -4.28 6.43
C ILE A 864 22.27 -4.98 5.31
N ASN A 865 22.72 -6.19 4.97
CA ASN A 865 22.09 -7.08 4.03
C ASN A 865 21.03 -7.93 4.75
N MET A 866 19.75 -7.59 4.53
CA MET A 866 18.64 -8.20 5.25
C MET A 866 18.35 -9.64 4.81
N ALA A 867 18.75 -10.01 3.58
CA ALA A 867 18.69 -11.40 3.11
C ALA A 867 19.73 -12.27 3.82
N ASN A 868 20.98 -11.81 3.92
CA ASN A 868 22.03 -12.52 4.67
C ASN A 868 21.66 -12.68 6.16
N LEU A 869 21.11 -11.62 6.79
CA LEU A 869 20.57 -11.71 8.16
C LEU A 869 19.47 -12.78 8.27
N SER A 870 18.55 -12.81 7.31
CA SER A 870 17.42 -13.78 7.28
C SER A 870 17.89 -15.22 7.09
N ILE A 871 18.90 -15.47 6.25
CA ILE A 871 19.50 -16.79 6.01
C ILE A 871 20.29 -17.27 7.22
N VAL A 872 21.04 -16.38 7.86
CA VAL A 872 21.88 -16.72 9.03
C VAL A 872 21.01 -17.02 10.25
N GLY A 873 20.01 -16.18 10.55
CA GLY A 873 19.12 -16.32 11.70
C GLY A 873 17.90 -17.23 11.53
N SER A 874 17.85 -18.06 10.48
CA SER A 874 16.77 -19.04 10.23
C SER A 874 17.31 -20.47 10.12
N HIS A 875 16.52 -21.47 10.53
CA HIS A 875 16.85 -22.89 10.34
C HIS A 875 16.50 -23.42 8.94
N ALA A 876 15.59 -22.74 8.22
CA ALA A 876 15.19 -23.09 6.87
C ALA A 876 15.08 -21.84 5.99
N VAL A 877 15.47 -21.98 4.73
CA VAL A 877 15.38 -20.98 3.67
C VAL A 877 14.70 -21.63 2.47
N ASN A 878 13.67 -21.01 1.90
CA ASN A 878 13.00 -21.60 0.74
C ASN A 878 12.76 -20.64 -0.42
N GLY A 879 12.89 -21.18 -1.63
CA GLY A 879 12.36 -20.58 -2.84
C GLY A 879 10.89 -20.95 -3.08
N VAL A 880 10.29 -20.34 -4.10
CA VAL A 880 8.82 -20.30 -4.32
C VAL A 880 8.36 -20.93 -5.65
N ALA A 881 9.31 -21.50 -6.38
CA ALA A 881 9.15 -22.40 -7.53
C ALA A 881 10.41 -23.28 -7.62
N ALA A 882 10.35 -24.39 -8.35
CA ALA A 882 11.48 -25.31 -8.52
C ALA A 882 12.70 -24.61 -9.15
N ILE A 883 12.51 -23.98 -10.33
CA ILE A 883 13.56 -23.24 -11.05
C ILE A 883 14.16 -22.11 -10.21
N HIS A 884 13.32 -21.33 -9.52
CA HIS A 884 13.75 -20.28 -8.60
C HIS A 884 14.61 -20.81 -7.45
N SER A 885 14.21 -21.94 -6.87
CA SER A 885 14.95 -22.59 -5.78
C SER A 885 16.31 -23.11 -6.23
N GLU A 886 16.51 -23.36 -7.52
CA GLU A 886 17.82 -23.68 -8.10
C GLU A 886 18.64 -22.43 -8.44
N ILE A 887 18.03 -21.35 -8.96
CA ILE A 887 18.69 -20.07 -9.21
C ILE A 887 19.32 -19.53 -7.90
N ILE A 888 18.56 -19.48 -6.81
CA ILE A 888 19.07 -18.94 -5.54
C ILE A 888 20.20 -19.79 -4.92
N LYS A 889 20.29 -21.09 -5.24
CA LYS A 889 21.40 -21.97 -4.80
C LYS A 889 22.64 -21.86 -5.68
N LYS A 890 22.46 -21.63 -6.99
CA LYS A 890 23.55 -21.65 -7.99
C LYS A 890 24.23 -20.29 -8.14
N ASP A 891 23.51 -19.21 -7.86
CA ASP A 891 23.99 -17.84 -8.00
C ASP A 891 23.81 -17.03 -6.69
N ILE A 892 22.64 -16.44 -6.48
CA ILE A 892 22.40 -15.35 -5.52
C ILE A 892 22.83 -15.67 -4.07
N PHE A 893 22.57 -16.88 -3.58
CA PHE A 893 22.98 -17.34 -2.24
C PHE A 893 23.97 -18.52 -2.29
N LYS A 894 24.70 -18.68 -3.39
CA LYS A 894 25.65 -19.79 -3.62
C LYS A 894 26.57 -20.05 -2.43
N CYS A 895 27.21 -19.01 -1.89
CA CYS A 895 28.13 -19.18 -0.75
C CYS A 895 27.43 -19.71 0.51
N PHE A 896 26.16 -19.35 0.76
CA PHE A 896 25.37 -19.87 1.88
C PHE A 896 24.91 -21.32 1.63
N TYR A 897 24.59 -21.66 0.38
CA TYR A 897 24.28 -23.03 0.00
C TYR A 897 25.50 -23.95 0.11
N GLU A 898 26.69 -23.49 -0.28
CA GLU A 898 27.96 -24.21 -0.07
C GLU A 898 28.33 -24.37 1.41
N MET A 899 27.89 -23.46 2.29
CA MET A 899 28.18 -23.51 3.74
C MET A 899 27.18 -24.35 4.55
N THR A 900 25.90 -24.31 4.16
CA THR A 900 24.74 -24.92 4.87
C THR A 900 23.68 -25.39 3.86
N PRO A 901 23.96 -26.42 3.03
CA PRO A 901 23.06 -26.86 1.96
C PRO A 901 21.72 -27.37 2.50
N GLU A 902 21.70 -27.95 3.70
CA GLU A 902 20.52 -28.51 4.37
C GLU A 902 19.44 -27.48 4.70
N LYS A 903 19.77 -26.18 4.76
CA LYS A 903 18.79 -25.11 4.95
C LYS A 903 17.89 -24.88 3.72
N PHE A 904 18.37 -25.18 2.51
CA PHE A 904 17.78 -24.67 1.26
C PHE A 904 16.74 -25.61 0.64
N GLN A 905 15.46 -25.22 0.74
CA GLN A 905 14.32 -25.98 0.25
C GLN A 905 13.60 -25.30 -0.93
N ASN A 906 12.71 -26.03 -1.61
CA ASN A 906 11.63 -25.45 -2.42
C ASN A 906 10.30 -25.52 -1.65
N LYS A 907 9.41 -24.56 -1.88
CA LYS A 907 7.96 -24.65 -1.63
C LYS A 907 7.23 -23.93 -2.77
N THR A 908 6.95 -24.64 -3.87
CA THR A 908 6.23 -24.05 -5.02
C THR A 908 4.94 -23.39 -4.53
N ASN A 909 4.69 -22.15 -4.95
CA ASN A 909 3.49 -21.41 -4.60
C ASN A 909 2.19 -22.15 -4.97
N GLY A 910 1.08 -21.62 -4.45
CA GLY A 910 -0.26 -22.08 -4.80
C GLY A 910 -1.32 -21.02 -4.53
N ILE A 911 -2.54 -21.31 -4.95
CA ILE A 911 -3.73 -20.47 -4.82
C ILE A 911 -4.87 -21.25 -4.14
N THR A 912 -5.72 -20.55 -3.40
CA THR A 912 -6.90 -21.21 -2.79
C THR A 912 -7.98 -21.45 -3.85
N PRO A 913 -8.42 -22.71 -4.09
CA PRO A 913 -9.51 -22.99 -5.01
C PRO A 913 -10.87 -22.47 -4.51
N ARG A 914 -11.02 -22.18 -3.21
CA ARG A 914 -12.25 -21.56 -2.68
C ARG A 914 -12.50 -20.20 -3.32
N ARG A 915 -11.48 -19.33 -3.39
CA ARG A 915 -11.62 -18.02 -4.03
C ARG A 915 -11.46 -18.07 -5.55
N TRP A 916 -10.48 -18.83 -6.04
CA TRP A 916 -10.05 -18.77 -7.45
C TRP A 916 -10.71 -19.80 -8.38
N LEU A 917 -11.70 -20.55 -7.88
CA LEU A 917 -12.61 -21.35 -8.71
C LEU A 917 -14.03 -21.32 -8.13
N LEU A 918 -14.23 -21.80 -6.90
CA LEU A 918 -15.57 -21.98 -6.30
C LEU A 918 -16.37 -20.67 -6.18
N LEU A 919 -15.72 -19.60 -5.70
CA LEU A 919 -16.30 -18.26 -5.56
C LEU A 919 -16.41 -17.53 -6.91
N CYS A 920 -15.30 -17.40 -7.65
CA CYS A 920 -15.27 -16.54 -8.83
C CYS A 920 -15.89 -17.17 -10.09
N ASN A 921 -16.07 -18.49 -10.12
CA ASN A 921 -16.56 -19.22 -11.29
C ASN A 921 -17.48 -20.38 -10.87
N PRO A 922 -18.65 -20.08 -10.26
CA PRO A 922 -19.58 -21.09 -9.77
C PRO A 922 -20.09 -22.01 -10.90
N GLY A 923 -20.40 -21.46 -12.08
CA GLY A 923 -20.86 -22.26 -13.22
C GLY A 923 -19.85 -23.30 -13.73
N LEU A 924 -18.54 -23.07 -13.57
CA LEU A 924 -17.53 -24.09 -13.84
C LEU A 924 -17.42 -25.08 -12.68
N SER A 925 -17.56 -24.58 -11.45
CA SER A 925 -17.49 -25.37 -10.21
C SER A 925 -18.63 -26.39 -10.11
N ASP A 926 -19.85 -26.01 -10.51
CA ASP A 926 -21.01 -26.90 -10.64
C ASP A 926 -20.77 -27.97 -11.71
N LEU A 927 -20.27 -27.57 -12.88
CA LEU A 927 -19.96 -28.46 -14.00
C LEU A 927 -18.83 -29.46 -13.67
N ILE A 928 -17.90 -29.08 -12.79
CA ILE A 928 -16.90 -30.00 -12.21
C ILE A 928 -17.58 -30.94 -11.21
N ALA A 929 -18.42 -30.42 -10.32
CA ALA A 929 -19.13 -31.22 -9.31
C ALA A 929 -20.06 -32.29 -9.94
N GLU A 930 -20.73 -31.97 -11.05
CA GLU A 930 -21.49 -32.94 -11.88
C GLU A 930 -20.65 -34.12 -12.38
N LYS A 931 -19.32 -33.98 -12.47
CA LYS A 931 -18.40 -34.99 -13.04
C LYS A 931 -17.54 -35.73 -12.03
N ILE A 932 -17.20 -35.12 -10.90
CA ILE A 932 -16.27 -35.68 -9.89
C ILE A 932 -16.77 -35.56 -8.43
N GLY A 933 -17.95 -34.99 -8.18
CA GLY A 933 -18.46 -34.77 -6.82
C GLY A 933 -17.97 -33.47 -6.18
N ASP A 934 -18.29 -33.29 -4.89
CA ASP A 934 -18.18 -32.01 -4.16
C ASP A 934 -16.91 -31.86 -3.30
N GLN A 935 -16.01 -32.84 -3.31
CA GLN A 935 -14.83 -32.88 -2.42
C GLN A 935 -13.58 -32.18 -2.99
N TRP A 936 -13.54 -31.87 -4.29
CA TRP A 936 -12.40 -31.20 -4.93
C TRP A 936 -12.01 -29.81 -4.36
N PRO A 937 -12.89 -29.00 -3.70
CA PRO A 937 -12.47 -27.72 -3.12
C PRO A 937 -11.45 -27.84 -1.98
N VAL A 938 -11.23 -29.05 -1.46
CA VAL A 938 -10.17 -29.41 -0.50
C VAL A 938 -9.21 -30.48 -1.03
N HIS A 939 -9.56 -31.13 -2.15
CA HIS A 939 -8.79 -32.18 -2.82
C HIS A 939 -8.60 -31.84 -4.31
N LEU A 940 -7.88 -30.76 -4.61
CA LEU A 940 -7.77 -30.21 -5.97
C LEU A 940 -7.06 -31.16 -6.96
N GLU A 941 -6.32 -32.14 -6.45
CA GLU A 941 -5.77 -33.27 -7.20
C GLU A 941 -6.86 -34.07 -7.97
N GLN A 942 -8.10 -34.09 -7.48
CA GLN A 942 -9.23 -34.79 -8.12
C GLN A 942 -9.59 -34.20 -9.49
N LEU A 943 -9.19 -32.96 -9.80
CA LEU A 943 -9.38 -32.37 -11.13
C LEU A 943 -8.72 -33.20 -12.25
N GLN A 944 -7.71 -34.01 -11.97
CA GLN A 944 -7.08 -34.90 -12.96
C GLN A 944 -8.07 -35.87 -13.60
N GLU A 945 -9.16 -36.24 -12.91
CA GLU A 945 -10.23 -37.05 -13.48
C GLU A 945 -10.95 -36.38 -14.66
N LEU A 946 -10.86 -35.06 -14.82
CA LEU A 946 -11.47 -34.34 -15.95
C LEU A 946 -10.79 -34.64 -17.29
N LYS A 947 -9.55 -35.16 -17.30
CA LYS A 947 -8.85 -35.59 -18.53
C LYS A 947 -9.67 -36.61 -19.33
N LYS A 948 -10.45 -37.49 -18.68
CA LYS A 948 -11.31 -38.47 -19.35
C LYS A 948 -12.49 -37.85 -20.13
N TRP A 949 -12.82 -36.59 -19.85
CA TRP A 949 -13.87 -35.83 -20.52
C TRP A 949 -13.34 -34.76 -21.50
N ALA A 950 -12.02 -34.56 -21.61
CA ALA A 950 -11.41 -33.49 -22.42
C ALA A 950 -11.78 -33.55 -23.93
N LYS A 951 -12.16 -34.73 -24.43
CA LYS A 951 -12.61 -34.99 -25.80
C LYS A 951 -14.11 -35.30 -25.93
N ASP A 952 -14.90 -35.22 -24.85
CA ASP A 952 -16.35 -35.42 -24.93
C ASP A 952 -17.02 -34.15 -25.50
N PRO A 953 -17.70 -34.21 -26.67
CA PRO A 953 -18.36 -33.05 -27.26
C PRO A 953 -19.47 -32.47 -26.39
N THR A 954 -20.00 -33.20 -25.40
CA THR A 954 -21.02 -32.66 -24.49
C THR A 954 -20.39 -31.84 -23.37
N PHE A 955 -19.35 -32.35 -22.72
CA PHE A 955 -18.57 -31.62 -21.71
C PHE A 955 -17.85 -30.40 -22.31
N GLN A 956 -17.23 -30.53 -23.50
CA GLN A 956 -16.65 -29.38 -24.21
C GLN A 956 -17.65 -28.25 -24.45
N ARG A 957 -18.88 -28.56 -24.91
CA ARG A 957 -19.94 -27.56 -25.10
C ARG A 957 -20.41 -26.92 -23.78
N ALA A 958 -20.40 -27.66 -22.68
CA ALA A 958 -20.75 -27.12 -21.36
C ALA A 958 -19.67 -26.14 -20.86
N VAL A 959 -18.39 -26.51 -20.96
CA VAL A 959 -17.25 -25.63 -20.61
C VAL A 959 -17.24 -24.37 -21.49
N ALA A 960 -17.48 -24.51 -22.80
CA ALA A 960 -17.60 -23.39 -23.73
C ALA A 960 -18.75 -22.44 -23.36
N ARG A 961 -19.91 -22.97 -22.94
CA ARG A 961 -21.05 -22.16 -22.49
C ARG A 961 -20.68 -21.31 -21.27
N VAL A 962 -20.08 -21.92 -20.25
CA VAL A 962 -19.65 -21.22 -19.02
C VAL A 962 -18.60 -20.14 -19.33
N LYS A 963 -17.62 -20.45 -20.18
CA LYS A 963 -16.64 -19.46 -20.65
C LYS A 963 -17.33 -18.28 -21.35
N GLN A 964 -18.31 -18.55 -22.21
CA GLN A 964 -19.05 -17.51 -22.93
C GLN A 964 -19.96 -16.66 -22.01
N GLU A 965 -20.58 -17.27 -21.00
CA GLU A 965 -21.37 -16.60 -19.95
C GLU A 965 -20.47 -15.65 -19.12
N ASN A 966 -19.29 -16.10 -18.71
CA ASN A 966 -18.30 -15.27 -18.02
C ASN A 966 -17.79 -14.12 -18.89
N LYS A 967 -17.52 -14.37 -20.19
CA LYS A 967 -17.14 -13.34 -21.16
C LYS A 967 -18.24 -12.30 -21.39
N LEU A 968 -19.52 -12.70 -21.34
CA LEU A 968 -20.65 -11.77 -21.39
C LEU A 968 -20.76 -10.91 -20.12
N LYS A 969 -20.61 -11.49 -18.92
CA LYS A 969 -20.55 -10.72 -17.66
C LYS A 969 -19.41 -9.69 -17.69
N LEU A 970 -18.21 -10.07 -18.14
CA LEU A 970 -17.08 -9.13 -18.27
C LEU A 970 -17.31 -8.07 -19.36
N ALA A 971 -17.88 -8.42 -20.52
CA ALA A 971 -18.19 -7.45 -21.57
C ALA A 971 -19.17 -6.36 -21.10
N GLN A 972 -20.18 -6.73 -20.29
CA GLN A 972 -21.11 -5.78 -19.68
C GLN A 972 -20.42 -4.85 -18.69
N LEU A 973 -19.48 -5.36 -17.88
CA LEU A 973 -18.65 -4.55 -16.98
C LEU A 973 -17.79 -3.55 -17.77
N LEU A 974 -17.20 -3.97 -18.89
CA LEU A 974 -16.35 -3.10 -19.73
C LEU A 974 -17.14 -2.00 -20.44
N GLU A 975 -18.35 -2.30 -20.94
CA GLU A 975 -19.24 -1.30 -21.54
C GLU A 975 -19.76 -0.32 -20.47
N LYS A 976 -20.03 -0.78 -19.25
CA LYS A 976 -20.49 0.04 -18.11
C LYS A 976 -19.41 0.96 -17.54
N ASP A 977 -18.24 0.40 -17.21
CA ASP A 977 -17.23 1.10 -16.39
C ASP A 977 -16.22 1.89 -17.25
N TYR A 978 -16.01 1.48 -18.51
CA TYR A 978 -15.04 2.10 -19.44
C TYR A 978 -15.69 2.70 -20.70
N GLY A 979 -16.98 2.43 -20.96
CA GLY A 979 -17.65 2.85 -22.19
C GLY A 979 -17.19 2.09 -23.45
N VAL A 980 -16.34 1.07 -23.31
CA VAL A 980 -15.77 0.32 -24.45
C VAL A 980 -16.61 -0.92 -24.71
N LYS A 981 -17.45 -0.87 -25.73
CA LYS A 981 -18.17 -2.05 -26.24
C LYS A 981 -17.17 -3.03 -26.86
N VAL A 982 -17.17 -4.26 -26.37
CA VAL A 982 -16.33 -5.36 -26.88
C VAL A 982 -17.19 -6.43 -27.55
N ASN A 983 -16.60 -7.18 -28.49
CA ASN A 983 -17.22 -8.35 -29.11
C ASN A 983 -17.03 -9.59 -28.20
N PRO A 984 -18.07 -10.16 -27.57
CA PRO A 984 -17.89 -11.29 -26.64
C PRO A 984 -17.49 -12.61 -27.32
N ALA A 985 -17.50 -12.69 -28.65
CA ALA A 985 -17.01 -13.84 -29.42
C ALA A 985 -15.53 -13.70 -29.84
N SER A 986 -14.90 -12.54 -29.60
CA SER A 986 -13.45 -12.39 -29.76
C SER A 986 -12.69 -13.27 -28.76
N MET A 987 -11.42 -13.54 -29.03
CA MET A 987 -10.50 -14.07 -28.03
C MET A 987 -10.22 -12.98 -26.99
N PHE A 988 -10.52 -13.25 -25.71
CA PHE A 988 -10.17 -12.40 -24.58
C PHE A 988 -8.74 -12.74 -24.14
N ASP A 989 -7.82 -11.85 -24.50
CA ASP A 989 -6.37 -11.96 -24.30
C ASP A 989 -5.94 -10.99 -23.19
N ILE A 990 -5.38 -11.50 -22.09
CA ILE A 990 -5.30 -10.74 -20.84
C ILE A 990 -3.90 -10.80 -20.18
N GLN A 991 -3.34 -9.60 -19.93
CA GLN A 991 -2.08 -9.39 -19.22
C GLN A 991 -2.29 -8.54 -17.95
N VAL A 992 -2.68 -9.17 -16.84
CA VAL A 992 -2.94 -8.48 -15.56
C VAL A 992 -1.89 -8.78 -14.48
N LYS A 993 -1.00 -7.82 -14.21
CA LYS A 993 0.06 -7.87 -13.18
C LYS A 993 0.69 -6.48 -12.97
N ARG A 994 1.49 -6.28 -11.91
CA ARG A 994 2.23 -5.01 -11.66
C ARG A 994 2.96 -4.57 -12.94
N ILE A 995 2.87 -3.29 -13.30
CA ILE A 995 3.53 -2.76 -14.49
C ILE A 995 5.02 -2.57 -14.18
N HIS A 996 5.89 -3.21 -14.97
CA HIS A 996 7.34 -3.22 -14.76
C HIS A 996 8.02 -3.70 -16.05
N GLU A 997 9.17 -3.15 -16.41
CA GLU A 997 9.88 -3.51 -17.66
C GLU A 997 10.10 -5.03 -17.82
N TYR A 998 10.55 -5.76 -16.79
CA TYR A 998 10.78 -7.21 -16.87
C TYR A 998 9.52 -8.06 -17.04
N LYS A 999 8.33 -7.53 -16.71
CA LYS A 999 7.02 -8.17 -16.97
C LYS A 999 6.55 -8.00 -18.42
N ARG A 1000 7.29 -7.18 -19.20
CA ARG A 1000 7.19 -6.96 -20.64
C ARG A 1000 5.79 -6.64 -21.16
N GLN A 1001 5.00 -5.83 -20.43
CA GLN A 1001 3.78 -5.23 -21.01
C GLN A 1001 4.07 -4.43 -22.31
N LEU A 1002 5.28 -3.86 -22.42
CA LEU A 1002 5.75 -3.19 -23.63
C LEU A 1002 5.95 -4.14 -24.82
N LEU A 1003 6.34 -5.41 -24.60
CA LEU A 1003 6.42 -6.42 -25.67
C LEU A 1003 5.02 -6.76 -26.21
N ASN A 1004 4.02 -6.91 -25.34
CA ASN A 1004 2.63 -7.05 -25.78
C ASN A 1004 2.13 -5.80 -26.51
N CYS A 1005 2.55 -4.60 -26.08
CA CYS A 1005 2.24 -3.36 -26.80
C CYS A 1005 2.83 -3.34 -28.23
N LEU A 1006 4.05 -3.86 -28.44
CA LEU A 1006 4.61 -4.02 -29.78
C LEU A 1006 3.81 -5.03 -30.63
N HIS A 1007 3.30 -6.12 -30.02
CA HIS A 1007 2.40 -7.07 -30.67
C HIS A 1007 1.04 -6.44 -31.04
N ILE A 1008 0.43 -5.65 -30.17
CA ILE A 1008 -0.79 -4.87 -30.46
C ILE A 1008 -0.57 -3.98 -31.70
N ILE A 1009 0.54 -3.23 -31.73
CA ILE A 1009 0.89 -2.34 -32.85
C ILE A 1009 1.14 -3.17 -34.13
N THR A 1010 1.76 -4.34 -34.02
CA THR A 1010 1.99 -5.27 -35.14
C THR A 1010 0.68 -5.81 -35.71
N LEU A 1011 -0.26 -6.26 -34.87
CA LEU A 1011 -1.60 -6.70 -35.30
C LEU A 1011 -2.36 -5.55 -35.99
N TYR A 1012 -2.37 -4.36 -35.39
CA TYR A 1012 -2.96 -3.17 -35.98
C TYR A 1012 -2.36 -2.89 -37.37
N ASN A 1013 -1.03 -2.84 -37.48
CA ASN A 1013 -0.33 -2.61 -38.75
C ASN A 1013 -0.66 -3.69 -39.79
N ARG A 1014 -0.74 -4.98 -39.42
CA ARG A 1014 -1.16 -6.07 -40.31
C ARG A 1014 -2.60 -5.90 -40.80
N ILE A 1015 -3.54 -5.55 -39.91
CA ILE A 1015 -4.95 -5.28 -40.26
C ILE A 1015 -5.09 -4.06 -41.19
N LYS A 1016 -4.29 -3.00 -40.98
CA LYS A 1016 -4.28 -1.83 -41.87
C LYS A 1016 -3.61 -2.12 -43.23
N ARG A 1017 -2.69 -3.08 -43.29
CA ARG A 1017 -1.92 -3.50 -44.49
C ARG A 1017 -2.77 -4.38 -45.42
N ASP A 1018 -3.60 -5.27 -44.85
CA ASP A 1018 -4.69 -5.95 -45.58
C ASP A 1018 -5.98 -5.98 -44.73
N PRO A 1019 -6.88 -5.00 -44.92
CA PRO A 1019 -8.19 -5.00 -44.25
C PRO A 1019 -9.11 -6.16 -44.65
N THR A 1020 -8.85 -6.84 -45.77
CA THR A 1020 -9.67 -7.95 -46.26
C THR A 1020 -9.28 -9.32 -45.70
N ALA A 1021 -8.06 -9.48 -45.20
CA ALA A 1021 -7.59 -10.73 -44.59
C ALA A 1021 -8.43 -11.17 -43.37
N ASN A 1022 -8.51 -12.50 -43.21
CA ASN A 1022 -9.22 -13.17 -42.12
C ASN A 1022 -8.36 -13.23 -40.84
N PHE A 1023 -8.52 -12.24 -39.97
CA PHE A 1023 -7.92 -12.23 -38.64
C PHE A 1023 -8.88 -12.80 -37.60
N THR A 1024 -8.38 -13.67 -36.71
CA THR A 1024 -9.11 -14.08 -35.49
C THR A 1024 -9.40 -12.83 -34.65
N PRO A 1025 -10.67 -12.47 -34.38
CA PRO A 1025 -10.98 -11.26 -33.62
C PRO A 1025 -10.45 -11.36 -32.20
N ARG A 1026 -9.77 -10.32 -31.70
CA ARG A 1026 -9.14 -10.33 -30.37
C ARG A 1026 -9.49 -9.06 -29.58
N THR A 1027 -9.70 -9.23 -28.28
CA THR A 1027 -9.87 -8.13 -27.32
C THR A 1027 -8.76 -8.26 -26.28
N ILE A 1028 -7.77 -7.38 -26.39
CA ILE A 1028 -6.55 -7.39 -25.57
C ILE A 1028 -6.76 -6.48 -24.35
N MET A 1029 -6.57 -7.02 -23.16
CA MET A 1029 -6.80 -6.33 -21.89
C MET A 1029 -5.53 -6.33 -21.05
N ILE A 1030 -4.91 -5.17 -20.85
CA ILE A 1030 -3.71 -5.03 -20.00
C ILE A 1030 -4.11 -4.29 -18.73
N GLY A 1031 -3.69 -4.76 -17.56
CA GLY A 1031 -4.07 -4.14 -16.29
C GLY A 1031 -3.00 -4.27 -15.22
N GLY A 1032 -2.88 -3.23 -14.39
CA GLY A 1032 -1.90 -3.22 -13.32
C GLY A 1032 -1.56 -1.82 -12.84
N LYS A 1033 -1.02 -1.75 -11.63
CA LYS A 1033 -0.49 -0.52 -11.03
C LYS A 1033 1.01 -0.40 -11.33
N ALA A 1034 1.47 0.77 -11.74
CA ALA A 1034 2.89 1.16 -11.68
C ALA A 1034 3.22 1.67 -10.27
N ALA A 1035 4.47 1.60 -9.81
CA ALA A 1035 4.85 2.24 -8.55
C ALA A 1035 4.86 3.78 -8.72
N PRO A 1036 4.50 4.60 -7.71
CA PRO A 1036 4.27 6.03 -7.90
C PRO A 1036 5.47 6.81 -8.44
N GLY A 1037 6.69 6.42 -8.05
CA GLY A 1037 7.95 6.99 -8.52
C GLY A 1037 8.58 6.31 -9.76
N TYR A 1038 7.95 5.27 -10.33
CA TYR A 1038 8.52 4.50 -11.45
C TYR A 1038 8.07 5.08 -12.79
N TYR A 1039 8.81 6.07 -13.27
CA TYR A 1039 8.52 6.83 -14.49
C TYR A 1039 8.28 5.96 -15.73
N ILE A 1040 9.18 5.02 -16.05
CA ILE A 1040 9.06 4.16 -17.24
C ILE A 1040 7.80 3.27 -17.16
N ALA A 1041 7.46 2.73 -15.99
CA ALA A 1041 6.23 1.96 -15.81
C ALA A 1041 4.96 2.83 -16.01
N LYS A 1042 4.97 4.10 -15.58
CA LYS A 1042 3.88 5.05 -15.88
C LYS A 1042 3.80 5.40 -17.37
N GLN A 1043 4.93 5.57 -18.04
CA GLN A 1043 4.96 5.80 -19.49
C GLN A 1043 4.45 4.58 -20.29
N ILE A 1044 4.73 3.35 -19.84
CA ILE A 1044 4.16 2.13 -20.45
C ILE A 1044 2.62 2.14 -20.36
N ILE A 1045 2.03 2.55 -19.22
CA ILE A 1045 0.56 2.72 -19.10
C ILE A 1045 0.06 3.76 -20.12
N LYS A 1046 0.73 4.92 -20.21
CA LYS A 1046 0.37 6.01 -21.12
C LYS A 1046 0.42 5.57 -22.59
N LEU A 1047 1.45 4.82 -22.99
CA LEU A 1047 1.56 4.25 -24.34
C LEU A 1047 0.45 3.26 -24.64
N ILE A 1048 0.13 2.33 -23.73
CA ILE A 1048 -0.95 1.36 -23.93
C ILE A 1048 -2.30 2.07 -24.10
N CYS A 1049 -2.57 3.10 -23.29
CA CYS A 1049 -3.78 3.93 -23.42
C CYS A 1049 -3.81 4.68 -24.77
N ALA A 1050 -2.69 5.26 -25.20
CA ALA A 1050 -2.58 5.97 -26.48
C ALA A 1050 -2.77 5.04 -27.70
N VAL A 1051 -2.14 3.86 -27.69
CA VAL A 1051 -2.34 2.82 -28.69
C VAL A 1051 -3.79 2.35 -28.71
N GLY A 1052 -4.40 2.09 -27.55
CA GLY A 1052 -5.80 1.70 -27.44
C GLY A 1052 -6.77 2.76 -27.98
N ASN A 1053 -6.49 4.05 -27.72
CA ASN A 1053 -7.28 5.16 -28.27
C ASN A 1053 -7.23 5.23 -29.81
N VAL A 1054 -6.09 4.91 -30.43
CA VAL A 1054 -5.99 4.82 -31.90
C VAL A 1054 -6.72 3.57 -32.42
N VAL A 1055 -6.42 2.40 -31.85
CA VAL A 1055 -6.95 1.10 -32.33
C VAL A 1055 -8.47 1.02 -32.21
N ASN A 1056 -9.05 1.40 -31.07
CA ASN A 1056 -10.49 1.22 -30.80
C ASN A 1056 -11.39 2.09 -31.69
N ASN A 1057 -10.86 3.24 -32.14
CA ASN A 1057 -11.59 4.24 -32.93
C ASN A 1057 -11.32 4.14 -34.44
N ASP A 1058 -10.49 3.20 -34.90
CA ASP A 1058 -10.18 3.05 -36.32
C ASP A 1058 -11.30 2.25 -37.05
N PRO A 1059 -12.04 2.85 -38.00
CA PRO A 1059 -13.17 2.19 -38.65
C PRO A 1059 -12.76 1.08 -39.62
N ILE A 1060 -11.48 0.98 -40.00
CA ILE A 1060 -10.95 -0.10 -40.85
C ILE A 1060 -10.60 -1.32 -39.99
N VAL A 1061 -10.26 -1.12 -38.71
CA VAL A 1061 -10.06 -2.19 -37.73
C VAL A 1061 -11.40 -2.73 -37.22
N GLY A 1062 -12.34 -1.83 -36.93
CA GLY A 1062 -13.68 -2.20 -36.46
C GLY A 1062 -13.60 -3.08 -35.20
N ASP A 1063 -14.21 -4.26 -35.25
CA ASP A 1063 -14.22 -5.23 -34.15
C ASP A 1063 -13.22 -6.40 -34.34
N LYS A 1064 -12.27 -6.30 -35.29
CA LYS A 1064 -11.17 -7.28 -35.43
C LYS A 1064 -10.18 -7.19 -34.27
N LEU A 1065 -9.93 -6.00 -33.74
CA LEU A 1065 -9.03 -5.76 -32.62
C LEU A 1065 -9.60 -4.65 -31.71
N LYS A 1066 -9.72 -4.94 -30.41
CA LYS A 1066 -9.96 -3.93 -29.36
C LYS A 1066 -8.86 -4.04 -28.29
N VAL A 1067 -8.51 -2.91 -27.67
CA VAL A 1067 -7.42 -2.79 -26.70
C VAL A 1067 -7.91 -1.97 -25.51
N ILE A 1068 -7.84 -2.51 -24.29
CA ILE A 1068 -8.35 -1.88 -23.08
C ILE A 1068 -7.29 -1.87 -21.99
N PHE A 1069 -7.09 -0.72 -21.35
CA PHE A 1069 -6.36 -0.65 -20.08
C PHE A 1069 -7.33 -0.78 -18.91
N LEU A 1070 -7.09 -1.75 -18.04
CA LEU A 1070 -7.93 -2.08 -16.89
C LEU A 1070 -7.49 -1.28 -15.66
N GLU A 1071 -8.28 -0.25 -15.33
CA GLU A 1071 -8.06 0.64 -14.19
C GLU A 1071 -8.20 -0.10 -12.85
N ASN A 1072 -7.33 0.26 -11.90
CA ASN A 1072 -7.36 -0.14 -10.50
C ASN A 1072 -7.42 -1.66 -10.28
N TYR A 1073 -6.62 -2.41 -11.06
CA TYR A 1073 -6.51 -3.87 -10.94
C TYR A 1073 -6.28 -4.31 -9.47
N ARG A 1074 -7.29 -5.00 -8.94
CA ARG A 1074 -7.43 -5.46 -7.55
C ARG A 1074 -8.10 -6.84 -7.49
N VAL A 1075 -8.24 -7.42 -6.30
CA VAL A 1075 -8.74 -8.80 -6.13
C VAL A 1075 -10.15 -8.93 -6.72
N THR A 1076 -11.04 -7.99 -6.42
CA THR A 1076 -12.39 -7.90 -7.01
C THR A 1076 -12.42 -7.88 -8.53
N LEU A 1077 -11.46 -7.19 -9.18
CA LEU A 1077 -11.41 -7.15 -10.65
C LEU A 1077 -10.78 -8.43 -11.23
N ALA A 1078 -9.80 -9.01 -10.54
CA ALA A 1078 -9.24 -10.31 -10.90
C ALA A 1078 -10.30 -11.43 -10.85
N GLU A 1079 -11.18 -11.42 -9.84
CA GLU A 1079 -12.28 -12.39 -9.71
C GLU A 1079 -13.23 -12.37 -10.91
N LYS A 1080 -13.44 -11.22 -11.57
CA LYS A 1080 -14.26 -11.11 -12.79
C LYS A 1080 -13.49 -11.43 -14.08
N ILE A 1081 -12.16 -11.29 -14.06
CA ILE A 1081 -11.28 -11.45 -15.23
C ILE A 1081 -10.83 -12.89 -15.43
N MET A 1082 -10.37 -13.58 -14.37
CA MET A 1082 -9.80 -14.93 -14.46
C MET A 1082 -10.80 -15.95 -15.06
N PRO A 1083 -12.11 -15.92 -14.72
CA PRO A 1083 -13.11 -16.81 -15.33
C PRO A 1083 -13.38 -16.54 -16.81
N ALA A 1084 -13.20 -15.30 -17.26
CA ALA A 1084 -13.58 -14.80 -18.58
C ALA A 1084 -12.45 -14.82 -19.62
N ALA A 1085 -11.19 -14.91 -19.22
CA ALA A 1085 -10.07 -14.96 -20.16
C ALA A 1085 -10.08 -16.24 -21.02
N ASP A 1086 -9.68 -16.12 -22.28
CA ASP A 1086 -9.32 -17.25 -23.14
C ASP A 1086 -7.80 -17.46 -23.12
N LEU A 1087 -7.03 -16.38 -23.27
CA LEU A 1087 -5.56 -16.38 -23.30
C LEU A 1087 -4.97 -15.55 -22.15
N SER A 1088 -3.85 -16.02 -21.59
CA SER A 1088 -3.14 -15.39 -20.49
C SER A 1088 -1.67 -15.14 -20.81
N GLU A 1089 -1.27 -13.87 -20.70
CA GLU A 1089 0.07 -13.37 -21.08
C GLU A 1089 1.07 -13.45 -19.93
N GLN A 1090 1.97 -14.43 -19.98
CA GLN A 1090 2.96 -14.76 -18.95
C GLN A 1090 4.40 -14.59 -19.46
N ILE A 1091 4.63 -13.42 -20.06
CA ILE A 1091 5.76 -13.11 -20.94
C ILE A 1091 6.96 -12.42 -20.26
N SER A 1092 7.25 -12.73 -19.00
CA SER A 1092 8.44 -12.22 -18.30
C SER A 1092 9.73 -12.66 -19.03
N THR A 1093 10.84 -11.92 -18.87
CA THR A 1093 12.15 -12.37 -19.40
C THR A 1093 12.61 -13.60 -18.64
N ALA A 1094 13.05 -14.66 -19.31
CA ALA A 1094 13.45 -15.91 -18.65
C ALA A 1094 14.50 -15.66 -17.54
N GLY A 1095 14.25 -16.20 -16.35
CA GLY A 1095 15.08 -15.99 -15.17
C GLY A 1095 14.73 -14.75 -14.36
N THR A 1096 13.59 -14.08 -14.62
CA THR A 1096 13.16 -12.87 -13.86
C THR A 1096 11.89 -13.07 -13.02
N GLU A 1097 11.04 -14.05 -13.34
CA GLU A 1097 9.86 -14.40 -12.55
C GLU A 1097 10.21 -15.46 -11.49
N ALA A 1098 10.17 -15.10 -10.21
CA ALA A 1098 10.41 -16.06 -9.13
C ALA A 1098 9.37 -17.20 -9.07
N SER A 1099 8.15 -16.96 -9.56
CA SER A 1099 7.06 -17.95 -9.61
C SER A 1099 5.88 -17.40 -10.41
N GLY A 1100 5.19 -16.39 -9.87
CA GLY A 1100 3.89 -15.96 -10.37
C GLY A 1100 2.74 -16.85 -9.87
N THR A 1101 1.64 -16.21 -9.47
CA THR A 1101 0.39 -16.87 -9.04
C THR A 1101 -0.83 -16.35 -9.81
N GLY A 1102 -0.60 -15.64 -10.92
CA GLY A 1102 -1.64 -15.19 -11.85
C GLY A 1102 -1.96 -16.28 -12.88
N ASN A 1103 -0.90 -16.79 -13.54
CA ASN A 1103 -0.89 -17.96 -14.41
C ASN A 1103 -1.66 -19.17 -13.83
N MET A 1104 -1.40 -19.54 -12.57
CA MET A 1104 -2.11 -20.62 -11.86
C MET A 1104 -3.65 -20.43 -11.84
N LYS A 1105 -4.13 -19.18 -11.69
CA LYS A 1105 -5.58 -18.86 -11.64
C LYS A 1105 -6.21 -18.95 -13.02
N PHE A 1106 -5.48 -18.49 -14.04
CA PHE A 1106 -5.90 -18.59 -15.42
C PHE A 1106 -6.01 -20.04 -15.87
N GLN A 1107 -5.00 -20.88 -15.56
CA GLN A 1107 -5.05 -22.33 -15.80
C GLN A 1107 -6.26 -23.00 -15.09
N LEU A 1108 -6.46 -22.71 -13.81
CA LEU A 1108 -7.58 -23.23 -13.00
C LEU A 1108 -8.96 -22.83 -13.56
N ASN A 1109 -9.04 -21.71 -14.30
CA ASN A 1109 -10.25 -21.23 -15.00
C ASN A 1109 -10.27 -21.55 -16.51
N GLY A 1110 -9.37 -22.44 -16.98
CA GLY A 1110 -9.35 -22.91 -18.37
C GLY A 1110 -8.90 -21.87 -19.40
N ALA A 1111 -8.25 -20.79 -18.99
CA ALA A 1111 -7.55 -19.89 -19.91
C ALA A 1111 -6.18 -20.50 -20.27
N LEU A 1112 -5.85 -20.54 -21.55
CA LEU A 1112 -4.56 -21.05 -22.04
C LEU A 1112 -3.46 -20.02 -21.79
N THR A 1113 -2.25 -20.50 -21.50
CA THR A 1113 -1.10 -19.62 -21.24
C THR A 1113 -0.24 -19.47 -22.49
N ILE A 1114 0.16 -18.23 -22.80
CA ILE A 1114 1.31 -17.91 -23.66
C ILE A 1114 2.40 -17.29 -22.78
N GLY A 1115 3.64 -17.75 -22.93
CA GLY A 1115 4.71 -17.33 -22.02
C GLY A 1115 6.08 -17.91 -22.34
N THR A 1116 7.06 -17.43 -21.59
CA THR A 1116 8.42 -17.96 -21.53
C THR A 1116 8.52 -19.14 -20.57
N LEU A 1117 9.61 -19.91 -20.66
CA LEU A 1117 10.00 -20.90 -19.64
C LEU A 1117 10.58 -20.19 -18.41
N ASP A 1118 9.72 -19.48 -17.68
CA ASP A 1118 10.08 -18.65 -16.54
C ASP A 1118 9.15 -18.89 -15.34
N GLY A 1119 9.68 -18.79 -14.13
CA GLY A 1119 8.96 -19.03 -12.88
C GLY A 1119 8.11 -20.30 -12.88
N ALA A 1120 6.83 -20.17 -12.54
CA ALA A 1120 5.88 -21.28 -12.48
C ALA A 1120 5.34 -21.72 -13.86
N ASN A 1121 5.64 -21.01 -14.96
CA ASN A 1121 5.25 -21.48 -16.30
C ASN A 1121 5.92 -22.83 -16.61
N VAL A 1122 7.14 -23.05 -16.11
CA VAL A 1122 7.87 -24.32 -16.22
C VAL A 1122 7.08 -25.44 -15.53
N GLU A 1123 6.76 -25.28 -14.24
CA GLU A 1123 6.01 -26.27 -13.49
C GLU A 1123 4.57 -26.48 -14.01
N MET A 1124 3.97 -25.46 -14.63
CA MET A 1124 2.69 -25.57 -15.32
C MET A 1124 2.79 -26.39 -16.61
N ALA A 1125 3.85 -26.20 -17.40
CA ALA A 1125 4.12 -26.98 -18.62
C ALA A 1125 4.41 -28.46 -18.30
N GLU A 1126 5.09 -28.75 -17.18
CA GLU A 1126 5.29 -30.11 -16.67
C GLU A 1126 3.96 -30.84 -16.40
N GLU A 1127 3.03 -30.21 -15.67
CA GLU A 1127 1.75 -30.87 -15.30
C GLU A 1127 0.79 -31.02 -16.48
N MET A 1128 0.75 -30.01 -17.37
CA MET A 1128 -0.23 -29.95 -18.46
C MET A 1128 0.26 -30.57 -19.77
N GLY A 1129 1.56 -30.73 -19.96
CA GLY A 1129 2.16 -31.12 -21.24
C GLY A 1129 2.37 -29.93 -22.18
N ASN A 1130 3.52 -29.89 -22.86
CA ASN A 1130 3.91 -28.81 -23.78
C ASN A 1130 2.93 -28.61 -24.96
N GLU A 1131 2.06 -29.57 -25.25
CA GLU A 1131 1.02 -29.48 -26.27
C GLU A 1131 -0.25 -28.73 -25.81
N ASN A 1132 -0.35 -28.34 -24.53
CA ASN A 1132 -1.47 -27.58 -23.96
C ASN A 1132 -1.09 -26.15 -23.51
N ILE A 1133 0.15 -25.71 -23.76
CA ILE A 1133 0.70 -24.37 -23.44
C ILE A 1133 1.46 -23.75 -24.63
N PHE A 1134 1.41 -22.43 -24.79
CA PHE A 1134 2.05 -21.71 -25.88
C PHE A 1134 3.39 -21.11 -25.44
N ILE A 1135 4.41 -21.96 -25.27
CA ILE A 1135 5.78 -21.54 -24.96
C ILE A 1135 6.45 -20.84 -26.17
N PHE A 1136 7.21 -19.78 -25.90
CA PHE A 1136 8.10 -19.06 -26.82
C PHE A 1136 9.28 -18.41 -26.06
N GLY A 1137 10.18 -17.77 -26.82
CA GLY A 1137 11.26 -16.94 -26.28
C GLY A 1137 12.50 -17.75 -25.86
N MET A 1138 13.53 -17.01 -25.45
CA MET A 1138 14.79 -17.57 -24.97
C MET A 1138 14.65 -18.32 -23.64
N THR A 1139 15.51 -19.30 -23.38
CA THR A 1139 15.73 -19.87 -22.05
C THR A 1139 16.62 -18.96 -21.18
N VAL A 1140 16.80 -19.33 -19.90
CA VAL A 1140 17.69 -18.59 -18.97
C VAL A 1140 19.14 -18.62 -19.46
N GLU A 1141 19.55 -19.77 -19.98
CA GLU A 1141 20.89 -20.01 -20.55
C GLU A 1141 21.11 -19.15 -21.80
N GLU A 1142 20.14 -19.11 -22.72
CA GLU A 1142 20.21 -18.29 -23.94
C GLU A 1142 20.24 -16.78 -23.64
N VAL A 1143 19.56 -16.33 -22.59
CA VAL A 1143 19.63 -14.94 -22.09
C VAL A 1143 21.04 -14.61 -21.60
N GLU A 1144 21.65 -15.46 -20.78
CA GLU A 1144 23.02 -15.24 -20.29
C GLU A 1144 24.07 -15.36 -21.40
N ASP A 1145 23.90 -16.26 -22.38
CA ASP A 1145 24.77 -16.35 -23.57
C ASP A 1145 24.63 -15.12 -24.49
N LEU A 1146 23.44 -14.55 -24.64
CA LEU A 1146 23.23 -13.31 -25.39
C LEU A 1146 23.84 -12.10 -24.67
N LYS A 1147 23.69 -12.05 -23.35
CA LYS A 1147 24.30 -11.05 -22.44
C LYS A 1147 25.83 -11.11 -22.49
N CYS A 1148 26.43 -12.30 -22.45
CA CYS A 1148 27.87 -12.51 -22.56
C CYS A 1148 28.45 -12.15 -23.95
N ARG A 1149 27.69 -12.38 -25.03
CA ARG A 1149 28.08 -11.97 -26.39
C ARG A 1149 27.95 -10.46 -26.64
N GLY A 1150 27.19 -9.75 -25.80
CA GLY A 1150 26.85 -8.34 -25.99
C GLY A 1150 25.59 -8.16 -26.83
N TYR A 1151 24.48 -7.82 -26.19
CA TYR A 1151 23.21 -7.55 -26.85
C TYR A 1151 23.17 -6.15 -27.47
N ASN A 1152 22.71 -6.05 -28.72
CA ASN A 1152 22.52 -4.80 -29.44
C ASN A 1152 21.14 -4.74 -30.09
N ALA A 1153 20.25 -3.92 -29.53
CA ALA A 1153 18.87 -3.76 -30.03
C ALA A 1153 18.80 -3.19 -31.46
N TYR A 1154 19.81 -2.43 -31.92
CA TYR A 1154 19.81 -1.89 -33.28
C TYR A 1154 19.91 -2.96 -34.37
N ASP A 1155 20.52 -4.12 -34.09
CA ASP A 1155 20.64 -5.19 -35.10
C ASP A 1155 19.27 -5.82 -35.40
N TYR A 1156 18.44 -5.98 -34.37
CA TYR A 1156 17.04 -6.43 -34.50
C TYR A 1156 16.15 -5.35 -35.15
N TYR A 1157 16.28 -4.09 -34.74
CA TYR A 1157 15.54 -2.97 -35.33
C TYR A 1157 15.89 -2.74 -36.83
N ASN A 1158 17.14 -2.96 -37.24
CA ASN A 1158 17.53 -2.82 -38.64
C ASN A 1158 17.17 -4.04 -39.51
N SER A 1159 17.09 -5.24 -38.93
CA SER A 1159 16.80 -6.48 -39.66
C SER A 1159 15.31 -6.86 -39.74
N ASN A 1160 14.49 -6.46 -38.77
CA ASN A 1160 13.07 -6.83 -38.72
C ASN A 1160 12.13 -5.63 -39.04
N PRO A 1161 11.44 -5.63 -40.20
CA PRO A 1161 10.57 -4.51 -40.60
C PRO A 1161 9.35 -4.27 -39.70
N ASP A 1162 8.77 -5.30 -39.08
CA ASP A 1162 7.63 -5.13 -38.18
C ASP A 1162 8.11 -4.47 -36.85
N ILE A 1163 9.30 -4.81 -36.32
CA ILE A 1163 9.94 -4.08 -35.19
C ILE A 1163 10.17 -2.63 -35.57
N LYS A 1164 10.82 -2.38 -36.71
CA LYS A 1164 11.14 -1.03 -37.19
C LYS A 1164 9.88 -0.17 -37.31
N GLN A 1165 8.82 -0.69 -37.91
CA GLN A 1165 7.55 0.02 -38.05
C GLN A 1165 6.96 0.39 -36.68
N CYS A 1166 6.97 -0.51 -35.70
CA CYS A 1166 6.45 -0.24 -34.36
C CYS A 1166 7.25 0.86 -33.64
N VAL A 1167 8.59 0.78 -33.67
CA VAL A 1167 9.48 1.76 -33.01
C VAL A 1167 9.34 3.14 -33.67
N ASP A 1168 9.31 3.20 -35.00
CA ASP A 1168 9.15 4.45 -35.76
C ASP A 1168 7.79 5.12 -35.51
N GLN A 1169 6.73 4.35 -35.30
CA GLN A 1169 5.42 4.89 -34.89
C GLN A 1169 5.44 5.43 -33.45
N ILE A 1170 6.14 4.76 -32.52
CA ILE A 1170 6.26 5.20 -31.13
C ILE A 1170 7.08 6.50 -31.03
N GLN A 1171 8.25 6.58 -31.67
CA GLN A 1171 9.11 7.77 -31.61
C GLN A 1171 8.69 8.90 -32.56
N GLY A 1172 7.97 8.58 -33.64
CA GLY A 1172 7.49 9.54 -34.65
C GLY A 1172 6.15 10.21 -34.31
N GLY A 1173 5.63 10.01 -33.11
CA GLY A 1173 4.41 10.67 -32.65
C GLY A 1173 3.09 10.12 -33.20
N PHE A 1174 3.08 8.94 -33.83
CA PHE A 1174 1.88 8.37 -34.45
C PHE A 1174 0.74 8.15 -33.43
N PHE A 1175 1.11 7.73 -32.21
CA PHE A 1175 0.17 7.55 -31.08
C PHE A 1175 0.01 8.82 -30.21
N SER A 1176 0.79 9.88 -30.47
CA SER A 1176 0.80 11.12 -29.68
C SER A 1176 0.90 12.37 -30.56
N PRO A 1177 0.00 12.61 -31.53
CA PRO A 1177 0.14 13.68 -32.51
C PRO A 1177 0.17 15.11 -31.91
N GLY A 1178 -0.34 15.31 -30.69
CA GLY A 1178 -0.23 16.56 -29.95
C GLY A 1178 1.11 16.77 -29.22
N ASN A 1179 1.90 15.70 -29.03
CA ASN A 1179 3.26 15.73 -28.49
C ASN A 1179 4.09 14.60 -29.15
N PRO A 1180 4.69 14.83 -30.34
CA PRO A 1180 5.34 13.76 -31.09
C PRO A 1180 6.50 13.06 -30.36
N HIS A 1181 7.11 13.73 -29.37
CA HIS A 1181 8.24 13.19 -28.60
C HIS A 1181 7.83 12.55 -27.26
N GLU A 1182 6.54 12.45 -26.95
CA GLU A 1182 6.01 11.90 -25.68
C GLU A 1182 6.65 10.56 -25.28
N PHE A 1183 6.79 9.64 -26.24
CA PHE A 1183 7.31 8.28 -25.99
C PHE A 1183 8.78 8.11 -26.40
N GLN A 1184 9.51 9.22 -26.58
CA GLN A 1184 10.92 9.19 -26.96
C GLN A 1184 11.79 8.42 -25.95
N ASP A 1185 11.44 8.48 -24.65
CA ASP A 1185 12.12 7.73 -23.60
C ASP A 1185 11.86 6.22 -23.69
N LEU A 1186 10.65 5.78 -24.06
CA LEU A 1186 10.36 4.36 -24.29
C LEU A 1186 11.10 3.84 -25.52
N ALA A 1187 11.21 4.65 -26.59
CA ALA A 1187 12.04 4.33 -27.74
C ALA A 1187 13.54 4.29 -27.39
N ASN A 1188 14.01 5.17 -26.50
CA ASN A 1188 15.38 5.12 -25.97
C ASN A 1188 15.62 3.85 -25.13
N VAL A 1189 14.68 3.44 -24.27
CA VAL A 1189 14.76 2.17 -23.54
C VAL A 1189 14.89 1.01 -24.53
N LEU A 1190 13.98 0.90 -25.50
CA LEU A 1190 13.99 -0.17 -26.49
C LEU A 1190 15.26 -0.21 -27.36
N LEU A 1191 15.82 0.93 -27.76
CA LEU A 1191 16.96 0.99 -28.70
C LEU A 1191 18.33 1.00 -28.02
N LYS A 1192 18.44 1.41 -26.75
CA LYS A 1192 19.74 1.68 -26.08
C LYS A 1192 19.89 1.00 -24.72
N TYR A 1193 18.79 0.69 -24.04
CA TYR A 1193 18.80 0.25 -22.64
C TYR A 1193 17.85 -0.93 -22.38
N ASP A 1194 17.62 -1.78 -23.39
CA ASP A 1194 16.71 -2.91 -23.33
C ASP A 1194 17.31 -4.06 -22.48
N ARG A 1195 17.26 -3.87 -21.16
CA ARG A 1195 17.71 -4.82 -20.12
C ARG A 1195 16.98 -6.16 -20.13
N TYR A 1196 15.90 -6.28 -20.90
CA TYR A 1196 14.92 -7.38 -20.83
C TYR A 1196 14.68 -8.06 -22.19
N TYR A 1197 15.52 -7.73 -23.18
CA TYR A 1197 15.65 -8.41 -24.47
C TYR A 1197 14.34 -8.47 -25.26
N LEU A 1198 13.56 -7.37 -25.24
CA LEU A 1198 12.25 -7.29 -25.89
C LEU A 1198 12.32 -7.55 -27.40
N PHE A 1199 13.38 -7.12 -28.10
CA PHE A 1199 13.51 -7.39 -29.53
C PHE A 1199 14.04 -8.78 -29.86
N ALA A 1200 14.82 -9.40 -28.97
CA ALA A 1200 15.28 -10.77 -29.16
C ALA A 1200 14.12 -11.79 -29.17
N ASP A 1201 13.17 -11.63 -28.24
CA ASP A 1201 11.98 -12.48 -28.15
C ASP A 1201 10.84 -12.06 -29.09
N PHE A 1202 10.90 -10.88 -29.72
CA PHE A 1202 9.77 -10.35 -30.51
C PHE A 1202 9.32 -11.29 -31.62
N GLU A 1203 10.24 -11.84 -32.42
CA GLU A 1203 9.84 -12.66 -33.56
C GLU A 1203 9.25 -14.02 -33.15
N SER A 1204 9.77 -14.64 -32.08
CA SER A 1204 9.26 -15.91 -31.55
C SER A 1204 7.91 -15.71 -30.84
N TYR A 1205 7.71 -14.57 -30.19
CA TYR A 1205 6.43 -14.14 -29.62
C TYR A 1205 5.36 -13.96 -30.70
N ILE A 1206 5.63 -13.17 -31.75
CA ILE A 1206 4.67 -12.93 -32.83
C ILE A 1206 4.30 -14.24 -33.56
N LYS A 1207 5.28 -15.09 -33.90
CA LYS A 1207 5.02 -16.43 -34.47
C LYS A 1207 4.16 -17.30 -33.56
N THR A 1208 4.29 -17.16 -32.25
CA THR A 1208 3.48 -17.90 -31.28
C THR A 1208 2.07 -17.32 -31.14
N GLN A 1209 1.89 -16.00 -31.25
CA GLN A 1209 0.58 -15.36 -31.33
C GLN A 1209 -0.17 -15.73 -32.62
N ASP A 1210 0.54 -15.86 -33.74
CA ASP A 1210 -0.01 -16.38 -35.00
C ASP A 1210 -0.46 -17.86 -34.82
N ARG A 1211 0.33 -18.71 -34.11
CA ARG A 1211 -0.06 -20.09 -33.71
C ARG A 1211 -1.29 -20.12 -32.80
N VAL A 1212 -1.34 -19.29 -31.75
CA VAL A 1212 -2.49 -19.14 -30.84
C VAL A 1212 -3.76 -18.79 -31.62
N SER A 1213 -3.65 -17.85 -32.55
CA SER A 1213 -4.76 -17.37 -33.37
C SER A 1213 -5.30 -18.44 -34.32
N ALA A 1214 -4.44 -19.36 -34.80
CA ALA A 1214 -4.85 -20.53 -35.58
C ALA A 1214 -5.53 -21.61 -34.72
N VAL A 1215 -4.97 -21.95 -33.55
CA VAL A 1215 -5.56 -22.97 -32.66
C VAL A 1215 -6.94 -22.53 -32.13
N TYR A 1216 -7.18 -21.24 -31.90
CA TYR A 1216 -8.51 -20.75 -31.51
C TYR A 1216 -9.57 -20.88 -32.63
N GLN A 1217 -9.17 -21.04 -33.90
CA GLN A 1217 -10.11 -21.35 -34.98
C GLN A 1217 -10.55 -22.83 -34.93
N ASP A 1218 -9.72 -23.74 -34.41
CA ASP A 1218 -10.15 -25.08 -34.00
C ASP A 1218 -10.65 -25.07 -32.55
N GLN A 1219 -11.92 -24.69 -32.39
CA GLN A 1219 -12.62 -24.71 -31.11
C GLN A 1219 -12.61 -26.10 -30.43
N THR A 1220 -12.52 -27.20 -31.18
CA THR A 1220 -12.46 -28.56 -30.60
C THR A 1220 -11.13 -28.78 -29.91
N LYS A 1221 -10.02 -28.38 -30.55
CA LYS A 1221 -8.67 -28.46 -29.97
C LYS A 1221 -8.47 -27.45 -28.85
N TRP A 1222 -8.99 -26.23 -29.00
CA TRP A 1222 -8.93 -25.20 -27.95
C TRP A 1222 -9.61 -25.67 -26.65
N LEU A 1223 -10.80 -26.28 -26.76
CA LEU A 1223 -11.53 -26.80 -25.60
C LEU A 1223 -10.88 -28.04 -24.98
N GLU A 1224 -10.26 -28.91 -25.79
CA GLU A 1224 -9.41 -30.02 -25.27
C GLU A 1224 -8.26 -29.47 -24.41
N MET A 1225 -7.51 -28.49 -24.92
CA MET A 1225 -6.39 -27.86 -24.19
C MET A 1225 -6.88 -27.14 -22.93
N SER A 1226 -8.03 -26.45 -23.00
CA SER A 1226 -8.65 -25.73 -21.88
C SER A 1226 -9.04 -26.68 -20.75
N ILE A 1227 -9.65 -27.82 -21.07
CA ILE A 1227 -9.99 -28.86 -20.09
C ILE A 1227 -8.73 -29.53 -19.52
N ASN A 1228 -7.71 -29.80 -20.35
CA ASN A 1228 -6.42 -30.31 -19.87
C ASN A 1228 -5.73 -29.34 -18.90
N ASN A 1229 -5.80 -28.02 -19.14
CA ASN A 1229 -5.31 -26.98 -18.23
C ASN A 1229 -6.01 -27.08 -16.86
N ILE A 1230 -7.35 -27.05 -16.83
CA ILE A 1230 -8.14 -27.18 -15.59
C ILE A 1230 -7.77 -28.48 -14.86
N ALA A 1231 -7.76 -29.61 -15.59
CA ALA A 1231 -7.51 -30.94 -15.04
C ALA A 1231 -6.11 -31.13 -14.43
N THR A 1232 -5.15 -30.24 -14.75
CA THR A 1232 -3.75 -30.34 -14.31
C THR A 1232 -3.37 -29.26 -13.30
N SER A 1233 -4.29 -28.37 -12.96
CA SER A 1233 -4.07 -27.28 -12.00
C SER A 1233 -3.94 -27.73 -10.53
N GLY A 1234 -4.21 -29.00 -10.21
CA GLY A 1234 -4.27 -29.54 -8.85
C GLY A 1234 -2.99 -29.31 -8.00
N LYS A 1235 -1.80 -29.43 -8.61
CA LYS A 1235 -0.49 -29.13 -7.98
C LYS A 1235 -0.45 -27.71 -7.39
N PHE A 1236 -1.19 -26.78 -7.96
CA PHE A 1236 -1.16 -25.35 -7.59
C PHE A 1236 -2.19 -24.96 -6.52
N SER A 1237 -2.83 -25.92 -5.82
CA SER A 1237 -3.55 -25.61 -4.58
C SER A 1237 -2.59 -25.08 -3.50
N SER A 1238 -2.95 -23.97 -2.85
CA SER A 1238 -2.20 -23.48 -1.68
C SER A 1238 -2.29 -24.42 -0.47
N ASP A 1239 -3.21 -25.39 -0.45
CA ASP A 1239 -3.27 -26.41 0.59
C ASP A 1239 -2.10 -27.38 0.50
N ARG A 1240 -1.71 -27.77 -0.72
CA ARG A 1240 -0.51 -28.59 -1.00
C ARG A 1240 0.73 -27.84 -0.53
N THR A 1241 0.88 -26.58 -0.93
CA THR A 1241 1.96 -25.70 -0.46
C THR A 1241 2.02 -25.63 1.07
N ILE A 1242 0.89 -25.34 1.74
CA ILE A 1242 0.85 -25.21 3.20
C ILE A 1242 1.12 -26.54 3.92
N ALA A 1243 0.66 -27.68 3.39
CA ALA A 1243 0.99 -28.99 3.93
C ALA A 1243 2.50 -29.32 3.84
N GLU A 1244 3.19 -28.83 2.80
CA GLU A 1244 4.65 -28.94 2.70
C GLU A 1244 5.37 -28.04 3.70
N TYR A 1245 4.97 -26.76 3.85
CA TYR A 1245 5.50 -25.86 4.90
C TYR A 1245 5.29 -26.45 6.30
N ALA A 1246 4.09 -26.98 6.56
CA ALA A 1246 3.71 -27.57 7.85
C ALA A 1246 4.68 -28.69 8.26
N ARG A 1247 4.91 -29.66 7.37
CA ARG A 1247 5.74 -30.84 7.64
C ARG A 1247 7.23 -30.56 7.58
N GLN A 1248 7.69 -29.85 6.56
CA GLN A 1248 9.12 -29.77 6.20
C GLN A 1248 9.83 -28.54 6.78
N ILE A 1249 9.08 -27.58 7.35
CA ILE A 1249 9.62 -26.36 7.97
C ILE A 1249 9.06 -26.16 9.38
N TRP A 1250 7.73 -26.17 9.57
CA TRP A 1250 7.15 -25.83 10.87
C TRP A 1250 7.10 -26.98 11.88
N GLY A 1251 7.16 -28.24 11.45
CA GLY A 1251 7.04 -29.41 12.32
C GLY A 1251 5.62 -29.60 12.87
N ILE A 1252 4.61 -29.49 12.00
CA ILE A 1252 3.18 -29.60 12.32
C ILE A 1252 2.52 -30.48 11.25
N GLU A 1253 1.70 -31.45 11.66
CA GLU A 1253 0.82 -32.16 10.72
C GLU A 1253 -0.48 -31.37 10.48
N PRO A 1254 -0.89 -31.11 9.23
CA PRO A 1254 -2.21 -30.55 8.91
C PRO A 1254 -3.32 -31.58 9.18
N SER A 1255 -4.53 -31.11 9.48
CA SER A 1255 -5.67 -31.97 9.80
C SER A 1255 -6.95 -31.56 9.09
N TRP A 1256 -7.64 -32.56 8.54
CA TRP A 1256 -8.99 -32.41 7.96
C TRP A 1256 -10.11 -32.64 8.99
N GLU A 1257 -9.78 -32.85 10.27
CA GLU A 1257 -10.76 -33.00 11.35
C GLU A 1257 -11.59 -31.73 11.54
N LYS A 1258 -12.91 -31.84 11.33
CA LYS A 1258 -13.84 -30.73 11.51
C LYS A 1258 -14.05 -30.46 13.00
N LEU A 1259 -13.92 -29.20 13.44
CA LEU A 1259 -14.35 -28.82 14.78
C LEU A 1259 -15.88 -29.01 14.92
N PRO A 1260 -16.40 -29.47 16.07
CA PRO A 1260 -17.83 -29.73 16.21
C PRO A 1260 -18.68 -28.47 15.97
N ASN A 1261 -19.85 -28.62 15.35
CA ASN A 1261 -20.77 -27.50 15.09
C ASN A 1261 -21.09 -26.71 16.38
N PRO A 1262 -21.19 -25.38 16.33
CA PRO A 1262 -21.39 -24.56 17.54
C PRO A 1262 -22.72 -24.86 18.25
N GLY A 1263 -23.78 -25.23 17.51
CA GLY A 1263 -25.08 -25.61 18.07
C GLY A 1263 -25.18 -27.02 18.69
N LEU A 1264 -24.13 -27.85 18.62
CA LEU A 1264 -24.15 -29.24 19.12
C LEU A 1264 -23.49 -29.45 20.50
N ALA A 1265 -23.06 -28.37 21.18
CA ALA A 1265 -22.56 -28.46 22.55
C ALA A 1265 -23.71 -28.74 23.53
N LYS A 1266 -23.76 -29.95 24.09
CA LYS A 1266 -24.61 -30.37 25.21
C LYS A 1266 -23.84 -30.34 26.53
#